data_AF-A0A1M3KZ81-F1
#
_entry.id   AF-A0A1M3KZ81-F1
#
_cell.length_a   1.000
_cell.length_b   1.000
_cell.length_c   1.000
_cell.angle_alpha   90.00
_cell.angle_beta   90.00
_cell.angle_gamma   90.00
#
_symmetry.space_group_name_H-M   'P 1'
#
loop_
_entity.id
_entity.type
_entity.pdbx_description
1 polymer ?
#
loop_
_entity_poly.entity_id
_entity_poly.type
_entity_poly.pdbx_seq_one_letter_code
_entity_poly.pdbx_strand_id
1 'polypeptide(L)'
;MYPVFEANQVLTNNHLNQVFNYLDEQERLSRANLIGIGIVCGLEITRNGNTSILLSRGCGVTSQGYLIVEPEDVELVSYRADYTIPLELSYPPFRNNGTQYPLWELFPVGEPGTLTLAGTPGFLNDKVVVLFLELKKDDLGNCSPNNCDDKGAEVTATVRRLLMRKQDAAAMVAAANGLGEGLTQSDLTATMQARLNLPDLRLPRYDVPATKPATSLDVLSAFYHVFQQSGFVSDTRSALYAAYQAFRPLLEDEHPSNPFTGFQARYDFLEKGPTTEAQVRFLQYYYDLFDDIVKAYDEFRWKGVDVMCACCPPEGLFPRHLILGPDYRHTFLASAALGRCEERIAELKVLFDKLVLMVSRFTNSPTLPQQPPKAKIDGQIRITPSKLADVPLSAKAIPYYYDYDGQPPIREVWNPDLTRWNRANRNLGYWSSNYTPVPPSFVRNPLGFDLEPYNFLRIEGHLGKDYNQVLTTLLSLKAKNRLPIDVIALRTGQFDENLTVDLRKEECRFRDLETLYDALRDELLCSLRKTIRGLATRPFQPATTFVSRRASTAPPVTEKVDEAPADEFKRLFVTESNTYGSFIERLIREQGIDHINAAAERPMVNAVVNSVGLLYRFALLLRRDLFDVDWVKFDELYEVLKRWSEDVTARRNQTDGDTDLSWRDLDTELANVIFACRLEAFKSLREEYAARVREVKQKQYFSHFIDKNPGIQHKAGVPIGGTFIIVYHQADEETDGGGRLVLGADRFTAEEADRTVESLRRKKKVAEDPDVRKLMDEMARMRRANPGVFDRGDTNVRDNRIFETFVGDLADGTVIADFFVPYLCCSDCTPVQYVLPSTKPEEPTEPLAFTIARTCTDEKNTAEVTITATGGVPPYQVIVNSQAPVPLTGPIPMPAGVNNVVVVDSTGNRTAPAAETIPAQLTTGQLQFVDDPAKGVYDVTFRITGGTAPYTSTKGTVTGDTCTITTIKSDEVVPVDITDARGCRTSLTIQHTVGKGCDKPCDGLAERWRYLLWLPRPVGKETFILRGVKSDDLIVRDETGKQQPIPGIQGIVDNLFNPQTPIDENNYDEIMSKLAGEFNEAIARVLGPDVFIVGYDPKEAGIITFESYVCHGFMYQLSMSILSNDVVRDEVWTYNDKGTFIRHSDGEIQEILRFGRVVIDKCAGRIVSEAPRSAVEIGIEESTADRILVPKYSPAIAEANARFSWRMDGNLMIVSKDPKAKVSMKMQTPFRVRHVANVKNAGWAYVEQIVGGRRLDTRPVSPTRPVSPTRRPR
;
A
#
# COMPACT_ATOMS: atom_id res chain seq x y z
N MET A 1 44.17 18.83 -44.96
CA MET A 1 45.58 18.65 -45.39
C MET A 1 46.46 19.35 -44.37
N TYR A 2 47.32 18.64 -43.65
CA TYR A 2 48.21 19.23 -42.64
C TYR A 2 49.61 19.46 -43.22
N PRO A 3 50.32 20.54 -42.81
CA PRO A 3 51.69 20.78 -43.26
C PRO A 3 52.68 19.86 -42.53
N VAL A 4 53.75 19.49 -43.22
CA VAL A 4 54.90 18.77 -42.66
C VAL A 4 56.12 19.67 -42.84
N PHE A 5 56.88 19.88 -41.77
CA PHE A 5 58.05 20.78 -41.78
C PHE A 5 59.35 20.01 -41.95
N GLU A 6 60.20 20.49 -42.85
CA GLU A 6 61.52 19.91 -43.12
C GLU A 6 62.65 20.67 -42.41
N ALA A 7 63.79 20.00 -42.20
CA ALA A 7 64.94 20.60 -41.52
C ALA A 7 65.47 21.83 -42.28
N ASN A 8 65.74 22.92 -41.56
CA ASN A 8 66.16 24.22 -42.08
C ASN A 8 65.13 24.96 -42.95
N GLN A 9 63.86 24.55 -42.96
CA GLN A 9 62.79 25.26 -43.67
C GLN A 9 62.47 26.61 -43.00
N VAL A 10 62.37 27.67 -43.80
CA VAL A 10 61.86 28.98 -43.35
C VAL A 10 60.33 28.94 -43.31
N LEU A 11 59.74 29.24 -42.14
CA LEU A 11 58.29 29.27 -41.96
C LEU A 11 57.72 30.61 -42.42
N THR A 12 56.56 30.56 -43.08
CA THR A 12 55.78 31.73 -43.51
C THR A 12 54.52 31.85 -42.66
N ASN A 13 53.86 33.02 -42.68
CA ASN A 13 52.54 33.20 -42.07
C ASN A 13 51.52 32.18 -42.60
N ASN A 14 51.55 31.86 -43.91
CA ASN A 14 50.70 30.83 -44.51
C ASN A 14 50.94 29.45 -43.87
N HIS A 15 52.20 29.06 -43.62
CA HIS A 15 52.52 27.79 -42.98
C HIS A 15 51.97 27.71 -41.54
N LEU A 16 52.13 28.77 -40.75
CA LEU A 16 51.65 28.82 -39.36
C LEU A 16 50.12 28.88 -39.28
N ASN A 17 49.49 29.72 -40.11
CA ASN A 17 48.03 29.80 -40.20
C ASN A 17 47.41 28.49 -40.70
N GLN A 18 48.09 27.74 -41.58
CA GLN A 18 47.62 26.42 -42.02
C GLN A 18 47.67 25.38 -40.89
N VAL A 19 48.67 25.41 -40.00
CA VAL A 19 48.68 24.59 -38.78
C VAL A 19 47.51 24.97 -37.88
N PHE A 20 47.36 26.26 -37.57
CA PHE A 20 46.30 26.76 -36.70
C PHE A 20 44.91 26.38 -37.21
N ASN A 21 44.61 26.71 -38.48
CA ASN A 21 43.32 26.42 -39.10
C ASN A 21 43.01 24.92 -39.11
N TYR A 22 44.01 24.06 -39.36
CA TYR A 22 43.81 22.61 -39.31
C TYR A 22 43.50 22.13 -37.89
N LEU A 23 44.23 22.60 -36.87
CA LEU A 23 43.99 22.21 -35.48
C LEU A 23 42.64 22.71 -34.95
N ASP A 24 42.28 23.98 -35.22
CA ASP A 24 40.97 24.56 -34.90
C ASP A 24 39.82 23.79 -35.57
N GLU A 25 39.96 23.47 -36.86
CA GLU A 25 39.00 22.65 -37.61
C GLU A 25 38.85 21.25 -36.98
N GLN A 26 39.94 20.56 -36.65
CA GLN A 26 39.85 19.25 -35.99
C GLN A 26 39.20 19.33 -34.60
N GLU A 27 39.49 20.36 -33.81
CA GLU A 27 38.91 20.54 -32.47
C GLU A 27 37.40 20.83 -32.55
N ARG A 28 36.99 21.70 -33.48
CA ARG A 28 35.60 22.03 -33.79
C ARG A 28 34.82 20.83 -34.31
N LEU A 29 35.34 20.11 -35.31
CA LEU A 29 34.72 18.89 -35.82
C LEU A 29 34.60 17.81 -34.73
N SER A 30 35.58 17.71 -33.83
CA SER A 30 35.50 16.79 -32.69
C SER A 30 34.34 17.15 -31.75
N ARG A 31 34.13 18.45 -31.46
CA ARG A 31 32.97 18.90 -30.66
C ARG A 31 31.65 18.57 -31.38
N ALA A 32 31.45 19.06 -32.60
CA ALA A 32 30.17 18.93 -33.30
C ALA A 32 29.80 17.47 -33.61
N ASN A 33 30.76 16.65 -34.07
CA ASN A 33 30.48 15.31 -34.59
C ASN A 33 30.67 14.18 -33.56
N LEU A 34 31.55 14.34 -32.56
CA LEU A 34 31.79 13.31 -31.54
C LEU A 34 31.19 13.64 -30.17
N ILE A 35 30.92 14.91 -29.84
CA ILE A 35 30.21 15.28 -28.60
C ILE A 35 28.73 15.55 -28.90
N GLY A 36 28.46 16.56 -29.74
CA GLY A 36 27.10 16.99 -30.08
C GLY A 36 27.00 18.50 -30.31
N ILE A 37 25.80 18.98 -30.63
CA ILE A 37 25.49 20.39 -30.90
C ILE A 37 24.28 20.85 -30.10
N GLY A 38 24.14 22.16 -29.88
CA GLY A 38 23.10 22.78 -29.06
C GLY A 38 23.57 23.12 -27.64
N ILE A 39 22.63 23.57 -26.80
CA ILE A 39 22.84 24.02 -25.41
C ILE A 39 23.02 22.81 -24.50
N VAL A 40 24.24 22.61 -24.00
CA VAL A 40 24.62 21.45 -23.16
C VAL A 40 24.04 21.57 -21.76
N CYS A 41 24.12 22.76 -21.16
CA CYS A 41 23.57 23.05 -19.84
C CYS A 41 23.37 24.56 -19.65
N GLY A 42 22.42 24.95 -18.80
CA GLY A 42 22.17 26.35 -18.48
C GLY A 42 21.77 27.18 -19.69
N LEU A 43 22.25 28.42 -19.78
CA LEU A 43 21.79 29.41 -20.79
C LEU A 43 20.26 29.55 -20.78
N GLU A 44 19.64 29.44 -19.61
CA GLU A 44 18.20 29.61 -19.43
C GLU A 44 17.83 31.09 -19.40
N ILE A 45 16.61 31.42 -19.84
CA ILE A 45 16.11 32.80 -19.92
C ILE A 45 14.88 32.96 -19.03
N THR A 46 15.00 33.77 -17.99
CA THR A 46 13.87 34.20 -17.14
C THR A 46 13.61 35.68 -17.35
N ARG A 47 12.34 36.05 -17.58
CA ARG A 47 11.93 37.44 -17.86
C ARG A 47 11.30 38.05 -16.62
N ASN A 48 11.84 39.17 -16.13
CA ASN A 48 11.19 39.94 -15.08
C ASN A 48 10.31 41.03 -15.72
N GLY A 49 9.11 40.62 -16.15
CA GLY A 49 8.18 41.49 -16.88
C GLY A 49 8.79 42.09 -18.16
N ASN A 50 8.77 43.42 -18.26
CA ASN A 50 9.46 44.20 -19.30
C ASN A 50 10.73 44.91 -18.78
N THR A 51 11.19 44.63 -17.55
CA THR A 51 12.25 45.42 -16.91
C THR A 51 13.63 44.79 -17.06
N SER A 52 13.74 43.47 -17.00
CA SER A 52 15.01 42.76 -17.19
C SER A 52 14.85 41.35 -17.76
N ILE A 53 15.95 40.83 -18.29
CA ILE A 53 16.11 39.44 -18.75
C ILE A 53 17.28 38.84 -17.97
N LEU A 54 17.01 37.84 -17.14
CA LEU A 54 18.03 37.02 -16.52
C LEU A 54 18.46 35.93 -17.49
N LEU A 55 19.77 35.86 -17.77
CA LEU A 55 20.43 34.79 -18.51
C LEU A 55 21.26 33.95 -17.53
N SER A 56 20.97 32.66 -17.41
CA SER A 56 21.75 31.79 -16.52
C SER A 56 23.12 31.47 -17.12
N ARG A 57 24.11 31.24 -16.24
CA ARG A 57 25.38 30.58 -16.58
C ARG A 57 25.12 29.28 -17.32
N GLY A 58 26.02 28.88 -18.20
CA GLY A 58 25.88 27.65 -18.99
C GLY A 58 26.81 27.60 -20.20
N CYS A 59 26.65 26.56 -21.02
CA CYS A 59 27.40 26.43 -22.26
C CYS A 59 26.63 25.66 -23.34
N GLY A 60 27.04 25.88 -24.59
CA GLY A 60 26.52 25.17 -25.75
C GLY A 60 27.54 25.10 -26.88
N VAL A 61 27.33 24.16 -27.79
CA VAL A 61 28.19 23.93 -28.96
C VAL A 61 27.42 24.30 -30.22
N THR A 62 28.00 25.15 -31.06
CA THR A 62 27.36 25.55 -32.34
C THR A 62 27.50 24.46 -33.41
N SER A 63 26.79 24.57 -34.53
CA SER A 63 26.91 23.55 -35.60
C SER A 63 28.29 23.51 -36.28
N GLN A 64 29.10 24.59 -36.19
CA GLN A 64 30.52 24.56 -36.58
C GLN A 64 31.47 24.19 -35.44
N GLY A 65 30.96 23.70 -34.30
CA GLY A 65 31.77 23.23 -33.18
C GLY A 65 32.36 24.34 -32.30
N TYR A 66 31.92 25.60 -32.43
CA TYR A 66 32.35 26.64 -31.50
C TYR A 66 31.69 26.44 -30.14
N LEU A 67 32.46 26.65 -29.06
CA LEU A 67 31.95 26.64 -27.70
C LEU A 67 31.48 28.05 -27.31
N ILE A 68 30.20 28.19 -27.01
CA ILE A 68 29.63 29.40 -26.38
C ILE A 68 29.49 29.11 -24.89
N VAL A 69 30.03 29.99 -24.06
CA VAL A 69 29.97 29.90 -22.59
C VAL A 69 29.47 31.23 -22.04
N GLU A 70 28.49 31.17 -21.15
CA GLU A 70 28.17 32.25 -20.21
C GLU A 70 28.67 31.79 -18.83
N PRO A 71 29.73 32.39 -18.25
CA PRO A 71 30.39 31.83 -17.07
C PRO A 71 29.60 32.03 -15.76
N GLU A 72 28.77 33.06 -15.68
CA GLU A 72 28.07 33.52 -14.47
C GLU A 72 26.63 33.93 -14.85
N ASP A 73 25.72 34.01 -13.87
CA ASP A 73 24.34 34.46 -14.14
C ASP A 73 24.36 35.98 -14.43
N VAL A 74 23.63 36.45 -15.45
CA VAL A 74 23.68 37.84 -15.92
C VAL A 74 22.27 38.43 -16.05
N GLU A 75 21.97 39.44 -15.24
CA GLU A 75 20.77 40.28 -15.41
C GLU A 75 21.01 41.37 -16.47
N LEU A 76 20.24 41.32 -17.55
CA LEU A 76 20.29 42.26 -18.68
C LEU A 76 19.14 43.25 -18.57
N VAL A 77 19.45 44.54 -18.43
CA VAL A 77 18.49 45.62 -18.10
C VAL A 77 18.39 46.71 -19.17
N SER A 78 19.35 46.77 -20.09
CA SER A 78 19.40 47.76 -21.17
C SER A 78 19.81 47.14 -22.51
N TYR A 79 19.65 47.90 -23.58
CA TYR A 79 19.97 47.48 -24.93
C TYR A 79 20.50 48.61 -25.83
N ARG A 80 21.23 48.27 -26.89
CA ARG A 80 21.62 49.19 -27.98
C ARG A 80 20.91 48.78 -29.26
N ALA A 81 20.25 49.72 -29.94
CA ALA A 81 19.23 49.40 -30.96
C ALA A 81 19.76 49.06 -32.35
N ASP A 82 20.96 49.52 -32.68
CA ASP A 82 21.55 49.45 -34.02
C ASP A 82 22.82 48.59 -34.03
N TYR A 83 22.75 47.37 -33.49
CA TYR A 83 23.91 46.46 -33.51
C TYR A 83 24.17 45.95 -34.93
N THR A 84 25.35 46.26 -35.47
CA THR A 84 25.80 45.84 -36.81
C THR A 84 27.00 44.90 -36.71
N ILE A 85 26.91 43.76 -37.40
CA ILE A 85 27.98 42.75 -37.44
C ILE A 85 29.20 43.31 -38.19
N PRO A 86 30.44 43.13 -37.69
CA PRO A 86 31.66 43.58 -38.35
C PRO A 86 31.77 43.16 -39.82
N LEU A 87 32.19 44.10 -40.68
CA LEU A 87 32.25 43.91 -42.12
C LEU A 87 33.31 42.89 -42.57
N GLU A 88 34.43 42.75 -41.84
CA GLU A 88 35.52 41.84 -42.21
C GLU A 88 35.12 40.35 -42.14
N LEU A 89 34.22 39.99 -41.22
CA LEU A 89 33.87 38.60 -40.90
C LEU A 89 32.34 38.40 -40.89
N SER A 90 31.74 38.78 -42.02
CA SER A 90 30.30 38.68 -42.32
C SER A 90 29.66 37.37 -41.83
N TYR A 91 28.44 37.48 -41.31
CA TYR A 91 27.65 36.34 -40.85
C TYR A 91 26.35 36.20 -41.67
N PRO A 92 26.32 35.37 -42.73
CA PRO A 92 25.17 35.21 -43.61
C PRO A 92 23.84 34.85 -42.92
N PRO A 93 23.77 34.00 -41.87
CA PRO A 93 22.50 33.64 -41.23
C PRO A 93 21.71 34.82 -40.66
N PHE A 94 22.38 35.91 -40.26
CA PHE A 94 21.72 37.12 -39.77
C PHE A 94 21.36 38.12 -40.89
N ARG A 95 21.37 37.69 -42.16
CA ARG A 95 21.03 38.51 -43.33
C ARG A 95 19.93 37.88 -44.18
N ASN A 96 19.00 38.71 -44.65
CA ASN A 96 18.01 38.37 -45.67
C ASN A 96 18.31 39.20 -46.92
N ASN A 97 18.46 38.56 -48.08
CA ASN A 97 18.83 39.19 -49.36
C ASN A 97 20.00 40.20 -49.23
N GLY A 98 21.03 39.83 -48.46
CA GLY A 98 22.22 40.65 -48.18
C GLY A 98 22.06 41.72 -47.08
N THR A 99 20.84 42.07 -46.69
CA THR A 99 20.53 43.06 -45.64
C THR A 99 20.46 42.39 -44.27
N GLN A 100 21.07 42.96 -43.24
CA GLN A 100 21.04 42.40 -41.88
C GLN A 100 19.64 42.53 -41.25
N TYR A 101 19.22 41.53 -40.47
CA TYR A 101 18.06 41.69 -39.59
C TYR A 101 18.31 42.79 -38.53
N PRO A 102 17.25 43.44 -38.02
CA PRO A 102 17.33 44.28 -36.83
C PRO A 102 17.78 43.45 -35.62
N LEU A 103 18.86 43.89 -34.97
CA LEU A 103 19.47 43.24 -33.81
C LEU A 103 19.67 44.27 -32.71
N TRP A 104 19.27 43.93 -31.49
CA TRP A 104 19.48 44.77 -30.31
C TRP A 104 20.47 44.07 -29.38
N GLU A 105 21.63 44.67 -29.12
CA GLU A 105 22.61 44.11 -28.18
C GLU A 105 22.19 44.42 -26.74
N LEU A 106 22.14 43.39 -25.87
CA LEU A 106 21.72 43.44 -24.48
C LEU A 106 22.90 43.63 -23.53
N PHE A 107 22.69 44.46 -22.49
CA PHE A 107 23.72 44.80 -21.53
C PHE A 107 23.24 44.73 -20.06
N PRO A 108 24.15 44.42 -19.12
CA PRO A 108 23.93 44.66 -17.69
C PRO A 108 23.80 46.15 -17.35
N VAL A 109 23.51 46.43 -16.08
CA VAL A 109 23.43 47.81 -15.57
C VAL A 109 24.77 48.56 -15.71
N GLY A 110 24.71 49.83 -16.10
CA GLY A 110 25.86 50.73 -16.14
C GLY A 110 26.54 50.93 -17.50
N GLU A 111 26.17 50.16 -18.53
CA GLU A 111 26.76 50.31 -19.88
C GLU A 111 26.38 51.66 -20.54
N PRO A 112 27.36 52.50 -20.95
CA PRO A 112 27.09 53.79 -21.58
C PRO A 112 26.49 53.65 -22.99
N GLY A 113 25.63 54.60 -23.37
CA GLY A 113 24.99 54.62 -24.69
C GLY A 113 24.01 53.46 -24.92
N THR A 114 23.28 53.07 -23.86
CA THR A 114 22.21 52.05 -23.90
C THR A 114 20.85 52.64 -23.51
N LEU A 115 19.78 52.01 -23.97
CA LEU A 115 18.38 52.32 -23.65
C LEU A 115 17.84 51.29 -22.65
N THR A 116 17.12 51.73 -21.61
CA THR A 116 16.54 50.83 -20.59
C THR A 116 15.41 49.98 -21.16
N LEU A 117 15.39 48.68 -20.89
CA LEU A 117 14.29 47.78 -21.29
C LEU A 117 12.94 48.24 -20.72
N ALA A 118 12.93 48.71 -19.46
CA ALA A 118 11.76 49.27 -18.79
C ALA A 118 11.12 50.49 -19.50
N GLY A 119 11.82 51.14 -20.43
CA GLY A 119 11.36 52.36 -21.11
C GLY A 119 10.32 52.14 -22.22
N THR A 120 10.14 50.91 -22.70
CA THR A 120 9.20 50.60 -23.80
C THR A 120 8.28 49.43 -23.45
N PRO A 121 7.03 49.67 -23.02
CA PRO A 121 6.09 48.61 -22.68
C PRO A 121 5.87 47.60 -23.82
N GLY A 122 6.02 46.31 -23.52
CA GLY A 122 5.81 45.22 -24.48
C GLY A 122 6.94 44.98 -25.48
N PHE A 123 8.06 45.72 -25.41
CA PHE A 123 9.20 45.58 -26.34
C PHE A 123 9.76 44.15 -26.46
N LEU A 124 9.64 43.34 -25.39
CA LEU A 124 10.12 41.97 -25.33
C LEU A 124 9.11 40.92 -25.83
N ASN A 125 7.85 41.28 -26.06
CA ASN A 125 6.77 40.32 -26.38
C ASN A 125 7.04 39.58 -27.69
N ASP A 126 7.53 40.29 -28.71
CA ASP A 126 7.86 39.78 -30.04
C ASP A 126 9.34 39.39 -30.19
N LYS A 127 10.15 39.37 -29.12
CA LYS A 127 11.60 39.12 -29.19
C LYS A 127 12.01 37.76 -28.62
N VAL A 128 13.14 37.25 -29.13
CA VAL A 128 13.89 36.09 -28.60
C VAL A 128 15.35 36.47 -28.38
N VAL A 129 15.98 35.84 -27.38
CA VAL A 129 17.41 36.01 -27.09
C VAL A 129 18.22 35.03 -27.94
N VAL A 130 19.29 35.55 -28.56
CA VAL A 130 20.25 34.82 -29.37
C VAL A 130 21.64 35.15 -28.85
N LEU A 131 22.42 34.14 -28.47
CA LEU A 131 23.85 34.29 -28.24
C LEU A 131 24.58 34.15 -29.57
N PHE A 132 25.48 35.08 -29.88
CA PHE A 132 26.26 35.09 -31.12
C PHE A 132 27.74 35.20 -30.80
N LEU A 133 28.55 34.28 -31.32
CA LEU A 133 30.01 34.38 -31.26
C LEU A 133 30.50 35.28 -32.41
N GLU A 134 30.60 36.56 -32.10
CA GLU A 134 31.24 37.55 -32.95
C GLU A 134 32.74 37.24 -33.02
N LEU A 135 33.28 37.26 -34.24
CA LEU A 135 34.72 37.26 -34.49
C LEU A 135 35.02 38.60 -35.17
N LYS A 136 35.83 39.44 -34.52
CA LYS A 136 36.27 40.74 -35.03
C LYS A 136 37.77 40.68 -35.32
N LYS A 137 38.21 41.15 -36.49
CA LYS A 137 39.61 41.06 -36.93
C LYS A 137 40.22 42.46 -37.00
N ASP A 138 40.99 42.83 -35.99
CA ASP A 138 41.72 44.10 -35.95
C ASP A 138 43.13 43.93 -36.54
N ASP A 139 43.48 44.70 -37.58
CA ASP A 139 44.84 44.73 -38.12
C ASP A 139 45.75 45.59 -37.22
N LEU A 140 46.89 45.05 -36.77
CA LEU A 140 47.78 45.66 -35.76
C LEU A 140 48.69 46.79 -36.31
N GLY A 141 48.34 47.35 -37.48
CA GLY A 141 49.26 48.11 -38.33
C GLY A 141 49.54 49.56 -37.91
N ASN A 142 50.45 49.76 -36.97
CA ASN A 142 51.08 51.06 -36.69
C ASN A 142 52.50 51.14 -37.31
N CYS A 143 52.61 51.18 -38.64
CA CYS A 143 53.92 51.25 -39.29
C CYS A 143 54.59 52.63 -39.15
N SER A 144 55.81 52.62 -38.61
CA SER A 144 56.73 53.76 -38.60
C SER A 144 57.49 53.85 -39.94
N PRO A 145 57.93 55.03 -40.42
CA PRO A 145 58.63 55.15 -41.70
C PRO A 145 59.88 54.26 -41.88
N ASN A 146 60.47 53.78 -40.77
CA ASN A 146 61.72 53.00 -40.77
C ASN A 146 61.56 51.55 -40.26
N ASN A 147 60.38 51.12 -39.81
CA ASN A 147 60.07 49.72 -39.46
C ASN A 147 58.56 49.45 -39.62
N CYS A 148 58.22 48.35 -40.30
CA CYS A 148 56.85 47.91 -40.56
C CYS A 148 56.76 46.37 -40.43
N ASP A 149 57.33 45.84 -39.34
CA ASP A 149 57.34 44.41 -38.99
C ASP A 149 56.00 43.93 -38.39
N ASP A 150 55.20 44.84 -37.82
CA ASP A 150 53.89 44.57 -37.19
C ASP A 150 52.75 44.38 -38.22
N LYS A 151 52.87 43.32 -39.05
CA LYS A 151 51.85 42.91 -40.04
C LYS A 151 50.95 41.78 -39.54
N GLY A 152 50.70 41.75 -38.23
CA GLY A 152 49.76 40.84 -37.59
C GLY A 152 48.32 41.36 -37.63
N ALA A 153 47.38 40.47 -37.34
CA ALA A 153 46.00 40.83 -37.05
C ALA A 153 45.50 40.00 -35.86
N GLU A 154 44.75 40.65 -34.98
CA GLU A 154 44.16 40.04 -33.80
C GLU A 154 42.69 39.68 -34.08
N VAL A 155 42.31 38.41 -33.86
CA VAL A 155 40.91 37.99 -33.96
C VAL A 155 40.33 37.87 -32.56
N THR A 156 39.55 38.87 -32.16
CA THR A 156 38.83 38.87 -30.88
C THR A 156 37.52 38.10 -31.04
N ALA A 157 37.35 37.04 -30.23
CA ALA A 157 36.12 36.27 -30.15
C ALA A 157 35.26 36.75 -28.96
N THR A 158 34.06 37.27 -29.23
CA THR A 158 33.16 37.85 -28.22
C THR A 158 31.78 37.19 -28.29
N VAL A 159 31.26 36.72 -27.15
CA VAL A 159 29.86 36.27 -27.04
C VAL A 159 28.97 37.50 -26.87
N ARG A 160 28.24 37.85 -27.94
CA ARG A 160 27.25 38.92 -27.99
C ARG A 160 25.89 38.37 -27.55
N ARG A 161 25.21 39.11 -26.68
CA ARG A 161 23.86 38.81 -26.18
C ARG A 161 22.88 39.66 -26.99
N LEU A 162 22.14 39.06 -27.91
CA LEU A 162 21.32 39.79 -28.88
C LEU A 162 19.83 39.49 -28.69
N LEU A 163 18.96 40.47 -28.94
CA LEU A 163 17.57 40.23 -29.27
C LEU A 163 17.38 40.21 -30.79
N MET A 164 16.50 39.33 -31.25
CA MET A 164 15.96 39.26 -32.60
C MET A 164 14.43 39.15 -32.51
N ARG A 165 13.68 39.61 -33.53
CA ARG A 165 12.22 39.38 -33.55
C ARG A 165 11.91 37.90 -33.77
N LYS A 166 10.84 37.38 -33.16
CA LYS A 166 10.33 36.01 -33.36
C LYS A 166 10.14 35.67 -34.83
N GLN A 167 9.57 36.59 -35.61
CA GLN A 167 9.40 36.45 -37.07
C GLN A 167 10.74 36.32 -37.83
N ASP A 168 11.76 37.05 -37.41
CA ASP A 168 13.05 37.11 -38.10
C ASP A 168 13.88 35.87 -37.73
N ALA A 169 13.78 35.41 -36.48
CA ALA A 169 14.33 34.13 -36.03
C ALA A 169 13.66 32.94 -36.74
N ALA A 170 12.33 32.96 -36.91
CA ALA A 170 11.62 31.95 -37.69
C ALA A 170 12.07 31.94 -39.17
N ALA A 171 12.28 33.11 -39.79
CA ALA A 171 12.81 33.22 -41.15
C ALA A 171 14.27 32.73 -41.26
N MET A 172 15.12 33.02 -40.27
CA MET A 172 16.48 32.49 -40.19
C MET A 172 16.51 30.97 -40.07
N VAL A 173 15.70 30.38 -39.18
CA VAL A 173 15.56 28.92 -39.04
C VAL A 173 15.06 28.31 -40.35
N ALA A 174 14.03 28.91 -40.98
CA ALA A 174 13.52 28.47 -42.28
C ALA A 174 14.59 28.52 -43.39
N ALA A 175 15.46 29.53 -43.41
CA ALA A 175 16.57 29.61 -44.36
C ALA A 175 17.65 28.55 -44.11
N ALA A 176 17.96 28.24 -42.85
CA ALA A 176 18.89 27.17 -42.48
C ALA A 176 18.40 25.78 -42.95
N ASN A 177 17.08 25.57 -42.99
CA ASN A 177 16.48 24.33 -43.49
C ASN A 177 16.62 24.16 -45.02
N GLY A 178 16.95 25.22 -45.77
CA GLY A 178 17.15 25.16 -47.22
C GLY A 178 18.55 24.73 -47.67
N LEU A 179 19.43 24.32 -46.74
CA LEU A 179 20.87 24.13 -47.00
C LEU A 179 21.31 22.73 -47.46
N GLY A 180 20.42 21.74 -47.57
CA GLY A 180 20.73 20.44 -48.19
C GLY A 180 19.92 19.24 -47.66
N GLU A 181 20.12 18.08 -48.29
CA GLU A 181 19.46 16.82 -47.93
C GLU A 181 19.94 16.31 -46.55
N GLY A 182 19.05 16.30 -45.56
CA GLY A 182 19.32 15.85 -44.20
C GLY A 182 18.28 16.35 -43.20
N LEU A 183 18.40 15.96 -41.93
CA LEU A 183 17.53 16.45 -40.84
C LEU A 183 17.69 17.97 -40.68
N THR A 184 16.65 18.75 -40.99
CA THR A 184 16.66 20.20 -40.81
C THR A 184 16.33 20.60 -39.36
N GLN A 185 16.62 21.85 -38.99
CA GLN A 185 16.33 22.35 -37.63
C GLN A 185 14.82 22.40 -37.36
N SER A 186 13.99 22.68 -38.37
CA SER A 186 12.53 22.58 -38.21
C SER A 186 12.05 21.14 -38.12
N ASP A 187 12.58 20.22 -38.94
CA ASP A 187 12.13 18.83 -38.91
C ASP A 187 12.44 18.20 -37.56
N LEU A 188 13.64 18.46 -37.04
CA LEU A 188 14.04 18.06 -35.69
C LEU A 188 13.08 18.63 -34.63
N THR A 189 12.86 19.95 -34.61
CA THR A 189 12.04 20.60 -33.57
C THR A 189 10.57 20.17 -33.65
N ALA A 190 10.00 20.11 -34.87
CA ALA A 190 8.63 19.66 -35.10
C ALA A 190 8.44 18.17 -34.78
N THR A 191 9.43 17.33 -35.11
CA THR A 191 9.42 15.89 -34.76
C THR A 191 9.52 15.71 -33.24
N MET A 192 10.39 16.45 -32.54
CA MET A 192 10.47 16.43 -31.09
C MET A 192 9.13 16.85 -30.45
N GLN A 193 8.53 17.93 -30.92
CA GLN A 193 7.25 18.42 -30.42
C GLN A 193 6.10 17.44 -30.71
N ALA A 194 6.06 16.83 -31.89
CA ALA A 194 5.07 15.80 -32.24
C ALA A 194 5.18 14.54 -31.36
N ARG A 195 6.40 14.13 -31.01
CA ARG A 195 6.65 12.99 -30.09
C ARG A 195 6.25 13.30 -28.65
N LEU A 196 6.54 14.52 -28.18
CA LEU A 196 6.17 14.97 -26.83
C LEU A 196 4.65 15.19 -26.67
N ASN A 197 3.96 15.57 -27.75
CA ASN A 197 2.51 15.79 -27.76
C ASN A 197 1.67 14.52 -28.03
N LEU A 198 2.26 13.32 -27.91
CA LEU A 198 1.53 12.06 -28.08
C LEU A 198 0.55 11.82 -26.92
N PRO A 199 -0.75 11.57 -27.21
CA PRO A 199 -1.82 11.59 -26.21
C PRO A 199 -1.68 10.50 -25.14
N ASP A 200 -2.05 10.83 -23.90
CA ASP A 200 -2.15 9.85 -22.82
C ASP A 200 -3.38 8.95 -22.98
N LEU A 201 -3.16 7.63 -22.99
CA LEU A 201 -4.24 6.63 -22.95
C LEU A 201 -4.37 6.04 -21.54
N ARG A 202 -5.62 5.94 -21.05
CA ARG A 202 -5.98 5.34 -19.77
C ARG A 202 -7.29 4.56 -19.92
N LEU A 203 -7.23 3.23 -19.80
CA LEU A 203 -8.40 2.36 -19.89
C LEU A 203 -9.34 2.59 -18.67
N PRO A 204 -10.64 2.85 -18.87
CA PRO A 204 -11.59 2.95 -17.76
C PRO A 204 -11.75 1.60 -17.04
N ARG A 205 -12.06 1.64 -15.75
CA ARG A 205 -12.26 0.42 -14.94
C ARG A 205 -13.60 -0.25 -15.23
N TYR A 206 -13.61 -1.58 -15.24
CA TYR A 206 -14.83 -2.39 -15.17
C TYR A 206 -15.75 -1.95 -14.01
N ASP A 207 -17.04 -1.82 -14.29
CA ASP A 207 -18.12 -1.44 -13.37
C ASP A 207 -17.81 -0.25 -12.44
N VAL A 208 -17.42 0.89 -13.02
CA VAL A 208 -17.26 2.16 -12.29
C VAL A 208 -18.07 3.28 -12.95
N PRO A 209 -18.99 3.94 -12.23
CA PRO A 209 -19.41 3.68 -10.84
C PRO A 209 -20.23 2.38 -10.71
N ALA A 210 -20.02 1.66 -9.60
CA ALA A 210 -20.53 0.30 -9.39
C ALA A 210 -22.05 0.18 -9.57
N THR A 211 -22.48 -0.79 -10.39
CA THR A 211 -23.88 -1.05 -10.75
C THR A 211 -24.44 -2.33 -10.13
N LYS A 212 -23.60 -3.14 -9.46
CA LYS A 212 -23.96 -4.42 -8.81
C LYS A 212 -24.50 -5.49 -9.79
N PRO A 213 -23.74 -5.89 -10.83
CA PRO A 213 -24.15 -6.92 -11.77
C PRO A 213 -24.55 -8.23 -11.07
N ALA A 214 -25.74 -8.77 -11.40
CA ALA A 214 -26.31 -9.95 -10.73
C ALA A 214 -26.51 -11.13 -11.68
N THR A 215 -26.95 -10.87 -12.91
CA THR A 215 -27.14 -11.87 -13.97
C THR A 215 -25.89 -12.03 -14.82
N SER A 216 -25.80 -13.11 -15.60
CA SER A 216 -24.71 -13.30 -16.57
C SER A 216 -24.69 -12.20 -17.65
N LEU A 217 -25.87 -11.69 -18.00
CA LEU A 217 -26.03 -10.58 -18.93
C LEU A 217 -25.36 -9.32 -18.36
N ASP A 218 -25.68 -8.93 -17.12
CA ASP A 218 -25.11 -7.73 -16.48
C ASP A 218 -23.58 -7.80 -16.43
N VAL A 219 -23.01 -8.96 -16.05
CA VAL A 219 -21.57 -9.17 -15.93
C VAL A 219 -20.85 -8.96 -17.27
N LEU A 220 -21.40 -9.53 -18.36
CA LEU A 220 -20.83 -9.42 -19.71
C LEU A 220 -21.04 -8.02 -20.30
N SER A 221 -22.22 -7.44 -20.09
CA SER A 221 -22.55 -6.08 -20.52
C SER A 221 -21.66 -5.02 -19.87
N ALA A 222 -21.30 -5.20 -18.59
CA ALA A 222 -20.38 -4.29 -17.90
C ALA A 222 -18.98 -4.22 -18.53
N PHE A 223 -18.47 -5.30 -19.15
CA PHE A 223 -17.21 -5.25 -19.93
C PHE A 223 -17.37 -4.46 -21.23
N TYR A 224 -18.53 -4.56 -21.89
CA TYR A 224 -18.84 -3.83 -23.11
C TYR A 224 -19.05 -2.32 -22.83
N HIS A 225 -19.71 -1.97 -21.73
CA HIS A 225 -19.97 -0.57 -21.34
C HIS A 225 -18.71 0.28 -21.13
N VAL A 226 -17.57 -0.34 -20.75
CA VAL A 226 -16.26 0.34 -20.66
C VAL A 226 -15.90 1.08 -21.95
N PHE A 227 -16.18 0.47 -23.11
CA PHE A 227 -15.89 1.03 -24.43
C PHE A 227 -16.98 1.98 -24.92
N GLN A 228 -18.25 1.66 -24.64
CA GLN A 228 -19.42 2.49 -25.01
C GLN A 228 -19.36 3.91 -24.46
N GLN A 229 -19.02 4.07 -23.19
CA GLN A 229 -19.13 5.35 -22.49
C GLN A 229 -17.95 6.30 -22.78
N SER A 230 -16.89 5.79 -23.43
CA SER A 230 -15.58 6.45 -23.48
C SER A 230 -15.09 6.79 -24.89
N GLY A 231 -15.55 6.12 -25.96
CA GLY A 231 -14.97 6.28 -27.30
C GLY A 231 -13.53 5.76 -27.40
N PHE A 232 -13.15 4.86 -26.49
CA PHE A 232 -11.76 4.49 -26.25
C PHE A 232 -11.11 3.71 -27.42
N VAL A 233 -11.89 3.06 -28.29
CA VAL A 233 -11.35 2.39 -29.48
C VAL A 233 -10.94 3.42 -30.51
N SER A 234 -11.77 4.44 -30.75
CA SER A 234 -11.45 5.56 -31.63
C SER A 234 -10.25 6.38 -31.12
N ASP A 235 -10.16 6.62 -29.81
CA ASP A 235 -9.03 7.33 -29.20
C ASP A 235 -7.74 6.53 -29.28
N THR A 236 -7.78 5.24 -28.95
CA THR A 236 -6.62 4.33 -29.08
C THR A 236 -6.14 4.28 -30.54
N ARG A 237 -7.04 4.19 -31.52
CA ARG A 237 -6.68 4.25 -32.95
C ARG A 237 -5.99 5.57 -33.29
N SER A 238 -6.54 6.69 -32.83
CA SER A 238 -6.02 8.02 -33.13
C SER A 238 -4.63 8.24 -32.53
N ALA A 239 -4.39 7.75 -31.31
CA ALA A 239 -3.09 7.73 -30.65
C ALA A 239 -2.04 6.87 -31.39
N LEU A 240 -2.41 5.66 -31.83
CA LEU A 240 -1.54 4.79 -32.63
C LEU A 240 -1.20 5.40 -34.01
N TYR A 241 -2.16 6.09 -34.64
CA TYR A 241 -1.92 6.85 -35.87
C TYR A 241 -0.95 8.01 -35.64
N ALA A 242 -1.15 8.80 -34.57
CA ALA A 242 -0.26 9.91 -34.22
C ALA A 242 1.16 9.41 -33.95
N ALA A 243 1.31 8.29 -33.23
CA ALA A 243 2.60 7.65 -32.99
C ALA A 243 3.31 7.23 -34.28
N TYR A 244 2.62 6.55 -35.22
CA TYR A 244 3.23 6.21 -36.51
C TYR A 244 3.71 7.47 -37.25
N GLN A 245 2.92 8.55 -37.28
CA GLN A 245 3.33 9.79 -37.96
C GLN A 245 4.53 10.48 -37.27
N ALA A 246 4.54 10.56 -35.92
CA ALA A 246 5.61 11.19 -35.15
C ALA A 246 6.96 10.45 -35.20
N PHE A 247 6.94 9.15 -35.54
CA PHE A 247 8.14 8.31 -35.68
C PHE A 247 8.39 7.83 -37.12
N ARG A 248 7.57 8.26 -38.10
CA ARG A 248 7.66 7.80 -39.49
C ARG A 248 9.08 7.82 -40.08
N PRO A 249 9.93 8.86 -39.91
CA PRO A 249 11.29 8.85 -40.47
C PRO A 249 12.23 7.79 -39.88
N LEU A 250 11.84 7.14 -38.77
CA LEU A 250 12.56 6.02 -38.18
C LEU A 250 11.91 4.66 -38.48
N LEU A 251 10.67 4.65 -38.99
CA LEU A 251 9.84 3.45 -39.15
C LEU A 251 9.55 3.11 -40.62
N GLU A 252 9.65 4.06 -41.55
CA GLU A 252 9.17 3.86 -42.93
C GLU A 252 9.98 2.85 -43.76
N ASP A 253 11.22 2.54 -43.36
CA ASP A 253 12.02 1.44 -43.92
C ASP A 253 11.37 0.06 -43.70
N GLU A 254 10.75 -0.13 -42.53
CA GLU A 254 10.16 -1.40 -42.08
C GLU A 254 8.63 -1.42 -42.24
N HIS A 255 8.00 -0.25 -42.09
CA HIS A 255 6.56 -0.02 -42.22
C HIS A 255 6.30 1.14 -43.20
N PRO A 256 6.33 0.92 -44.53
CA PRO A 256 6.18 1.99 -45.53
C PRO A 256 4.81 2.69 -45.54
N SER A 257 3.84 2.14 -44.81
CA SER A 257 2.51 2.71 -44.62
C SER A 257 2.02 2.41 -43.20
N ASN A 258 1.06 3.20 -42.70
CA ASN A 258 0.58 3.05 -41.33
C ASN A 258 -0.07 1.65 -41.11
N PRO A 259 0.51 0.79 -40.24
CA PRO A 259 0.05 -0.57 -40.04
C PRO A 259 -1.29 -0.66 -39.29
N PHE A 260 -1.74 0.43 -38.65
CA PHE A 260 -2.99 0.46 -37.88
C PHE A 260 -4.23 0.78 -38.72
N THR A 261 -4.12 0.82 -40.05
CA THR A 261 -5.25 1.12 -40.96
C THR A 261 -6.45 0.18 -40.81
N GLY A 262 -6.22 -1.09 -40.47
CA GLY A 262 -7.28 -2.07 -40.17
C GLY A 262 -7.86 -2.01 -38.75
N PHE A 263 -7.35 -1.15 -37.85
CA PHE A 263 -7.67 -1.18 -36.42
C PHE A 263 -9.17 -0.97 -36.14
N GLN A 264 -9.78 0.07 -36.75
CA GLN A 264 -11.21 0.35 -36.53
C GLN A 264 -12.04 -0.86 -36.94
N ALA A 265 -11.90 -1.34 -38.19
CA ALA A 265 -12.70 -2.45 -38.72
C ALA A 265 -12.61 -3.74 -37.89
N ARG A 266 -11.55 -3.93 -37.09
CA ARG A 266 -11.35 -5.08 -36.21
C ARG A 266 -11.98 -4.94 -34.83
N TYR A 267 -12.02 -3.74 -34.25
CA TYR A 267 -12.42 -3.51 -32.84
C TYR A 267 -13.63 -2.59 -32.64
N ASP A 268 -14.14 -1.97 -33.70
CA ASP A 268 -15.32 -1.07 -33.73
C ASP A 268 -16.62 -1.74 -33.22
N PHE A 269 -16.69 -3.06 -33.18
CA PHE A 269 -17.78 -3.80 -32.54
C PHE A 269 -17.85 -3.57 -31.01
N LEU A 270 -16.75 -3.16 -30.35
CA LEU A 270 -16.76 -2.76 -28.93
C LEU A 270 -17.44 -1.38 -28.72
N GLU A 271 -17.49 -0.55 -29.78
CA GLU A 271 -18.19 0.74 -29.79
C GLU A 271 -19.58 0.67 -30.43
N LYS A 272 -19.90 -0.38 -31.22
CA LYS A 272 -21.20 -0.49 -31.93
C LYS A 272 -22.06 -1.71 -31.58
N GLY A 273 -21.49 -2.71 -30.94
CA GLY A 273 -22.16 -3.95 -30.57
C GLY A 273 -21.43 -5.18 -31.13
N PRO A 274 -21.21 -6.25 -30.32
CA PRO A 274 -20.79 -7.54 -30.83
C PRO A 274 -21.72 -8.05 -31.92
N THR A 275 -21.13 -8.67 -32.95
CA THR A 275 -21.82 -9.27 -34.10
C THR A 275 -21.77 -10.80 -34.09
N THR A 276 -21.05 -11.39 -33.11
CA THR A 276 -20.90 -12.84 -32.94
C THR A 276 -20.84 -13.23 -31.45
N GLU A 277 -21.35 -14.40 -31.10
CA GLU A 277 -21.19 -15.00 -29.76
C GLU A 277 -19.73 -15.12 -29.33
N ALA A 278 -18.82 -15.42 -30.27
CA ALA A 278 -17.39 -15.52 -30.00
C ALA A 278 -16.78 -14.18 -29.55
N GLN A 279 -17.35 -13.04 -29.95
CA GLN A 279 -16.95 -11.74 -29.40
C GLN A 279 -17.48 -11.55 -27.98
N VAL A 280 -18.76 -11.89 -27.72
CA VAL A 280 -19.37 -11.79 -26.38
C VAL A 280 -18.59 -12.64 -25.36
N ARG A 281 -18.30 -13.90 -25.70
CA ARG A 281 -17.51 -14.84 -24.88
C ARG A 281 -16.11 -14.31 -24.52
N PHE A 282 -15.51 -13.49 -25.38
CA PHE A 282 -14.14 -12.98 -25.22
C PHE A 282 -14.05 -11.53 -24.75
N LEU A 283 -15.15 -10.84 -24.40
CA LEU A 283 -15.17 -9.43 -23.99
C LEU A 283 -14.11 -9.07 -22.93
N GLN A 284 -13.88 -9.96 -21.98
CA GLN A 284 -12.82 -9.86 -20.96
C GLN A 284 -11.42 -9.77 -21.56
N TYR A 285 -11.08 -10.64 -22.50
CA TYR A 285 -9.79 -10.64 -23.16
C TYR A 285 -9.65 -9.50 -24.18
N TYR A 286 -10.76 -8.93 -24.68
CA TYR A 286 -10.72 -7.63 -25.37
C TYR A 286 -10.39 -6.48 -24.41
N TYR A 287 -10.95 -6.45 -23.19
CA TYR A 287 -10.56 -5.48 -22.16
C TYR A 287 -9.08 -5.62 -21.78
N ASP A 288 -8.60 -6.84 -21.59
CA ASP A 288 -7.19 -7.17 -21.32
C ASP A 288 -6.26 -6.79 -22.50
N LEU A 289 -6.69 -7.00 -23.75
CA LEU A 289 -5.97 -6.56 -24.96
C LEU A 289 -5.76 -5.04 -24.99
N PHE A 290 -6.79 -4.25 -24.69
CA PHE A 290 -6.65 -2.79 -24.66
C PHE A 290 -5.78 -2.33 -23.49
N ASP A 291 -5.87 -3.00 -22.33
CA ASP A 291 -4.97 -2.77 -21.20
C ASP A 291 -3.50 -3.04 -21.58
N ASP A 292 -3.23 -4.05 -22.41
CA ASP A 292 -1.90 -4.34 -22.93
C ASP A 292 -1.45 -3.33 -24.02
N ILE A 293 -2.30 -3.00 -24.99
CA ILE A 293 -1.99 -2.00 -26.04
C ILE A 293 -1.61 -0.66 -25.43
N VAL A 294 -2.34 -0.20 -24.39
CA VAL A 294 -2.02 1.04 -23.66
C VAL A 294 -0.62 0.98 -23.03
N LYS A 295 -0.24 -0.14 -22.41
CA LYS A 295 1.10 -0.28 -21.81
C LYS A 295 2.21 -0.40 -22.85
N ALA A 296 1.96 -1.09 -23.96
CA ALA A 296 2.90 -1.15 -25.08
C ALA A 296 3.10 0.23 -25.74
N TYR A 297 2.03 1.02 -25.82
CA TYR A 297 2.05 2.38 -26.33
C TYR A 297 2.82 3.33 -25.42
N ASP A 298 2.59 3.26 -24.10
CA ASP A 298 3.36 4.00 -23.10
C ASP A 298 4.86 3.62 -23.16
N GLU A 299 5.18 2.33 -23.20
CA GLU A 299 6.54 1.81 -23.34
C GLU A 299 7.23 2.33 -24.62
N PHE A 300 6.52 2.32 -25.75
CA PHE A 300 7.01 2.85 -27.03
C PHE A 300 7.23 4.37 -27.00
N ARG A 301 6.25 5.17 -26.58
CA ARG A 301 6.35 6.64 -26.67
C ARG A 301 7.43 7.20 -25.76
N TRP A 302 7.57 6.68 -24.54
CA TRP A 302 8.63 7.11 -23.63
C TRP A 302 10.02 6.72 -24.18
N LYS A 303 10.15 5.53 -24.76
CA LYS A 303 11.41 5.15 -25.43
C LYS A 303 11.74 6.07 -26.60
N GLY A 304 10.73 6.54 -27.33
CA GLY A 304 10.90 7.45 -28.45
C GLY A 304 11.33 8.87 -28.07
N VAL A 305 11.05 9.32 -26.84
CA VAL A 305 11.58 10.57 -26.27
C VAL A 305 13.09 10.44 -25.96
N ASP A 306 13.57 9.24 -25.63
CA ASP A 306 15.00 8.98 -25.41
C ASP A 306 15.85 8.97 -26.70
N VAL A 307 15.24 9.06 -27.88
CA VAL A 307 15.93 9.06 -29.19
C VAL A 307 16.15 10.50 -29.70
N MET A 308 17.06 11.21 -29.03
CA MET A 308 17.48 12.58 -29.37
C MET A 308 18.97 12.63 -29.74
N CYS A 309 19.28 12.48 -31.03
CA CYS A 309 20.66 12.49 -31.52
C CYS A 309 20.79 13.07 -32.93
N ALA A 310 21.99 13.57 -33.25
CA ALA A 310 22.40 13.88 -34.62
C ALA A 310 23.68 13.11 -34.96
N CYS A 311 23.76 12.58 -36.18
CA CYS A 311 24.99 12.00 -36.74
C CYS A 311 25.54 12.99 -37.77
N CYS A 312 26.76 13.50 -37.55
CA CYS A 312 27.43 14.47 -38.42
C CYS A 312 26.52 15.63 -38.89
N PRO A 313 25.98 16.45 -37.97
CA PRO A 313 25.01 17.49 -38.31
C PRO A 313 25.61 18.54 -39.28
N PRO A 314 24.80 19.10 -40.22
CA PRO A 314 25.30 20.11 -41.14
C PRO A 314 25.83 21.36 -40.43
N GLU A 315 27.05 21.76 -40.78
CA GLU A 315 27.71 22.96 -40.22
C GLU A 315 26.88 24.24 -40.38
N GLY A 316 26.02 24.30 -41.39
CA GLY A 316 25.19 25.45 -41.75
C GLY A 316 23.99 25.74 -40.83
N LEU A 317 23.60 24.83 -39.91
CA LEU A 317 22.37 24.97 -39.13
C LEU A 317 22.35 26.22 -38.23
N PHE A 318 23.33 26.35 -37.34
CA PHE A 318 23.51 27.51 -36.48
C PHE A 318 25.02 27.78 -36.23
N PRO A 319 25.78 28.23 -37.27
CA PRO A 319 27.24 28.11 -37.29
C PRO A 319 27.99 28.77 -36.12
N ARG A 320 27.54 29.94 -35.68
CA ARG A 320 28.16 30.76 -34.63
C ARG A 320 27.13 31.32 -33.64
N HIS A 321 25.94 30.72 -33.53
CA HIS A 321 24.87 31.25 -32.67
C HIS A 321 24.07 30.16 -31.95
N LEU A 322 23.40 30.53 -30.85
CA LEU A 322 22.44 29.70 -30.13
C LEU A 322 21.19 30.51 -29.81
N ILE A 323 20.01 30.00 -30.15
CA ILE A 323 18.73 30.61 -29.78
C ILE A 323 18.30 30.01 -28.42
N LEU A 324 17.93 30.88 -27.48
CA LEU A 324 17.63 30.47 -26.10
C LEU A 324 16.13 30.42 -25.76
N GLY A 325 15.27 31.07 -26.56
CA GLY A 325 13.84 31.21 -26.29
C GLY A 325 13.03 29.93 -26.52
N PRO A 326 11.96 29.68 -25.74
CA PRO A 326 11.29 28.38 -25.64
C PRO A 326 10.74 27.84 -26.97
N ASP A 327 10.25 28.71 -27.85
CA ASP A 327 9.68 28.32 -29.16
C ASP A 327 10.74 27.78 -30.15
N TYR A 328 12.02 28.09 -29.94
CA TYR A 328 13.12 27.85 -30.89
C TYR A 328 14.44 27.45 -30.19
N ARG A 329 14.38 26.96 -28.94
CA ARG A 329 15.57 26.69 -28.12
C ARG A 329 16.42 25.60 -28.76
N HIS A 330 17.71 25.87 -28.98
CA HIS A 330 18.65 24.89 -29.55
C HIS A 330 19.00 23.81 -28.50
N THR A 331 18.08 22.87 -28.28
CA THR A 331 18.24 21.70 -27.39
C THR A 331 19.48 20.89 -27.77
N PHE A 332 20.19 20.32 -26.78
CA PHE A 332 21.34 19.47 -27.04
C PHE A 332 20.98 18.20 -27.82
N LEU A 333 21.73 17.96 -28.89
CA LEU A 333 21.71 16.73 -29.67
C LEU A 333 23.04 16.01 -29.44
N ALA A 334 22.99 14.88 -28.75
CA ALA A 334 24.16 14.04 -28.59
C ALA A 334 24.61 13.46 -29.94
N SER A 335 25.93 13.28 -30.10
CA SER A 335 26.47 12.50 -31.21
C SER A 335 26.01 11.04 -31.16
N ALA A 336 26.04 10.36 -32.30
CA ALA A 336 25.84 8.91 -32.36
C ALA A 336 26.78 8.15 -31.40
N ALA A 337 28.03 8.62 -31.25
CA ALA A 337 29.08 8.00 -30.44
C ALA A 337 28.82 8.07 -28.92
N LEU A 338 28.21 9.14 -28.42
CA LEU A 338 27.88 9.28 -26.99
C LEU A 338 26.43 8.85 -26.68
N GLY A 339 25.49 9.10 -27.59
CA GLY A 339 24.06 8.89 -27.35
C GLY A 339 23.60 7.42 -27.39
N ARG A 340 24.38 6.51 -28.02
CA ARG A 340 23.99 5.11 -28.33
C ARG A 340 22.74 5.01 -29.19
N CYS A 341 22.65 5.90 -30.17
CA CYS A 341 21.39 6.21 -30.84
C CYS A 341 20.88 5.03 -31.69
N GLU A 342 21.80 4.30 -32.34
CA GLU A 342 21.51 3.06 -33.06
C GLU A 342 20.88 1.98 -32.15
N GLU A 343 21.45 1.77 -30.96
CA GLU A 343 20.94 0.84 -29.94
C GLU A 343 19.51 1.21 -29.53
N ARG A 344 19.24 2.50 -29.29
CA ARG A 344 17.90 3.00 -28.89
C ARG A 344 16.89 2.97 -30.04
N ILE A 345 17.30 3.26 -31.28
CA ILE A 345 16.45 3.20 -32.47
C ILE A 345 16.04 1.75 -32.75
N ALA A 346 16.97 0.80 -32.66
CA ALA A 346 16.64 -0.62 -32.80
C ALA A 346 15.65 -1.09 -31.71
N GLU A 347 15.83 -0.63 -30.46
CA GLU A 347 14.89 -0.94 -29.38
C GLU A 347 13.50 -0.34 -29.62
N LEU A 348 13.44 0.91 -30.09
CA LEU A 348 12.20 1.61 -30.46
C LEU A 348 11.44 0.90 -31.58
N LYS A 349 12.15 0.42 -32.60
CA LYS A 349 11.59 -0.36 -33.72
C LYS A 349 10.96 -1.66 -33.23
N VAL A 350 11.65 -2.43 -32.38
CA VAL A 350 11.10 -3.67 -31.79
C VAL A 350 9.85 -3.39 -30.94
N LEU A 351 9.81 -2.28 -30.19
CA LEU A 351 8.60 -1.86 -29.46
C LEU A 351 7.44 -1.44 -30.38
N PHE A 352 7.74 -0.89 -31.56
CA PHE A 352 6.73 -0.62 -32.57
C PHE A 352 6.18 -1.90 -33.21
N ASP A 353 7.06 -2.84 -33.59
CA ASP A 353 6.66 -4.15 -34.11
C ASP A 353 5.79 -4.93 -33.11
N LYS A 354 6.10 -4.81 -31.81
CA LYS A 354 5.30 -5.35 -30.72
C LYS A 354 3.86 -4.81 -30.74
N LEU A 355 3.68 -3.49 -30.89
CA LEU A 355 2.34 -2.89 -31.04
C LEU A 355 1.60 -3.40 -32.28
N VAL A 356 2.29 -3.45 -33.43
CA VAL A 356 1.73 -3.94 -34.70
C VAL A 356 1.29 -5.40 -34.60
N LEU A 357 2.13 -6.26 -33.99
CA LEU A 357 1.82 -7.67 -33.81
C LEU A 357 0.73 -7.89 -32.76
N MET A 358 0.70 -7.18 -31.63
CA MET A 358 -0.40 -7.28 -30.67
C MET A 358 -1.76 -6.94 -31.31
N VAL A 359 -1.83 -5.85 -32.09
CA VAL A 359 -3.05 -5.45 -32.80
C VAL A 359 -3.50 -6.47 -33.85
N SER A 360 -2.55 -7.09 -34.57
CA SER A 360 -2.84 -7.98 -35.70
C SER A 360 -2.96 -9.47 -35.33
N ARG A 361 -2.34 -9.92 -34.24
CA ARG A 361 -2.24 -11.33 -33.79
C ARG A 361 -3.13 -11.71 -32.60
N PHE A 362 -3.89 -10.77 -32.04
CA PHE A 362 -4.95 -11.10 -31.09
C PHE A 362 -6.03 -11.98 -31.74
N THR A 363 -6.46 -13.05 -31.07
CA THR A 363 -7.56 -13.92 -31.54
C THR A 363 -8.58 -14.17 -30.42
N ASN A 364 -9.86 -14.14 -30.77
CA ASN A 364 -10.97 -14.58 -29.91
C ASN A 364 -11.26 -16.09 -30.02
N SER A 365 -10.43 -16.81 -30.78
CA SER A 365 -10.40 -18.27 -30.87
C SER A 365 -8.94 -18.74 -30.80
N PRO A 366 -8.24 -18.53 -29.67
CA PRO A 366 -6.90 -19.05 -29.49
C PRO A 366 -6.93 -20.58 -29.55
N THR A 367 -5.93 -21.15 -30.23
CA THR A 367 -5.66 -22.59 -30.14
C THR A 367 -5.47 -22.99 -28.68
N LEU A 368 -5.85 -24.22 -28.33
CA LEU A 368 -5.66 -24.78 -26.99
C LEU A 368 -4.89 -26.11 -27.09
N PRO A 369 -4.12 -26.49 -26.07
CA PRO A 369 -3.48 -27.81 -26.01
C PRO A 369 -4.50 -28.95 -26.20
N GLN A 370 -4.10 -30.04 -26.87
CA GLN A 370 -4.95 -31.22 -26.95
C GLN A 370 -5.22 -31.80 -25.57
N GLN A 371 -6.50 -31.97 -25.22
CA GLN A 371 -6.94 -32.50 -23.95
C GLN A 371 -7.38 -33.96 -24.12
N PRO A 372 -6.84 -34.92 -23.35
CA PRO A 372 -7.30 -36.29 -23.42
C PRO A 372 -8.76 -36.40 -22.89
N PRO A 373 -9.63 -37.21 -23.51
CA PRO A 373 -11.02 -37.36 -23.08
C PRO A 373 -11.12 -37.75 -21.60
N LYS A 374 -12.00 -37.08 -20.85
CA LYS A 374 -12.25 -37.33 -19.41
C LYS A 374 -11.03 -37.12 -18.50
N ALA A 375 -10.06 -36.29 -18.89
CA ALA A 375 -8.97 -35.89 -18.01
C ALA A 375 -9.50 -35.20 -16.74
N LYS A 376 -9.14 -35.73 -15.55
CA LYS A 376 -9.52 -35.13 -14.25
C LYS A 376 -8.96 -33.72 -14.04
N ILE A 377 -7.83 -33.42 -14.68
CA ILE A 377 -7.15 -32.12 -14.65
C ILE A 377 -7.11 -31.61 -16.08
N ASP A 378 -7.60 -30.40 -16.31
CA ASP A 378 -7.60 -29.79 -17.63
C ASP A 378 -6.22 -29.19 -17.95
N GLY A 379 -5.52 -29.78 -18.94
CA GLY A 379 -4.20 -29.33 -19.40
C GLY A 379 -4.21 -28.04 -20.24
N GLN A 380 -5.40 -27.51 -20.57
CA GLN A 380 -5.59 -26.22 -21.22
C GLN A 380 -5.73 -25.07 -20.21
N ILE A 381 -5.99 -25.35 -18.93
CA ILE A 381 -5.97 -24.35 -17.87
C ILE A 381 -4.53 -24.21 -17.38
N ARG A 382 -3.95 -23.02 -17.48
CA ARG A 382 -2.56 -22.76 -17.10
C ARG A 382 -2.45 -21.58 -16.14
N ILE A 383 -1.51 -21.70 -15.21
CA ILE A 383 -1.13 -20.62 -14.29
C ILE A 383 0.31 -20.19 -14.65
N THR A 384 0.49 -18.92 -14.99
CA THR A 384 1.78 -18.37 -15.45
C THR A 384 2.22 -17.21 -14.55
N PRO A 385 3.39 -17.29 -13.89
CA PRO A 385 3.94 -16.16 -13.13
C PRO A 385 4.18 -14.94 -14.01
N SER A 386 3.82 -13.76 -13.50
CA SER A 386 3.83 -12.49 -14.21
C SER A 386 3.97 -11.32 -13.21
N LYS A 387 3.80 -10.08 -13.69
CA LYS A 387 3.95 -8.87 -12.88
C LYS A 387 2.74 -7.94 -12.93
N LEU A 388 2.18 -7.66 -11.76
CA LEU A 388 1.26 -6.56 -11.47
C LEU A 388 2.08 -5.32 -11.02
N ALA A 389 1.42 -4.16 -10.92
CA ALA A 389 2.00 -2.83 -10.74
C ALA A 389 2.68 -2.23 -12.00
N ASP A 390 3.28 -1.05 -11.79
CA ASP A 390 3.91 -0.18 -12.78
C ASP A 390 5.27 -0.75 -13.23
N VAL A 391 5.20 -1.71 -14.15
CA VAL A 391 6.35 -2.26 -14.88
C VAL A 391 6.01 -2.31 -16.37
N PRO A 392 7.00 -2.13 -17.27
CA PRO A 392 6.78 -2.18 -18.71
C PRO A 392 6.15 -3.50 -19.15
N LEU A 393 5.37 -3.51 -20.23
CA LEU A 393 4.70 -4.73 -20.70
C LEU A 393 5.73 -5.82 -21.04
N SER A 394 6.92 -5.44 -21.52
CA SER A 394 8.03 -6.37 -21.78
C SER A 394 8.50 -7.18 -20.57
N ALA A 395 8.15 -6.77 -19.34
CA ALA A 395 8.47 -7.50 -18.11
C ALA A 395 7.34 -8.44 -17.63
N LYS A 396 6.21 -8.50 -18.34
CA LYS A 396 5.04 -9.33 -18.03
C LYS A 396 5.03 -10.59 -18.91
N ALA A 397 4.32 -11.63 -18.46
CA ALA A 397 4.16 -12.85 -19.25
C ALA A 397 3.22 -12.63 -20.45
N ILE A 398 3.55 -13.24 -21.60
CA ILE A 398 2.78 -13.20 -22.85
C ILE A 398 1.42 -13.92 -22.64
N PRO A 399 0.28 -13.21 -22.81
CA PRO A 399 -1.06 -13.80 -22.72
C PRO A 399 -1.34 -14.85 -23.79
N TYR A 400 -2.29 -15.75 -23.49
CA TYR A 400 -2.63 -16.86 -24.39
C TYR A 400 -3.41 -16.48 -25.67
N TYR A 401 -4.02 -15.29 -25.69
CA TYR A 401 -4.85 -14.79 -26.80
C TYR A 401 -4.04 -14.19 -27.96
N TYR A 402 -2.70 -14.19 -27.88
CA TYR A 402 -1.82 -13.90 -29.00
C TYR A 402 -1.31 -15.18 -29.68
N ASP A 403 -1.35 -15.19 -31.01
CA ASP A 403 -0.69 -16.20 -31.85
C ASP A 403 0.82 -16.29 -31.52
N TYR A 404 1.27 -17.48 -31.12
CA TYR A 404 2.62 -17.72 -30.57
C TYR A 404 3.62 -18.26 -31.61
N ASP A 405 3.13 -18.80 -32.73
CA ASP A 405 3.89 -19.43 -33.81
C ASP A 405 3.82 -18.70 -35.16
N GLY A 406 3.14 -17.54 -35.19
CA GLY A 406 3.23 -16.54 -36.25
C GLY A 406 4.66 -16.14 -36.64
N GLN A 407 4.80 -15.42 -37.75
CA GLN A 407 6.09 -15.03 -38.33
C GLN A 407 6.17 -13.49 -38.48
N PRO A 408 7.12 -12.80 -37.80
CA PRO A 408 7.94 -13.33 -36.71
C PRO A 408 7.08 -13.66 -35.47
N PRO A 409 7.50 -14.62 -34.62
CA PRO A 409 6.77 -14.99 -33.41
C PRO A 409 6.69 -13.84 -32.39
N ILE A 410 5.55 -13.63 -31.72
CA ILE A 410 5.37 -12.49 -30.80
C ILE A 410 6.42 -12.41 -29.67
N ARG A 411 6.96 -13.56 -29.23
CA ARG A 411 8.07 -13.61 -28.24
C ARG A 411 9.35 -12.89 -28.70
N GLU A 412 9.55 -12.72 -30.01
CA GLU A 412 10.72 -12.07 -30.62
C GLU A 412 10.57 -10.55 -30.72
N VAL A 413 9.39 -10.01 -30.41
CA VAL A 413 9.17 -8.56 -30.23
C VAL A 413 8.76 -8.18 -28.81
N TRP A 414 8.38 -9.17 -27.97
CA TRP A 414 7.78 -8.90 -26.66
C TRP A 414 8.71 -8.14 -25.70
N ASN A 415 10.00 -8.44 -25.72
CA ASN A 415 11.00 -7.84 -24.84
C ASN A 415 12.28 -7.53 -25.62
N PRO A 416 12.59 -6.25 -25.90
CA PRO A 416 13.72 -5.86 -26.74
C PRO A 416 15.09 -6.34 -26.25
N ASP A 417 15.34 -6.34 -24.93
CA ASP A 417 16.59 -6.85 -24.35
C ASP A 417 16.78 -8.34 -24.63
N LEU A 418 15.75 -9.14 -24.38
CA LEU A 418 15.77 -10.58 -24.63
C LEU A 418 15.90 -10.89 -26.12
N THR A 419 15.25 -10.13 -27.01
CA THR A 419 15.41 -10.26 -28.46
C THR A 419 16.84 -9.96 -28.89
N ARG A 420 17.38 -8.81 -28.48
CA ARG A 420 18.75 -8.37 -28.77
C ARG A 420 19.83 -9.36 -28.31
N TRP A 421 19.61 -10.04 -27.17
CA TRP A 421 20.52 -11.06 -26.66
C TRP A 421 20.28 -12.47 -27.25
N ASN A 422 19.42 -12.61 -28.26
CA ASN A 422 18.97 -13.88 -28.84
C ASN A 422 18.44 -14.87 -27.77
N ARG A 423 17.62 -14.33 -26.87
CA ARG A 423 17.02 -14.97 -25.69
C ARG A 423 15.51 -14.73 -25.60
N ALA A 424 14.87 -14.35 -26.72
CA ALA A 424 13.42 -14.18 -26.86
C ALA A 424 12.60 -15.39 -26.37
N ASN A 425 13.17 -16.60 -26.46
CA ASN A 425 12.57 -17.82 -25.90
C ASN A 425 12.50 -17.83 -24.35
N ARG A 426 13.11 -16.87 -23.65
CA ARG A 426 13.05 -16.75 -22.18
C ARG A 426 11.87 -15.93 -21.67
N ASN A 427 11.08 -15.31 -22.54
CA ASN A 427 9.83 -14.69 -22.13
C ASN A 427 8.93 -15.74 -21.47
N LEU A 428 8.31 -15.39 -20.34
CA LEU A 428 7.23 -16.19 -19.78
C LEU A 428 5.95 -15.97 -20.60
N GLY A 429 5.05 -16.93 -20.58
CA GLY A 429 3.77 -16.86 -21.28
C GLY A 429 3.07 -18.21 -21.30
N TYR A 430 1.78 -18.21 -21.62
CA TYR A 430 0.97 -19.43 -21.66
C TYR A 430 1.61 -20.53 -22.53
N TRP A 431 2.16 -20.15 -23.69
CA TRP A 431 2.79 -21.04 -24.67
C TRP A 431 4.31 -21.25 -24.49
N SER A 432 4.90 -20.78 -23.39
CA SER A 432 6.36 -20.86 -23.13
C SER A 432 6.95 -22.28 -23.21
N SER A 433 6.14 -23.31 -22.91
CA SER A 433 6.51 -24.73 -23.08
C SER A 433 6.82 -25.13 -24.53
N ASN A 434 6.32 -24.37 -25.51
CA ASN A 434 6.31 -24.68 -26.94
C ASN A 434 7.26 -23.78 -27.76
N TYR A 435 8.04 -22.90 -27.12
CA TYR A 435 8.93 -22.00 -27.84
C TYR A 435 10.12 -22.72 -28.48
N THR A 436 10.51 -22.22 -29.65
CA THR A 436 11.69 -22.64 -30.41
C THR A 436 12.68 -21.47 -30.47
N PRO A 437 13.99 -21.68 -30.19
CA PRO A 437 14.60 -22.89 -29.65
C PRO A 437 14.09 -23.21 -28.23
N VAL A 438 14.15 -24.48 -27.82
CA VAL A 438 13.60 -24.98 -26.55
C VAL A 438 14.14 -24.18 -25.36
N PRO A 439 13.28 -23.58 -24.51
CA PRO A 439 13.75 -22.69 -23.46
C PRO A 439 14.14 -23.42 -22.17
N PRO A 440 14.81 -22.72 -21.22
CA PRO A 440 15.18 -23.28 -19.93
C PRO A 440 14.01 -23.87 -19.13
N SER A 441 14.30 -24.76 -18.18
CA SER A 441 13.30 -25.38 -17.30
C SER A 441 12.46 -24.36 -16.52
N PHE A 442 13.07 -23.27 -16.05
CA PHE A 442 12.38 -22.18 -15.34
C PHE A 442 11.41 -21.37 -16.21
N VAL A 443 11.47 -21.54 -17.53
CA VAL A 443 10.54 -20.92 -18.49
C VAL A 443 9.44 -21.91 -18.88
N ARG A 444 9.79 -23.19 -19.06
CA ARG A 444 8.83 -24.25 -19.43
C ARG A 444 7.91 -24.69 -18.29
N ASN A 445 8.42 -24.69 -17.05
CA ASN A 445 7.71 -25.13 -15.84
C ASN A 445 7.88 -24.08 -14.72
N PRO A 446 7.45 -22.82 -14.91
CA PRO A 446 7.86 -21.70 -14.05
C PRO A 446 7.39 -21.85 -12.60
N LEU A 447 6.25 -22.50 -12.34
CA LEU A 447 5.73 -22.77 -10.98
C LEU A 447 6.59 -23.73 -10.14
N GLY A 448 7.58 -24.40 -10.74
CA GLY A 448 8.54 -25.26 -10.05
C GLY A 448 9.81 -24.52 -9.58
N PHE A 449 9.85 -23.20 -9.73
CA PHE A 449 11.00 -22.34 -9.42
C PHE A 449 10.58 -21.21 -8.49
N ASP A 450 11.55 -20.37 -8.12
CA ASP A 450 11.32 -19.22 -7.25
C ASP A 450 10.27 -18.25 -7.82
N LEU A 451 9.32 -17.88 -6.95
CA LEU A 451 8.21 -16.98 -7.26
C LEU A 451 8.45 -15.56 -6.75
N GLU A 452 9.45 -15.29 -5.90
CA GLU A 452 9.77 -13.94 -5.38
C GLU A 452 9.91 -12.86 -6.48
N PRO A 453 10.46 -13.12 -7.68
CA PRO A 453 10.54 -12.12 -8.76
C PRO A 453 9.19 -11.71 -9.37
N TYR A 454 8.10 -12.37 -9.00
CA TYR A 454 6.75 -12.23 -9.56
C TYR A 454 5.75 -11.92 -8.45
N ASN A 455 4.82 -10.99 -8.69
CA ASN A 455 3.77 -10.63 -7.74
C ASN A 455 2.36 -10.96 -8.29
N PHE A 456 2.27 -11.62 -9.44
CA PHE A 456 1.02 -11.96 -10.11
C PHE A 456 1.07 -13.36 -10.74
N LEU A 457 -0.07 -14.04 -10.73
CA LEU A 457 -0.28 -15.31 -11.41
C LEU A 457 -1.39 -15.10 -12.45
N ARG A 458 -1.05 -15.06 -13.75
CA ARG A 458 -2.05 -15.11 -14.83
C ARG A 458 -2.69 -16.48 -14.82
N ILE A 459 -4.02 -16.54 -14.91
CA ILE A 459 -4.80 -17.78 -14.95
C ILE A 459 -5.64 -17.73 -16.23
N GLU A 460 -5.38 -18.64 -17.16
CA GLU A 460 -5.92 -18.55 -18.53
C GLU A 460 -6.38 -19.93 -19.02
N GLY A 461 -7.37 -19.93 -19.93
CA GLY A 461 -7.93 -21.15 -20.54
C GLY A 461 -9.13 -21.79 -19.80
N HIS A 462 -9.72 -21.07 -18.83
CA HIS A 462 -10.88 -21.49 -18.02
C HIS A 462 -12.25 -21.02 -18.53
N LEU A 463 -12.33 -19.91 -19.29
CA LEU A 463 -13.61 -19.38 -19.77
C LEU A 463 -14.35 -20.36 -20.70
N GLY A 464 -15.68 -20.40 -20.58
CA GLY A 464 -16.55 -21.24 -21.40
C GLY A 464 -16.57 -22.73 -21.02
N LYS A 465 -16.01 -23.10 -19.86
CA LYS A 465 -15.94 -24.48 -19.35
C LYS A 465 -16.82 -24.68 -18.12
N ASP A 466 -17.09 -25.92 -17.75
CA ASP A 466 -17.77 -26.25 -16.49
C ASP A 466 -16.93 -25.82 -15.27
N TYR A 467 -17.56 -25.07 -14.36
CA TYR A 467 -16.91 -24.53 -13.16
C TYR A 467 -16.38 -25.62 -12.23
N ASN A 468 -17.01 -26.80 -12.15
CA ASN A 468 -16.52 -27.88 -11.30
C ASN A 468 -15.18 -28.42 -11.81
N GLN A 469 -15.04 -28.61 -13.13
CA GLN A 469 -13.78 -29.01 -13.77
C GLN A 469 -12.71 -27.94 -13.63
N VAL A 470 -13.07 -26.66 -13.80
CA VAL A 470 -12.16 -25.51 -13.62
C VAL A 470 -11.67 -25.44 -12.17
N LEU A 471 -12.58 -25.43 -11.19
CA LEU A 471 -12.26 -25.35 -9.77
C LEU A 471 -11.42 -26.55 -9.31
N THR A 472 -11.78 -27.77 -9.72
CA THR A 472 -10.99 -28.98 -9.45
C THR A 472 -9.58 -28.87 -10.02
N THR A 473 -9.44 -28.33 -11.23
CA THR A 473 -8.14 -28.13 -11.88
C THR A 473 -7.30 -27.08 -11.15
N LEU A 474 -7.88 -25.91 -10.82
CA LEU A 474 -7.16 -24.84 -10.13
C LEU A 474 -6.78 -25.21 -8.70
N LEU A 475 -7.66 -25.86 -7.93
CA LEU A 475 -7.33 -26.36 -6.59
C LEU A 475 -6.23 -27.42 -6.64
N SER A 476 -6.23 -28.30 -7.65
CA SER A 476 -5.14 -29.25 -7.87
C SER A 476 -3.82 -28.56 -8.22
N LEU A 477 -3.84 -27.54 -9.08
CA LEU A 477 -2.64 -26.75 -9.42
C LEU A 477 -2.13 -25.92 -8.22
N LYS A 478 -3.03 -25.33 -7.42
CA LYS A 478 -2.72 -24.65 -6.15
C LYS A 478 -2.03 -25.59 -5.18
N ALA A 479 -2.61 -26.76 -4.90
CA ALA A 479 -2.05 -27.76 -3.99
C ALA A 479 -0.72 -28.34 -4.50
N LYS A 480 -0.64 -28.70 -5.78
CA LYS A 480 0.55 -29.31 -6.40
C LYS A 480 1.77 -28.37 -6.39
N ASN A 481 1.56 -27.09 -6.69
CA ASN A 481 2.63 -26.10 -6.80
C ASN A 481 2.74 -25.17 -5.57
N ARG A 482 1.98 -25.45 -4.50
CA ARG A 482 1.94 -24.67 -3.24
C ARG A 482 1.70 -23.17 -3.45
N LEU A 483 0.75 -22.83 -4.31
CA LEU A 483 0.52 -21.44 -4.71
C LEU A 483 -0.16 -20.64 -3.58
N PRO A 484 0.39 -19.47 -3.18
CA PRO A 484 -0.12 -18.63 -2.09
C PRO A 484 -1.29 -17.75 -2.56
N ILE A 485 -2.35 -18.38 -3.06
CA ILE A 485 -3.58 -17.74 -3.52
C ILE A 485 -4.78 -18.54 -3.04
N ASP A 486 -5.96 -17.94 -3.09
CA ASP A 486 -7.21 -18.69 -2.95
C ASP A 486 -8.06 -18.69 -4.23
N VAL A 487 -9.01 -19.62 -4.31
CA VAL A 487 -9.86 -19.82 -5.49
C VAL A 487 -11.29 -20.10 -5.04
N ILE A 488 -12.21 -19.19 -5.37
CA ILE A 488 -13.64 -19.34 -5.12
C ILE A 488 -14.43 -19.38 -6.44
N ALA A 489 -15.62 -19.99 -6.40
CA ALA A 489 -16.57 -19.99 -7.52
C ALA A 489 -17.91 -19.42 -7.05
N LEU A 490 -18.50 -18.52 -7.84
CA LEU A 490 -19.72 -17.78 -7.51
C LEU A 490 -20.71 -17.84 -8.69
N ARG A 491 -21.98 -18.12 -8.40
CA ARG A 491 -23.06 -18.13 -9.40
C ARG A 491 -23.57 -16.72 -9.69
N THR A 492 -23.99 -16.49 -10.92
CA THR A 492 -24.96 -15.42 -11.25
C THR A 492 -26.41 -15.90 -11.05
N GLY A 493 -27.37 -14.99 -11.23
CA GLY A 493 -28.81 -15.25 -11.11
C GLY A 493 -29.42 -14.63 -9.86
N GLN A 494 -30.73 -14.72 -9.71
CA GLN A 494 -31.43 -14.18 -8.54
C GLN A 494 -31.20 -15.03 -7.29
N PHE A 495 -31.21 -14.38 -6.12
CA PHE A 495 -31.05 -15.05 -4.84
C PHE A 495 -32.24 -15.97 -4.55
N ASP A 496 -31.98 -17.27 -4.49
CA ASP A 496 -32.97 -18.28 -4.12
C ASP A 496 -32.81 -18.67 -2.65
N GLU A 497 -33.89 -18.52 -1.88
CA GLU A 497 -33.97 -18.92 -0.48
C GLU A 497 -34.02 -20.45 -0.30
N ASN A 498 -34.43 -21.21 -1.32
CA ASN A 498 -34.58 -22.66 -1.26
C ASN A 498 -33.29 -23.41 -1.60
N LEU A 499 -32.30 -22.75 -2.22
CA LEU A 499 -31.03 -23.31 -2.67
C LEU A 499 -30.43 -24.31 -1.68
N THR A 500 -30.22 -25.55 -2.14
CA THR A 500 -29.68 -26.61 -1.29
C THR A 500 -28.17 -26.40 -1.08
N VAL A 501 -27.77 -26.31 0.19
CA VAL A 501 -26.36 -26.14 0.58
C VAL A 501 -26.01 -27.18 1.62
N ASP A 502 -24.84 -27.81 1.43
CA ASP A 502 -24.28 -28.77 2.38
C ASP A 502 -23.67 -28.04 3.59
N LEU A 503 -24.53 -27.70 4.55
CA LEU A 503 -24.15 -26.96 5.76
C LEU A 503 -23.09 -27.66 6.61
N ARG A 504 -22.91 -28.98 6.45
CA ARG A 504 -21.88 -29.75 7.15
C ARG A 504 -20.46 -29.38 6.71
N LYS A 505 -20.29 -28.77 5.53
CA LYS A 505 -19.01 -28.17 5.09
C LYS A 505 -18.73 -26.80 5.74
N GLU A 506 -19.72 -26.25 6.44
CA GLU A 506 -19.68 -24.95 7.12
C GLU A 506 -19.86 -25.13 8.64
N GLU A 507 -19.66 -26.34 9.19
CA GLU A 507 -19.82 -26.74 10.60
C GLU A 507 -19.23 -25.68 11.57
N CYS A 508 -18.05 -25.17 11.24
CA CYS A 508 -17.33 -24.16 12.01
C CYS A 508 -18.06 -22.80 12.17
N ARG A 509 -19.11 -22.52 11.38
CA ARG A 509 -20.00 -21.35 11.53
C ARG A 509 -21.24 -21.61 12.37
N PHE A 510 -21.53 -22.87 12.69
CA PHE A 510 -22.71 -23.29 13.45
C PHE A 510 -22.33 -23.89 14.80
N ARG A 511 -21.06 -24.21 15.05
CA ARG A 511 -20.57 -24.88 16.27
C ARG A 511 -20.95 -24.22 17.60
N ASP A 512 -21.07 -22.90 17.65
CA ASP A 512 -21.59 -22.16 18.80
C ASP A 512 -23.11 -22.35 18.97
N LEU A 513 -23.87 -22.35 17.87
CA LEU A 513 -25.30 -22.69 17.88
C LEU A 513 -25.54 -24.17 18.21
N GLU A 514 -24.69 -25.08 17.75
CA GLU A 514 -24.72 -26.49 18.13
C GLU A 514 -24.46 -26.68 19.62
N THR A 515 -23.45 -25.99 20.17
CA THR A 515 -23.16 -26.03 21.61
C THR A 515 -24.32 -25.47 22.44
N LEU A 516 -24.93 -24.36 21.98
CA LEU A 516 -26.12 -23.79 22.62
C LEU A 516 -27.34 -24.72 22.49
N TYR A 517 -27.52 -25.35 21.33
CA TYR A 517 -28.56 -26.35 21.08
C TYR A 517 -28.39 -27.57 21.99
N ASP A 518 -27.19 -28.14 22.10
CA ASP A 518 -26.88 -29.26 22.98
C ASP A 518 -27.25 -28.96 24.43
N ALA A 519 -26.85 -27.79 24.94
CA ALA A 519 -27.16 -27.36 26.30
C ALA A 519 -28.68 -27.18 26.51
N LEU A 520 -29.36 -26.43 25.64
CA LEU A 520 -30.81 -26.21 25.72
C LEU A 520 -31.60 -27.51 25.56
N ARG A 521 -31.15 -28.41 24.68
CA ARG A 521 -31.73 -29.73 24.43
C ARG A 521 -31.63 -30.59 25.66
N ASP A 522 -30.46 -30.71 26.26
CA ASP A 522 -30.26 -31.59 27.40
C ASP A 522 -30.97 -31.04 28.65
N GLU A 523 -31.03 -29.72 28.82
CA GLU A 523 -31.81 -29.06 29.88
C GLU A 523 -33.32 -29.27 29.70
N LEU A 524 -33.84 -29.14 28.47
CA LEU A 524 -35.26 -29.37 28.18
C LEU A 524 -35.63 -30.85 28.27
N LEU A 525 -34.82 -31.75 27.71
CA LEU A 525 -34.97 -33.21 27.89
C LEU A 525 -34.93 -33.60 29.37
N CYS A 526 -34.13 -32.93 30.20
CA CYS A 526 -34.14 -33.13 31.65
C CYS A 526 -35.50 -32.71 32.27
N SER A 527 -36.07 -31.55 31.90
CA SER A 527 -37.43 -31.16 32.33
C SER A 527 -38.48 -32.18 31.89
N LEU A 528 -38.50 -32.50 30.59
CA LEU A 528 -39.46 -33.46 30.02
C LEU A 528 -39.37 -34.80 30.75
N ARG A 529 -38.16 -35.32 30.98
CA ARG A 529 -37.95 -36.56 31.73
C ARG A 529 -38.41 -36.47 33.19
N LYS A 530 -38.16 -35.34 33.87
CA LYS A 530 -38.59 -35.12 35.26
C LYS A 530 -40.12 -35.06 35.36
N THR A 531 -40.78 -34.31 34.50
CA THR A 531 -42.24 -34.16 34.45
C THR A 531 -42.91 -35.48 34.06
N ILE A 532 -42.46 -36.14 32.98
CA ILE A 532 -43.00 -37.45 32.59
C ILE A 532 -42.80 -38.47 33.72
N ARG A 533 -41.63 -38.51 34.38
CA ARG A 533 -41.41 -39.41 35.53
C ARG A 533 -42.33 -39.06 36.71
N GLY A 534 -42.48 -37.78 37.05
CA GLY A 534 -43.31 -37.30 38.15
C GLY A 534 -44.81 -37.58 37.98
N LEU A 535 -45.27 -37.71 36.74
CA LEU A 535 -46.60 -38.20 36.37
C LEU A 535 -46.65 -39.74 36.30
N ALA A 536 -45.65 -40.38 35.67
CA ALA A 536 -45.62 -41.82 35.44
C ALA A 536 -45.47 -42.65 36.73
N THR A 537 -44.75 -42.18 37.75
CA THR A 537 -44.61 -42.91 39.02
C THR A 537 -45.79 -42.72 39.97
N ARG A 538 -46.81 -41.94 39.60
CA ARG A 538 -48.01 -41.78 40.45
C ARG A 538 -48.78 -43.10 40.50
N PRO A 539 -49.27 -43.51 41.68
CA PRO A 539 -50.12 -44.68 41.79
C PRO A 539 -51.38 -44.51 40.92
N PHE A 540 -51.79 -45.60 40.30
CA PHE A 540 -52.98 -45.68 39.46
C PHE A 540 -53.55 -47.09 39.54
N GLN A 541 -54.75 -47.20 40.11
CA GLN A 541 -55.53 -48.44 40.07
C GLN A 541 -56.54 -48.34 38.91
N PRO A 542 -56.35 -49.08 37.80
CA PRO A 542 -57.32 -49.08 36.71
C PRO A 542 -58.66 -49.65 37.20
N ALA A 543 -59.76 -49.00 36.81
CA ALA A 543 -61.08 -49.59 37.01
C ALA A 543 -61.16 -50.92 36.23
N THR A 544 -61.79 -51.94 36.81
CA THR A 544 -61.72 -53.32 36.30
C THR A 544 -62.22 -53.46 34.86
N THR A 545 -61.48 -54.27 34.08
CA THR A 545 -61.74 -54.65 32.68
C THR A 545 -61.82 -53.50 31.67
N PHE A 546 -60.64 -53.16 31.15
CA PHE A 546 -60.48 -52.52 29.84
C PHE A 546 -61.12 -53.39 28.75
N VAL A 547 -62.36 -53.07 28.36
CA VAL A 547 -62.96 -53.62 27.13
C VAL A 547 -62.53 -52.72 25.98
N SER A 548 -61.62 -53.20 25.14
CA SER A 548 -61.27 -52.54 23.88
C SER A 548 -62.52 -52.39 23.02
N ARG A 549 -63.13 -51.19 23.05
CA ARG A 549 -64.08 -50.77 22.02
C ARG A 549 -63.28 -50.52 20.75
N ARG A 550 -63.11 -51.56 19.93
CA ARG A 550 -62.94 -51.39 18.48
C ARG A 550 -64.13 -50.58 17.96
N ALA A 551 -63.94 -49.28 17.83
CA ALA A 551 -64.79 -48.44 17.00
C ALA A 551 -64.57 -48.86 15.54
N SER A 552 -65.43 -49.75 15.07
CA SER A 552 -65.43 -50.26 13.70
C SER A 552 -65.75 -49.13 12.72
N THR A 553 -64.75 -48.66 11.97
CA THR A 553 -64.79 -48.44 10.49
C THR A 553 -63.43 -47.94 9.96
N ALA A 554 -62.36 -48.71 10.16
CA ALA A 554 -61.09 -48.52 9.46
C ALA A 554 -60.54 -49.90 9.06
N PRO A 555 -59.95 -50.06 7.85
CA PRO A 555 -59.36 -51.32 7.43
C PRO A 555 -58.18 -51.70 8.33
N PRO A 556 -57.83 -52.99 8.45
CA PRO A 556 -56.72 -53.42 9.29
C PRO A 556 -55.40 -52.89 8.73
N VAL A 557 -54.82 -51.92 9.41
CA VAL A 557 -53.43 -51.48 9.17
C VAL A 557 -52.53 -52.63 9.56
N THR A 558 -51.98 -53.33 8.57
CA THR A 558 -51.01 -54.43 8.73
C THR A 558 -49.58 -53.91 8.84
N GLU A 559 -49.38 -52.74 9.43
CA GLU A 559 -48.06 -52.34 9.91
C GLU A 559 -47.85 -52.95 11.29
N LYS A 560 -46.67 -53.53 11.49
CA LYS A 560 -46.22 -53.88 12.83
C LYS A 560 -46.13 -52.58 13.61
N VAL A 561 -46.88 -52.46 14.71
CA VAL A 561 -46.60 -51.42 15.70
C VAL A 561 -45.17 -51.68 16.17
N ASP A 562 -44.26 -50.74 15.89
CA ASP A 562 -42.86 -50.88 16.30
C ASP A 562 -42.83 -51.05 17.83
N GLU A 563 -42.19 -52.11 18.32
CA GLU A 563 -42.10 -52.35 19.77
C GLU A 563 -41.09 -51.39 20.44
N ALA A 564 -40.22 -50.77 19.62
CA ALA A 564 -39.13 -49.91 20.07
C ALA A 564 -39.56 -48.68 20.90
N PRO A 565 -40.60 -47.89 20.56
CA PRO A 565 -41.01 -46.72 21.35
C PRO A 565 -41.64 -47.10 22.70
N ALA A 566 -42.32 -48.25 22.78
CA ALA A 566 -42.87 -48.76 24.04
C ALA A 566 -41.74 -49.23 24.97
N ASP A 567 -40.78 -49.97 24.42
CA ASP A 567 -39.62 -50.45 25.18
C ASP A 567 -38.63 -49.31 25.52
N GLU A 568 -38.54 -48.26 24.70
CA GLU A 568 -37.78 -47.05 25.01
C GLU A 568 -38.44 -46.22 26.11
N PHE A 569 -39.77 -46.03 26.06
CA PHE A 569 -40.53 -45.42 27.15
C PHE A 569 -40.31 -46.18 28.48
N LYS A 570 -40.38 -47.51 28.44
CA LYS A 570 -40.09 -48.39 29.58
C LYS A 570 -38.65 -48.27 30.12
N ARG A 571 -37.68 -47.96 29.26
CA ARG A 571 -36.26 -47.74 29.67
C ARG A 571 -36.04 -46.36 30.28
N LEU A 572 -36.81 -45.35 29.88
CA LEU A 572 -36.65 -43.97 30.35
C LEU A 572 -37.44 -43.67 31.64
N PHE A 573 -38.55 -44.38 31.86
CA PHE A 573 -39.49 -44.16 32.96
C PHE A 573 -39.75 -45.42 33.77
N VAL A 574 -39.95 -45.26 35.09
CA VAL A 574 -40.18 -46.40 36.00
C VAL A 574 -41.63 -46.88 35.84
N THR A 575 -41.80 -48.06 35.24
CA THR A 575 -43.12 -48.68 35.02
C THR A 575 -43.41 -49.73 36.10
N GLU A 576 -43.64 -49.27 37.33
CA GLU A 576 -44.08 -50.13 38.44
C GLU A 576 -45.56 -50.54 38.26
N SER A 577 -45.93 -51.74 38.70
CA SER A 577 -47.31 -52.22 38.65
C SER A 577 -48.25 -51.29 39.43
N ASN A 578 -49.41 -50.97 38.85
CA ASN A 578 -50.38 -50.01 39.38
C ASN A 578 -49.85 -48.55 39.42
N THR A 579 -49.17 -48.13 38.34
CA THR A 579 -48.79 -46.73 38.11
C THR A 579 -49.25 -46.23 36.74
N TYR A 580 -49.40 -44.91 36.58
CA TYR A 580 -49.68 -44.30 35.28
C TYR A 580 -48.65 -44.68 34.21
N GLY A 581 -47.37 -44.86 34.58
CA GLY A 581 -46.30 -45.31 33.70
C GLY A 581 -46.56 -46.69 33.10
N SER A 582 -46.94 -47.67 33.94
CA SER A 582 -47.31 -49.02 33.47
C SER A 582 -48.55 -49.03 32.56
N PHE A 583 -49.47 -48.08 32.77
CA PHE A 583 -50.67 -47.92 31.96
C PHE A 583 -50.37 -47.30 30.59
N ILE A 584 -49.54 -46.25 30.56
CA ILE A 584 -49.12 -45.57 29.33
C ILE A 584 -48.20 -46.47 28.49
N GLU A 585 -47.29 -47.25 29.09
CA GLU A 585 -46.49 -48.27 28.39
C GLU A 585 -47.40 -49.24 27.62
N ARG A 586 -48.47 -49.71 28.25
CA ARG A 586 -49.46 -50.59 27.63
C ARG A 586 -50.22 -49.89 26.50
N LEU A 587 -50.62 -48.63 26.67
CA LEU A 587 -51.29 -47.86 25.61
C LEU A 587 -50.37 -47.60 24.40
N ILE A 588 -49.08 -47.29 24.60
CA ILE A 588 -48.10 -47.18 23.50
C ILE A 588 -48.04 -48.51 22.74
N ARG A 589 -47.96 -49.65 23.46
CA ARG A 589 -47.88 -50.99 22.87
C ARG A 589 -49.16 -51.43 22.14
N GLU A 590 -50.33 -50.97 22.58
CA GLU A 590 -51.64 -51.34 22.02
C GLU A 590 -52.14 -50.40 20.91
N GLN A 591 -51.77 -49.12 20.93
CA GLN A 591 -52.34 -48.08 20.05
C GLN A 591 -51.29 -47.33 19.20
N GLY A 592 -50.00 -47.47 19.49
CA GLY A 592 -48.92 -46.70 18.85
C GLY A 592 -48.78 -45.29 19.42
N ILE A 593 -47.57 -44.70 19.31
CA ILE A 593 -47.23 -43.44 19.97
C ILE A 593 -48.11 -42.24 19.54
N ASP A 594 -48.53 -42.22 18.28
CA ASP A 594 -49.26 -41.09 17.67
C ASP A 594 -50.74 -41.01 18.02
N HIS A 595 -51.29 -42.01 18.73
CA HIS A 595 -52.73 -42.15 18.98
C HIS A 595 -53.14 -42.15 20.47
N ILE A 596 -52.20 -41.91 21.39
CA ILE A 596 -52.37 -41.96 22.87
C ILE A 596 -53.16 -40.77 23.43
N ASN A 597 -54.27 -40.39 22.79
CA ASN A 597 -54.99 -39.15 23.10
C ASN A 597 -56.25 -39.41 23.96
N ALA A 598 -56.72 -40.66 24.10
CA ALA A 598 -57.86 -41.01 24.95
C ALA A 598 -57.84 -42.48 25.40
N ALA A 599 -57.96 -42.72 26.71
CA ALA A 599 -58.01 -44.05 27.32
C ALA A 599 -59.45 -44.55 27.58
N ALA A 600 -60.47 -43.73 27.31
CA ALA A 600 -61.88 -43.98 27.70
C ALA A 600 -62.08 -44.17 29.21
N GLU A 601 -61.18 -43.60 30.01
CA GLU A 601 -61.17 -43.62 31.48
C GLU A 601 -61.73 -42.31 32.08
N ARG A 602 -61.56 -42.12 33.40
CA ARG A 602 -61.85 -40.85 34.10
C ARG A 602 -61.18 -39.64 33.42
N PRO A 603 -61.76 -38.41 33.51
CA PRO A 603 -61.20 -37.24 32.82
C PRO A 603 -59.74 -36.93 33.17
N MET A 604 -59.37 -37.03 34.45
CA MET A 604 -57.98 -36.90 34.92
C MET A 604 -57.03 -37.90 34.24
N VAL A 605 -57.44 -39.16 34.11
CA VAL A 605 -56.62 -40.22 33.50
C VAL A 605 -56.34 -39.93 32.03
N ASN A 606 -57.37 -39.54 31.27
CA ASN A 606 -57.18 -39.11 29.88
C ASN A 606 -56.26 -37.89 29.78
N ALA A 607 -56.34 -36.96 30.74
CA ALA A 607 -55.49 -35.77 30.75
C ALA A 607 -54.01 -36.09 31.04
N VAL A 608 -53.71 -36.99 31.99
CA VAL A 608 -52.33 -37.46 32.25
C VAL A 608 -51.78 -38.20 31.04
N VAL A 609 -52.57 -39.09 30.44
CA VAL A 609 -52.19 -39.88 29.25
C VAL A 609 -51.85 -38.96 28.06
N ASN A 610 -52.72 -37.99 27.74
CA ASN A 610 -52.46 -37.01 26.67
C ASN A 610 -51.24 -36.12 26.98
N SER A 611 -51.09 -35.67 28.22
CA SER A 611 -49.94 -34.86 28.66
C SER A 611 -48.62 -35.60 28.46
N VAL A 612 -48.51 -36.84 28.93
CA VAL A 612 -47.30 -37.66 28.76
C VAL A 612 -47.05 -37.99 27.29
N GLY A 613 -48.10 -38.27 26.51
CA GLY A 613 -48.00 -38.51 25.07
C GLY A 613 -47.40 -37.32 24.31
N LEU A 614 -47.91 -36.11 24.56
CA LEU A 614 -47.40 -34.87 23.95
C LEU A 614 -45.95 -34.57 24.38
N LEU A 615 -45.64 -34.65 25.67
CA LEU A 615 -44.29 -34.42 26.19
C LEU A 615 -43.27 -35.43 25.64
N TYR A 616 -43.68 -36.69 25.45
CA TYR A 616 -42.81 -37.72 24.88
C TYR A 616 -42.57 -37.53 23.38
N ARG A 617 -43.61 -37.20 22.58
CA ARG A 617 -43.43 -36.84 21.16
C ARG A 617 -42.54 -35.59 21.00
N PHE A 618 -42.66 -34.62 21.89
CA PHE A 618 -41.81 -33.41 21.87
C PHE A 618 -40.34 -33.75 22.14
N ALA A 619 -40.06 -34.70 23.04
CA ALA A 619 -38.72 -35.20 23.28
C ALA A 619 -38.09 -35.93 22.06
N LEU A 620 -38.90 -36.49 21.15
CA LEU A 620 -38.42 -37.19 19.94
C LEU A 620 -38.05 -36.24 18.78
N LEU A 621 -38.59 -35.01 18.76
CA LEU A 621 -38.21 -33.98 17.78
C LEU A 621 -36.83 -33.35 18.08
N LEU A 622 -36.40 -33.42 19.34
CA LEU A 622 -35.09 -32.98 19.82
C LEU A 622 -33.97 -33.94 19.37
N ARG A 623 -33.58 -33.85 18.09
CA ARG A 623 -32.48 -34.63 17.48
C ARG A 623 -31.12 -34.35 18.12
N ARG A 624 -30.13 -35.20 17.84
CA ARG A 624 -28.75 -34.98 18.30
C ARG A 624 -28.10 -33.82 17.57
N ASP A 625 -28.08 -33.88 16.24
CA ASP A 625 -27.43 -32.86 15.41
C ASP A 625 -28.41 -31.71 15.08
N LEU A 626 -27.95 -30.46 15.21
CA LEU A 626 -28.75 -29.25 14.95
C LEU A 626 -29.31 -29.22 13.52
N PHE A 627 -28.52 -29.68 12.55
CA PHE A 627 -28.90 -29.74 11.14
C PHE A 627 -30.03 -30.72 10.83
N ASP A 628 -30.28 -31.69 11.71
CA ASP A 628 -31.28 -32.76 11.51
C ASP A 628 -32.63 -32.43 12.22
N VAL A 629 -32.74 -31.26 12.87
CA VAL A 629 -33.96 -30.81 13.59
C VAL A 629 -35.03 -30.34 12.59
N ASP A 630 -36.20 -30.97 12.66
CA ASP A 630 -37.39 -30.55 11.91
C ASP A 630 -38.09 -29.40 12.65
N TRP A 631 -37.62 -28.18 12.40
CA TRP A 631 -38.12 -26.97 13.04
C TRP A 631 -39.62 -26.71 12.79
N VAL A 632 -40.15 -27.12 11.62
CA VAL A 632 -41.57 -26.96 11.30
C VAL A 632 -42.42 -27.83 12.22
N LYS A 633 -42.07 -29.12 12.37
CA LYS A 633 -42.77 -30.01 13.31
C LYS A 633 -42.57 -29.61 14.77
N PHE A 634 -41.41 -29.04 15.11
CA PHE A 634 -41.14 -28.51 16.45
C PHE A 634 -42.13 -27.38 16.81
N ASP A 635 -42.32 -26.41 15.91
CA ASP A 635 -43.28 -25.32 16.09
C ASP A 635 -44.74 -25.82 16.18
N GLU A 636 -45.14 -26.73 15.28
CA GLU A 636 -46.48 -27.33 15.29
C GLU A 636 -46.79 -28.04 16.62
N LEU A 637 -45.88 -28.88 17.10
CA LEU A 637 -46.09 -29.63 18.34
C LEU A 637 -45.97 -28.75 19.59
N TYR A 638 -45.15 -27.69 19.56
CA TYR A 638 -45.07 -26.71 20.64
C TYR A 638 -46.40 -25.96 20.81
N GLU A 639 -47.02 -25.49 19.72
CA GLU A 639 -48.33 -24.84 19.76
C GLU A 639 -49.44 -25.80 20.22
N VAL A 640 -49.39 -27.09 19.87
CA VAL A 640 -50.31 -28.11 20.41
C VAL A 640 -50.12 -28.28 21.93
N LEU A 641 -48.88 -28.39 22.41
CA LEU A 641 -48.56 -28.55 23.83
C LEU A 641 -48.99 -27.33 24.65
N LYS A 642 -48.81 -26.13 24.11
CA LYS A 642 -49.25 -24.87 24.73
C LYS A 642 -50.76 -24.80 24.88
N ARG A 643 -51.52 -25.04 23.80
CA ARG A 643 -53.00 -25.08 23.83
C ARG A 643 -53.53 -26.14 24.80
N TRP A 644 -52.86 -27.28 24.88
CA TRP A 644 -53.20 -28.32 25.86
C TRP A 644 -53.01 -27.85 27.30
N SER A 645 -51.91 -27.15 27.60
CA SER A 645 -51.69 -26.56 28.92
C SER A 645 -52.72 -25.50 29.28
N GLU A 646 -53.17 -24.70 28.32
CA GLU A 646 -54.25 -23.71 28.52
C GLU A 646 -55.58 -24.39 28.90
N ASP A 647 -55.93 -25.52 28.27
CA ASP A 647 -57.11 -26.34 28.63
C ASP A 647 -56.98 -26.98 30.03
N VAL A 648 -55.80 -27.49 30.38
CA VAL A 648 -55.52 -27.99 31.75
C VAL A 648 -55.61 -26.86 32.79
N THR A 649 -55.06 -25.68 32.48
CA THR A 649 -55.13 -24.49 33.35
C THR A 649 -56.58 -24.07 33.61
N ALA A 650 -57.44 -24.10 32.58
CA ALA A 650 -58.86 -23.78 32.70
C ALA A 650 -59.63 -24.76 33.62
N ARG A 651 -59.12 -25.99 33.80
CA ARG A 651 -59.70 -27.04 34.65
C ARG A 651 -59.11 -27.09 36.05
N ARG A 652 -58.09 -26.29 36.37
CA ARG A 652 -57.33 -26.28 37.64
C ARG A 652 -58.17 -26.36 38.93
N ASN A 653 -59.36 -25.77 38.93
CA ASN A 653 -60.27 -25.70 40.09
C ASN A 653 -61.37 -26.78 40.09
N GLN A 654 -61.35 -27.74 39.17
CA GLN A 654 -62.33 -28.84 39.09
C GLN A 654 -61.94 -29.98 40.05
N THR A 655 -62.94 -30.68 40.58
CA THR A 655 -62.77 -31.81 41.51
C THR A 655 -63.41 -33.08 40.92
N ASP A 656 -62.56 -34.02 40.49
CA ASP A 656 -62.99 -35.20 39.72
C ASP A 656 -63.08 -36.51 40.53
N GLY A 657 -62.97 -36.43 41.86
CA GLY A 657 -63.10 -37.60 42.74
C GLY A 657 -61.95 -38.60 42.69
N ASP A 658 -60.82 -38.24 42.06
CA ASP A 658 -59.57 -38.97 42.17
C ASP A 658 -58.78 -38.50 43.41
N THR A 659 -58.20 -39.43 44.18
CA THR A 659 -57.55 -39.12 45.46
C THR A 659 -56.06 -38.80 45.33
N ASP A 660 -55.44 -39.19 44.21
CA ASP A 660 -53.98 -39.33 44.13
C ASP A 660 -53.30 -38.28 43.22
N LEU A 661 -54.09 -37.58 42.38
CA LEU A 661 -53.64 -36.47 41.53
C LEU A 661 -54.78 -35.50 41.20
N SER A 662 -54.57 -34.19 41.40
CA SER A 662 -55.56 -33.15 41.07
C SER A 662 -55.23 -32.38 39.79
N TRP A 663 -56.23 -31.67 39.23
CA TRP A 663 -56.02 -30.76 38.09
C TRP A 663 -54.99 -29.67 38.39
N ARG A 664 -54.87 -29.24 39.65
CA ARG A 664 -53.85 -28.31 40.12
C ARG A 664 -52.45 -28.91 40.11
N ASP A 665 -52.30 -30.19 40.37
CA ASP A 665 -51.01 -30.87 40.30
C ASP A 665 -50.58 -31.05 38.84
N LEU A 666 -51.48 -31.47 37.95
CA LEU A 666 -51.21 -31.60 36.52
C LEU A 666 -50.87 -30.24 35.85
N ASP A 667 -51.61 -29.18 36.20
CA ASP A 667 -51.30 -27.79 35.82
C ASP A 667 -49.88 -27.39 36.26
N THR A 668 -49.51 -27.70 37.51
CA THR A 668 -48.17 -27.39 38.04
C THR A 668 -47.07 -28.18 37.31
N GLU A 669 -47.28 -29.46 37.02
CA GLU A 669 -46.31 -30.30 36.30
C GLU A 669 -46.12 -29.88 34.84
N LEU A 670 -47.18 -29.46 34.14
CA LEU A 670 -47.09 -28.90 32.77
C LEU A 670 -46.44 -27.51 32.75
N ALA A 671 -46.78 -26.65 33.72
CA ALA A 671 -46.18 -25.33 33.86
C ALA A 671 -44.64 -25.40 34.02
N ASN A 672 -44.13 -26.41 34.73
CA ASN A 672 -42.69 -26.67 34.90
C ASN A 672 -41.94 -26.99 33.59
N VAL A 673 -42.64 -27.28 32.49
CA VAL A 673 -42.04 -27.48 31.16
C VAL A 673 -42.24 -26.22 30.31
N ILE A 674 -43.46 -25.69 30.27
CA ILE A 674 -43.87 -24.68 29.29
C ILE A 674 -43.42 -23.27 29.68
N PHE A 675 -43.47 -22.92 30.97
CA PHE A 675 -43.09 -21.59 31.47
C PHE A 675 -41.65 -21.51 31.96
N ALA A 676 -40.82 -22.54 31.72
CA ALA A 676 -39.43 -22.62 32.20
C ALA A 676 -38.43 -21.73 31.40
N CYS A 677 -38.90 -20.75 30.62
CA CYS A 677 -38.13 -19.92 29.65
C CYS A 677 -37.33 -20.65 28.56
N ARG A 678 -37.11 -21.97 28.68
CA ARG A 678 -36.33 -22.80 27.74
C ARG A 678 -36.85 -22.74 26.29
N LEU A 679 -38.16 -22.72 26.10
CA LEU A 679 -38.79 -22.77 24.78
C LEU A 679 -38.65 -21.44 24.00
N GLU A 680 -38.49 -20.31 24.69
CA GLU A 680 -38.16 -19.03 24.05
C GLU A 680 -36.71 -19.01 23.54
N ALA A 681 -35.77 -19.62 24.28
CA ALA A 681 -34.38 -19.75 23.84
C ALA A 681 -34.25 -20.58 22.55
N PHE A 682 -35.03 -21.65 22.39
CA PHE A 682 -35.10 -22.42 21.13
C PHE A 682 -35.59 -21.59 19.95
N LYS A 683 -36.55 -20.67 20.18
CA LYS A 683 -37.04 -19.77 19.13
C LYS A 683 -35.94 -18.83 18.64
N SER A 684 -35.19 -18.21 19.55
CA SER A 684 -34.05 -17.34 19.20
C SER A 684 -32.91 -18.11 18.51
N LEU A 685 -32.60 -19.32 18.99
CA LEU A 685 -31.64 -20.22 18.36
C LEU A 685 -32.02 -20.53 16.90
N ARG A 686 -33.29 -20.88 16.65
CA ARG A 686 -33.83 -21.16 15.31
C ARG A 686 -33.76 -19.94 14.39
N GLU A 687 -34.09 -18.76 14.90
CA GLU A 687 -34.04 -17.50 14.14
C GLU A 687 -32.61 -17.15 13.71
N GLU A 688 -31.63 -17.29 14.61
CA GLU A 688 -30.20 -17.11 14.32
C GLU A 688 -29.66 -18.20 13.37
N TYR A 689 -30.04 -19.46 13.57
CA TYR A 689 -29.71 -20.57 12.66
C TYR A 689 -30.21 -20.28 11.24
N ALA A 690 -31.48 -19.88 11.08
CA ALA A 690 -32.05 -19.52 9.78
C ALA A 690 -31.34 -18.32 9.14
N ALA A 691 -30.96 -17.31 9.93
CA ALA A 691 -30.19 -16.16 9.46
C ALA A 691 -28.80 -16.57 8.95
N ARG A 692 -28.07 -17.43 9.66
CA ARG A 692 -26.75 -17.93 9.22
C ARG A 692 -26.83 -18.85 8.00
N VAL A 693 -27.86 -19.70 7.91
CA VAL A 693 -28.15 -20.49 6.70
C VAL A 693 -28.40 -19.56 5.51
N ARG A 694 -29.17 -18.48 5.68
CA ARG A 694 -29.35 -17.45 4.64
C ARG A 694 -28.03 -16.81 4.23
N GLU A 695 -27.15 -16.45 5.18
CA GLU A 695 -25.86 -15.84 4.87
C GLU A 695 -24.92 -16.80 4.11
N VAL A 696 -24.92 -18.10 4.46
CA VAL A 696 -24.21 -19.15 3.74
C VAL A 696 -24.69 -19.27 2.29
N LYS A 697 -26.01 -19.29 2.07
CA LYS A 697 -26.60 -19.28 0.71
C LYS A 697 -26.18 -18.03 -0.07
N GLN A 698 -26.27 -16.85 0.54
CA GLN A 698 -25.89 -15.59 -0.10
C GLN A 698 -24.42 -15.56 -0.54
N LYS A 699 -23.49 -16.16 0.23
CA LYS A 699 -22.06 -16.22 -0.12
C LYS A 699 -21.76 -17.00 -1.41
N GLN A 700 -22.69 -17.79 -1.93
CA GLN A 700 -22.53 -18.48 -3.22
C GLN A 700 -22.81 -17.57 -4.44
N TYR A 701 -23.46 -16.42 -4.23
CA TYR A 701 -23.86 -15.49 -5.30
C TYR A 701 -22.85 -14.37 -5.53
N PHE A 702 -22.57 -14.08 -6.80
CA PHE A 702 -21.65 -13.03 -7.20
C PHE A 702 -22.11 -11.63 -6.73
N SER A 703 -23.40 -11.30 -6.89
CA SER A 703 -24.00 -10.03 -6.46
C SER A 703 -23.82 -9.75 -4.96
N HIS A 704 -24.05 -10.75 -4.11
CA HIS A 704 -23.83 -10.63 -2.66
C HIS A 704 -22.35 -10.61 -2.28
N PHE A 705 -21.48 -11.24 -3.05
CA PHE A 705 -20.03 -11.19 -2.84
C PHE A 705 -19.47 -9.79 -3.14
N ILE A 706 -19.83 -9.17 -4.27
CA ILE A 706 -19.34 -7.84 -4.66
C ILE A 706 -19.87 -6.74 -3.73
N ASP A 707 -21.06 -6.92 -3.14
CA ASP A 707 -21.59 -6.03 -2.10
C ASP A 707 -20.73 -6.00 -0.83
N LYS A 708 -20.16 -7.15 -0.44
CA LYS A 708 -19.20 -7.24 0.68
C LYS A 708 -17.77 -6.90 0.26
N ASN A 709 -17.44 -7.00 -1.03
CA ASN A 709 -16.10 -6.82 -1.58
C ASN A 709 -16.11 -5.86 -2.79
N PRO A 710 -16.47 -4.57 -2.64
CA PRO A 710 -16.61 -3.63 -3.77
C PRO A 710 -15.30 -3.28 -4.49
N GLY A 711 -14.17 -3.81 -4.01
CA GLY A 711 -12.83 -3.62 -4.58
C GLY A 711 -12.42 -4.64 -5.65
N ILE A 712 -13.35 -5.43 -6.21
CA ILE A 712 -13.02 -6.41 -7.27
C ILE A 712 -12.35 -5.77 -8.49
N GLN A 713 -11.50 -6.55 -9.16
CA GLN A 713 -10.81 -6.17 -10.40
C GLN A 713 -10.69 -7.36 -11.35
N HIS A 714 -10.58 -7.08 -12.65
CA HIS A 714 -10.27 -8.07 -13.70
C HIS A 714 -8.89 -7.80 -14.30
N LYS A 715 -8.05 -8.85 -14.39
CA LYS A 715 -6.72 -8.89 -15.04
C LYS A 715 -6.31 -10.31 -15.50
N ALA A 716 -7.28 -11.18 -15.82
CA ALA A 716 -7.08 -12.60 -16.18
C ALA A 716 -6.10 -13.34 -15.22
N GLY A 717 -6.34 -13.24 -13.92
CA GLY A 717 -5.43 -13.77 -12.90
C GLY A 717 -5.56 -13.07 -11.54
N VAL A 718 -4.60 -13.34 -10.65
CA VAL A 718 -4.64 -12.97 -9.23
C VAL A 718 -3.25 -12.58 -8.72
N PRO A 719 -3.12 -11.55 -7.85
CA PRO A 719 -1.85 -11.24 -7.17
C PRO A 719 -1.47 -12.34 -6.17
N ILE A 720 -0.17 -12.45 -5.86
CA ILE A 720 0.29 -13.29 -4.74
C ILE A 720 -0.35 -12.78 -3.45
N GLY A 721 -0.97 -13.69 -2.68
CA GLY A 721 -1.76 -13.36 -1.49
C GLY A 721 -3.20 -12.90 -1.76
N GLY A 722 -3.69 -12.98 -3.00
CA GLY A 722 -5.07 -12.66 -3.38
C GLY A 722 -5.99 -13.89 -3.54
N THR A 723 -7.30 -13.63 -3.64
CA THR A 723 -8.31 -14.61 -4.04
C THR A 723 -8.70 -14.41 -5.50
N PHE A 724 -8.61 -15.48 -6.28
CA PHE A 724 -9.15 -15.59 -7.64
C PHE A 724 -10.62 -16.02 -7.58
N ILE A 725 -11.46 -15.37 -8.37
CA ILE A 725 -12.91 -15.48 -8.33
C ILE A 725 -13.37 -15.97 -9.69
N ILE A 726 -13.95 -17.16 -9.75
CA ILE A 726 -14.61 -17.69 -10.94
C ILE A 726 -16.10 -17.31 -10.86
N VAL A 727 -16.63 -16.71 -11.92
CA VAL A 727 -18.06 -16.39 -12.04
C VAL A 727 -18.68 -17.30 -13.10
N TYR A 728 -19.74 -18.01 -12.74
CA TYR A 728 -20.40 -18.98 -13.62
C TYR A 728 -21.89 -18.73 -13.81
N HIS A 729 -22.37 -19.07 -15.01
CA HIS A 729 -23.77 -19.02 -15.39
C HIS A 729 -24.57 -20.11 -14.67
N GLN A 730 -25.78 -19.74 -14.26
CA GLN A 730 -26.81 -20.64 -13.76
C GLN A 730 -28.13 -20.03 -14.17
N ALA A 731 -28.99 -20.78 -14.84
CA ALA A 731 -30.33 -20.33 -15.20
C ALA A 731 -31.16 -20.02 -13.93
N ASP A 732 -32.03 -19.03 -14.01
CA ASP A 732 -33.08 -18.83 -13.02
C ASP A 732 -34.16 -19.91 -13.27
N GLU A 733 -34.53 -20.68 -12.25
CA GLU A 733 -35.61 -21.67 -12.38
C GLU A 733 -36.94 -20.94 -12.64
N GLU A 734 -37.63 -21.30 -13.73
CA GLU A 734 -39.01 -20.83 -13.96
C GLU A 734 -39.91 -21.35 -12.84
N THR A 735 -40.25 -20.49 -11.87
CA THR A 735 -41.18 -20.83 -10.79
C THR A 735 -42.59 -20.96 -11.34
N ASP A 736 -42.96 -22.18 -11.74
CA ASP A 736 -44.29 -22.51 -12.22
C ASP A 736 -45.35 -22.31 -11.12
N GLY A 737 -46.45 -21.66 -11.48
CA GLY A 737 -47.73 -21.71 -10.74
C GLY A 737 -47.77 -21.30 -9.25
N GLY A 738 -47.46 -20.05 -8.89
CA GLY A 738 -47.67 -19.59 -7.50
C GLY A 738 -47.71 -18.06 -7.31
N GLY A 739 -48.88 -17.44 -7.50
CA GLY A 739 -49.05 -15.98 -7.49
C GLY A 739 -48.75 -15.28 -6.16
N ARG A 740 -47.47 -14.99 -5.88
CA ARG A 740 -47.02 -14.05 -4.84
C ARG A 740 -46.71 -12.71 -5.51
N LEU A 741 -47.49 -11.68 -5.20
CA LEU A 741 -47.31 -10.33 -5.75
C LEU A 741 -46.05 -9.66 -5.15
N VAL A 742 -44.87 -10.02 -5.67
CA VAL A 742 -43.63 -9.31 -5.39
C VAL A 742 -43.64 -8.03 -6.23
N LEU A 743 -43.68 -6.88 -5.57
CA LEU A 743 -43.54 -5.57 -6.20
C LEU A 743 -42.09 -5.37 -6.66
N GLY A 744 -41.74 -5.94 -7.81
CA GLY A 744 -40.45 -5.69 -8.46
C GLY A 744 -40.32 -4.23 -8.86
N ALA A 745 -39.35 -3.51 -8.28
CA ALA A 745 -39.13 -2.09 -8.53
C ALA A 745 -38.64 -1.79 -9.96
N ASP A 746 -38.12 -2.80 -10.67
CA ASP A 746 -37.43 -2.65 -11.96
C ASP A 746 -38.33 -2.77 -13.20
N ARG A 747 -39.67 -2.80 -13.01
CA ARG A 747 -40.66 -2.97 -14.10
C ARG A 747 -41.53 -1.74 -14.40
N PHE A 748 -41.26 -0.59 -13.78
CA PHE A 748 -41.98 0.64 -14.07
C PHE A 748 -41.06 1.70 -14.68
N THR A 749 -41.39 2.18 -15.88
CA THR A 749 -40.83 3.46 -16.33
C THR A 749 -41.31 4.59 -15.42
N ALA A 750 -40.56 5.68 -15.33
CA ALA A 750 -40.93 6.82 -14.50
C ALA A 750 -42.34 7.36 -14.82
N GLU A 751 -42.74 7.33 -16.10
CA GLU A 751 -44.08 7.73 -16.53
C GLU A 751 -45.19 6.74 -16.11
N GLU A 752 -44.92 5.43 -16.11
CA GLU A 752 -45.90 4.43 -15.68
C GLU A 752 -46.09 4.46 -14.16
N ALA A 753 -45.00 4.67 -13.42
CA ALA A 753 -45.05 4.93 -11.98
C ALA A 753 -45.88 6.20 -11.68
N ASP A 754 -45.61 7.31 -12.37
CA ASP A 754 -46.35 8.56 -12.17
C ASP A 754 -47.84 8.43 -12.55
N ARG A 755 -48.17 7.75 -13.65
CA ARG A 755 -49.57 7.42 -14.01
C ARG A 755 -50.23 6.54 -12.95
N THR A 756 -49.51 5.58 -12.38
CA THR A 756 -50.03 4.67 -11.34
C THR A 756 -50.30 5.41 -10.03
N VAL A 757 -49.33 6.20 -9.56
CA VAL A 757 -49.45 7.04 -8.35
C VAL A 757 -50.61 8.03 -8.50
N GLU A 758 -50.74 8.68 -9.66
CA GLU A 758 -51.83 9.63 -9.92
C GLU A 758 -53.20 8.92 -10.04
N SER A 759 -53.24 7.67 -10.53
CA SER A 759 -54.46 6.83 -10.52
C SER A 759 -54.88 6.42 -9.10
N LEU A 760 -53.91 6.18 -8.21
CA LEU A 760 -54.15 5.82 -6.81
C LEU A 760 -54.63 7.04 -6.00
N ARG A 761 -54.05 8.23 -6.24
CA ARG A 761 -54.52 9.51 -5.67
C ARG A 761 -55.98 9.83 -6.02
N ARG A 762 -56.44 9.45 -7.21
CA ARG A 762 -57.85 9.63 -7.62
C ARG A 762 -58.83 8.67 -6.93
N LYS A 763 -58.34 7.59 -6.30
CA LYS A 763 -59.17 6.64 -5.53
C LYS A 763 -59.27 7.10 -4.07
N LYS A 764 -60.30 7.91 -3.78
CA LYS A 764 -60.50 8.61 -2.50
C LYS A 764 -60.26 7.76 -1.23
N LYS A 765 -60.72 6.51 -1.20
CA LYS A 765 -60.51 5.57 -0.07
C LYS A 765 -59.07 5.08 0.14
N VAL A 766 -58.19 5.20 -0.86
CA VAL A 766 -56.78 4.75 -0.80
C VAL A 766 -55.86 5.92 -0.44
N ALA A 767 -56.23 7.15 -0.81
CA ALA A 767 -55.47 8.35 -0.49
C ALA A 767 -55.64 8.86 0.96
N GLU A 768 -56.66 8.36 1.67
CA GLU A 768 -56.97 8.68 3.07
C GLU A 768 -56.29 7.71 4.07
N ASP A 769 -55.67 6.63 3.59
CA ASP A 769 -54.90 5.68 4.41
C ASP A 769 -53.52 6.26 4.80
N PRO A 770 -53.20 6.36 6.10
CA PRO A 770 -51.99 7.03 6.56
C PRO A 770 -50.69 6.28 6.22
N ASP A 771 -50.72 4.95 6.12
CA ASP A 771 -49.53 4.13 5.84
C ASP A 771 -49.24 4.10 4.34
N VAL A 772 -50.28 4.01 3.49
CA VAL A 772 -50.15 4.20 2.03
C VAL A 772 -49.60 5.58 1.71
N ARG A 773 -50.06 6.61 2.43
CA ARG A 773 -49.57 7.99 2.24
C ARG A 773 -48.12 8.16 2.68
N LYS A 774 -47.70 7.51 3.77
CA LYS A 774 -46.29 7.44 4.21
C LYS A 774 -45.40 6.81 3.14
N LEU A 775 -45.81 5.66 2.59
CA LEU A 775 -45.09 4.95 1.54
C LEU A 775 -44.91 5.82 0.28
N MET A 776 -45.95 6.56 -0.11
CA MET A 776 -45.90 7.51 -1.23
C MET A 776 -44.95 8.68 -0.99
N ASP A 777 -44.97 9.28 0.20
CA ASP A 777 -44.07 10.38 0.58
C ASP A 777 -42.60 9.90 0.70
N GLU A 778 -42.38 8.64 1.08
CA GLU A 778 -41.07 7.99 1.21
C GLU A 778 -40.47 7.63 -0.17
N MET A 779 -41.27 7.08 -1.09
CA MET A 779 -40.88 6.92 -2.50
C MET A 779 -40.55 8.28 -3.15
N ALA A 780 -41.35 9.33 -2.87
CA ALA A 780 -41.10 10.69 -3.34
C ALA A 780 -39.91 11.39 -2.65
N ARG A 781 -39.40 10.86 -1.55
CA ARG A 781 -38.12 11.27 -0.93
C ARG A 781 -36.94 10.54 -1.57
N MET A 782 -37.02 9.22 -1.74
CA MET A 782 -35.96 8.44 -2.40
C MET A 782 -35.67 8.95 -3.83
N ARG A 783 -36.71 9.27 -4.61
CA ARG A 783 -36.57 9.86 -5.97
C ARG A 783 -35.87 11.23 -5.97
N ARG A 784 -35.92 12.00 -4.88
CA ARG A 784 -35.24 13.31 -4.74
C ARG A 784 -33.81 13.21 -4.21
N ALA A 785 -33.45 12.10 -3.56
CA ALA A 785 -32.11 11.88 -3.04
C ALA A 785 -31.14 11.33 -4.10
N ASN A 786 -31.63 10.58 -5.10
CA ASN A 786 -30.81 9.92 -6.13
C ASN A 786 -31.38 10.11 -7.55
N PRO A 787 -31.20 11.30 -8.18
CA PRO A 787 -31.66 11.54 -9.56
C PRO A 787 -30.91 10.68 -10.60
N GLY A 788 -29.65 10.31 -10.36
CA GLY A 788 -28.82 9.55 -11.31
C GLY A 788 -29.04 8.03 -11.37
N VAL A 789 -30.06 7.50 -10.67
CA VAL A 789 -30.41 6.06 -10.64
C VAL A 789 -31.52 5.72 -11.64
N PHE A 790 -32.37 6.70 -12.01
CA PHE A 790 -33.52 6.49 -12.90
C PHE A 790 -33.29 6.99 -14.34
N ASP A 791 -32.09 7.49 -14.66
CA ASP A 791 -31.78 8.20 -15.92
C ASP A 791 -30.44 7.74 -16.52
N ARG A 792 -30.28 6.42 -16.70
CA ARG A 792 -29.17 5.83 -17.45
C ARG A 792 -29.72 4.97 -18.59
N GLY A 793 -29.24 5.24 -19.80
CA GLY A 793 -29.72 4.65 -21.06
C GLY A 793 -29.41 3.16 -21.22
N ASP A 794 -30.15 2.31 -20.51
CA ASP A 794 -30.04 0.84 -20.53
C ASP A 794 -30.72 0.19 -21.76
N THR A 795 -31.07 0.98 -22.78
CA THR A 795 -31.77 0.49 -23.99
C THR A 795 -30.82 -0.23 -24.95
N ASN A 796 -29.63 0.32 -25.20
CA ASN A 796 -28.79 -0.12 -26.32
C ASN A 796 -28.13 -1.49 -26.15
N VAL A 797 -28.06 -2.05 -24.93
CA VAL A 797 -27.51 -3.39 -24.70
C VAL A 797 -28.60 -4.44 -24.61
N ARG A 798 -29.74 -4.11 -23.97
CA ARG A 798 -30.92 -4.99 -23.93
C ARG A 798 -31.56 -5.18 -25.31
N ASP A 799 -31.40 -4.23 -26.24
CA ASP A 799 -31.79 -4.41 -27.65
C ASP A 799 -30.81 -5.28 -28.48
N ASN A 800 -29.61 -5.56 -27.98
CA ASN A 800 -28.64 -6.40 -28.71
C ASN A 800 -28.86 -7.89 -28.43
N ARG A 801 -29.77 -8.48 -29.22
CA ARG A 801 -30.15 -9.90 -29.21
C ARG A 801 -28.99 -10.90 -29.11
N ILE A 802 -27.79 -10.57 -29.58
CA ILE A 802 -26.64 -11.49 -29.55
C ILE A 802 -26.18 -11.77 -28.11
N PHE A 803 -26.31 -10.82 -27.18
CA PHE A 803 -26.06 -11.09 -25.76
C PHE A 803 -27.11 -12.02 -25.17
N GLU A 804 -28.39 -11.79 -25.45
CA GLU A 804 -29.50 -12.62 -24.97
C GLU A 804 -29.41 -14.05 -25.53
N THR A 805 -29.17 -14.21 -26.83
CA THR A 805 -28.95 -15.52 -27.48
C THR A 805 -27.73 -16.22 -26.86
N PHE A 806 -26.59 -15.53 -26.74
CA PHE A 806 -25.40 -16.13 -26.14
C PHE A 806 -25.64 -16.63 -24.72
N VAL A 807 -26.29 -15.83 -23.87
CA VAL A 807 -26.57 -16.21 -22.47
C VAL A 807 -27.62 -17.33 -22.39
N GLY A 808 -28.64 -17.31 -23.25
CA GLY A 808 -29.65 -18.38 -23.33
C GLY A 808 -29.11 -19.73 -23.81
N ASP A 809 -28.05 -19.73 -24.61
CA ASP A 809 -27.36 -20.94 -25.08
C ASP A 809 -26.24 -21.43 -24.12
N LEU A 810 -26.02 -20.77 -22.98
CA LEU A 810 -25.07 -21.25 -21.96
C LEU A 810 -25.66 -22.42 -21.18
N ALA A 811 -24.87 -23.49 -21.04
CA ALA A 811 -25.18 -24.55 -20.08
C ALA A 811 -24.95 -24.06 -18.64
N ASP A 812 -25.78 -24.54 -17.71
CA ASP A 812 -25.55 -24.37 -16.27
C ASP A 812 -24.13 -24.77 -15.85
N GLY A 813 -23.55 -23.97 -14.98
CA GLY A 813 -22.16 -24.14 -14.54
C GLY A 813 -21.11 -23.61 -15.51
N THR A 814 -21.47 -23.05 -16.67
CA THR A 814 -20.47 -22.49 -17.59
C THR A 814 -19.79 -21.26 -17.01
N VAL A 815 -18.47 -21.27 -16.89
CA VAL A 815 -17.66 -20.12 -16.46
C VAL A 815 -17.77 -19.01 -17.49
N ILE A 816 -18.33 -17.88 -17.08
CA ILE A 816 -18.52 -16.69 -17.93
C ILE A 816 -17.46 -15.62 -17.67
N ALA A 817 -16.95 -15.49 -16.44
CA ALA A 817 -15.99 -14.46 -16.10
C ALA A 817 -15.02 -14.81 -14.96
N ASP A 818 -13.96 -14.04 -14.83
CA ASP A 818 -13.07 -14.07 -13.67
C ASP A 818 -12.75 -12.68 -13.10
N PHE A 819 -12.50 -12.64 -11.79
CA PHE A 819 -12.09 -11.45 -11.06
C PHE A 819 -11.07 -11.82 -9.98
N PHE A 820 -10.49 -10.83 -9.32
CA PHE A 820 -9.72 -11.03 -8.10
C PHE A 820 -9.99 -9.95 -7.06
N VAL A 821 -9.68 -10.28 -5.80
CA VAL A 821 -9.43 -9.31 -4.73
C VAL A 821 -7.98 -9.44 -4.24
N PRO A 822 -7.31 -8.34 -3.85
CA PRO A 822 -5.88 -8.33 -3.55
C PRO A 822 -5.52 -8.88 -2.15
N TYR A 823 -6.41 -9.65 -1.55
CA TYR A 823 -6.27 -10.29 -0.24
C TYR A 823 -6.92 -11.67 -0.27
N LEU A 824 -6.50 -12.57 0.63
CA LEU A 824 -7.16 -13.85 0.85
C LEU A 824 -8.53 -13.58 1.52
N CYS A 825 -9.60 -13.73 0.75
CA CYS A 825 -10.95 -13.46 1.19
C CYS A 825 -11.51 -14.60 2.06
N CYS A 826 -11.97 -14.24 3.27
CA CYS A 826 -12.86 -14.99 4.16
C CYS A 826 -12.57 -16.49 4.36
N SER A 827 -11.93 -16.80 5.49
CA SER A 827 -11.60 -18.14 6.01
C SER A 827 -12.66 -19.25 5.88
N ASP A 828 -12.15 -20.49 5.91
CA ASP A 828 -12.81 -21.70 6.43
C ASP A 828 -13.05 -21.63 7.97
N CYS A 829 -13.63 -20.50 8.42
CA CYS A 829 -13.91 -20.02 9.78
C CYS A 829 -12.74 -19.53 10.68
N THR A 830 -13.03 -18.54 11.52
CA THR A 830 -12.25 -18.10 12.71
C THR A 830 -13.18 -17.30 13.66
N PRO A 831 -12.79 -17.01 14.92
CA PRO A 831 -13.58 -17.34 16.10
C PRO A 831 -14.80 -16.46 16.36
N VAL A 832 -15.90 -17.08 16.80
CA VAL A 832 -16.99 -16.38 17.47
C VAL A 832 -16.54 -16.05 18.90
N GLN A 833 -16.24 -14.78 19.18
CA GLN A 833 -15.96 -14.29 20.53
C GLN A 833 -17.14 -13.43 21.02
N TYR A 834 -18.09 -14.06 21.73
CA TYR A 834 -19.10 -13.33 22.47
C TYR A 834 -18.48 -12.77 23.76
N VAL A 835 -18.46 -11.45 23.89
CA VAL A 835 -18.35 -10.76 25.19
C VAL A 835 -19.67 -10.07 25.44
N LEU A 836 -20.49 -10.64 26.33
CA LEU A 836 -21.67 -9.98 26.88
C LEU A 836 -21.39 -9.52 28.32
N PRO A 837 -22.08 -8.47 28.82
CA PRO A 837 -21.69 -7.78 30.05
C PRO A 837 -21.81 -8.65 31.31
N SER A 838 -20.90 -8.43 32.25
CA SER A 838 -20.77 -9.22 33.47
C SER A 838 -21.93 -9.07 34.46
N THR A 839 -22.53 -10.20 34.85
CA THR A 839 -23.05 -10.42 36.20
C THR A 839 -22.15 -11.42 36.92
N LYS A 840 -21.73 -11.08 38.15
CA LYS A 840 -20.69 -11.79 38.93
C LYS A 840 -21.33 -12.30 40.23
N PRO A 841 -20.82 -13.35 40.88
CA PRO A 841 -20.62 -14.73 40.39
C PRO A 841 -21.26 -15.78 41.34
N GLU A 842 -21.43 -17.03 40.89
CA GLU A 842 -21.22 -18.22 41.76
C GLU A 842 -21.11 -19.51 40.94
N GLU A 843 -19.91 -20.11 40.94
CA GLU A 843 -19.52 -21.41 40.36
C GLU A 843 -18.11 -21.75 40.90
N PRO A 844 -17.57 -22.98 40.77
CA PRO A 844 -18.19 -24.31 40.66
C PRO A 844 -17.53 -25.36 41.59
N THR A 845 -17.91 -26.64 41.47
CA THR A 845 -17.05 -27.78 41.89
C THR A 845 -15.95 -28.03 40.86
N GLU A 846 -14.69 -28.14 41.29
CA GLU A 846 -13.53 -27.63 40.52
C GLU A 846 -13.03 -28.51 39.33
N PRO A 847 -12.64 -27.87 38.19
CA PRO A 847 -11.95 -28.52 37.07
C PRO A 847 -10.46 -28.77 37.34
N LEU A 848 -9.75 -29.49 36.43
CA LEU A 848 -8.29 -29.62 36.47
C LEU A 848 -7.63 -28.24 36.43
N ALA A 849 -7.07 -27.86 37.57
CA ALA A 849 -6.39 -26.61 37.82
C ALA A 849 -5.00 -26.88 38.39
N PHE A 850 -4.23 -25.82 38.56
CA PHE A 850 -3.01 -25.86 39.35
C PHE A 850 -2.81 -24.53 40.04
N THR A 851 -2.16 -24.59 41.19
CA THR A 851 -1.66 -23.41 41.90
C THR A 851 -0.15 -23.36 41.77
N ILE A 852 0.39 -22.15 41.67
CA ILE A 852 1.83 -21.91 41.66
C ILE A 852 2.23 -21.25 42.98
N ALA A 853 3.04 -21.95 43.76
CA ALA A 853 3.89 -21.36 44.78
C ALA A 853 5.28 -21.14 44.20
N ARG A 854 5.95 -20.04 44.56
CA ARG A 854 7.22 -19.61 43.95
C ARG A 854 8.08 -18.93 44.99
N THR A 855 9.35 -19.29 45.01
CA THR A 855 10.35 -18.67 45.89
C THR A 855 10.78 -17.32 45.32
N CYS A 856 11.59 -16.60 46.09
CA CYS A 856 12.19 -15.35 45.64
C CYS A 856 13.22 -15.60 44.54
N THR A 857 13.19 -14.75 43.53
CA THR A 857 14.12 -14.79 42.40
C THR A 857 15.56 -14.56 42.87
N ASP A 858 16.49 -15.42 42.43
CA ASP A 858 17.90 -15.41 42.80
C ASP A 858 18.74 -14.40 42.01
N GLU A 859 20.05 -14.35 42.29
CA GLU A 859 21.04 -13.48 41.61
C GLU A 859 21.15 -13.72 40.09
N LYS A 860 20.61 -14.84 39.57
CA LYS A 860 20.60 -15.16 38.14
C LYS A 860 19.27 -14.77 37.47
N ASN A 861 18.39 -14.06 38.19
CA ASN A 861 17.01 -13.80 37.79
C ASN A 861 16.21 -15.11 37.53
N THR A 862 16.41 -16.14 38.36
CA THR A 862 15.62 -17.38 38.35
C THR A 862 14.95 -17.67 39.70
N ALA A 863 13.70 -18.14 39.69
CA ALA A 863 12.95 -18.52 40.89
C ALA A 863 12.63 -20.03 40.86
N GLU A 864 12.62 -20.69 42.01
CA GLU A 864 12.10 -22.07 42.10
C GLU A 864 10.59 -22.06 42.27
N VAL A 865 9.92 -22.76 41.36
CA VAL A 865 8.46 -22.73 41.22
C VAL A 865 7.89 -24.11 41.55
N THR A 866 7.18 -24.19 42.67
CA THR A 866 6.45 -25.38 43.11
C THR A 866 5.04 -25.32 42.56
N ILE A 867 4.72 -26.24 41.66
CA ILE A 867 3.40 -26.31 41.01
C ILE A 867 2.61 -27.42 41.71
N THR A 868 1.41 -27.10 42.19
CA THR A 868 0.51 -28.05 42.85
C THR A 868 -0.75 -28.18 42.00
N ALA A 869 -0.88 -29.31 41.30
CA ALA A 869 -2.06 -29.63 40.51
C ALA A 869 -3.23 -30.07 41.40
N THR A 870 -4.44 -29.60 41.08
CA THR A 870 -5.69 -29.95 41.77
C THR A 870 -6.76 -30.36 40.74
N GLY A 871 -7.50 -31.43 41.01
CA GLY A 871 -8.36 -32.07 40.00
C GLY A 871 -7.57 -32.91 38.97
N GLY A 872 -8.29 -33.58 38.06
CA GLY A 872 -7.72 -34.52 37.08
C GLY A 872 -7.13 -35.79 37.68
N VAL A 873 -6.34 -36.53 36.90
CA VAL A 873 -5.78 -37.84 37.29
C VAL A 873 -4.24 -37.82 37.35
N PRO A 874 -3.61 -38.12 38.50
CA PRO A 874 -2.14 -38.23 38.61
C PRO A 874 -1.60 -39.52 37.98
N PRO A 875 -0.32 -39.58 37.55
CA PRO A 875 0.72 -38.56 37.70
C PRO A 875 0.64 -37.40 36.70
N TYR A 876 1.08 -36.21 37.14
CA TYR A 876 1.06 -34.99 36.34
C TYR A 876 2.41 -34.71 35.67
N GLN A 877 2.36 -34.04 34.52
CA GLN A 877 3.49 -33.45 33.81
C GLN A 877 3.26 -31.95 33.64
N VAL A 878 4.32 -31.19 33.39
CA VAL A 878 4.24 -29.76 33.11
C VAL A 878 5.08 -29.36 31.91
N ILE A 879 4.53 -28.43 31.13
CA ILE A 879 5.14 -27.79 29.98
C ILE A 879 5.35 -26.32 30.35
N VAL A 880 6.57 -25.82 30.21
CA VAL A 880 6.93 -24.41 30.44
C VAL A 880 7.46 -23.85 29.13
N ASN A 881 6.94 -22.71 28.68
CA ASN A 881 7.39 -22.00 27.46
C ASN A 881 7.51 -22.91 26.22
N SER A 882 6.56 -23.83 26.05
CA SER A 882 6.50 -24.81 24.95
C SER A 882 7.68 -25.81 24.89
N GLN A 883 8.42 -25.99 25.99
CA GLN A 883 9.46 -27.03 26.10
C GLN A 883 8.86 -28.44 26.24
N ALA A 884 9.70 -29.48 26.19
CA ALA A 884 9.27 -30.86 26.37
C ALA A 884 8.62 -31.08 27.75
N PRO A 885 7.56 -31.92 27.87
CA PRO A 885 6.89 -32.17 29.14
C PRO A 885 7.84 -32.78 30.18
N VAL A 886 7.92 -32.17 31.37
CA VAL A 886 8.71 -32.65 32.50
C VAL A 886 7.77 -33.26 33.55
N PRO A 887 8.08 -34.42 34.15
CA PRO A 887 7.31 -34.96 35.27
C PRO A 887 7.26 -33.98 36.45
N LEU A 888 6.07 -33.77 37.03
CA LEU A 888 5.90 -32.87 38.17
C LEU A 888 6.30 -33.57 39.48
N THR A 889 7.61 -33.63 39.75
CA THR A 889 8.20 -34.35 40.89
C THR A 889 8.84 -33.44 41.96
N GLY A 890 8.90 -32.13 41.73
CA GLY A 890 9.49 -31.16 42.65
C GLY A 890 9.44 -29.72 42.11
N PRO A 891 10.10 -28.76 42.77
CA PRO A 891 10.22 -27.39 42.28
C PRO A 891 10.96 -27.31 40.94
N ILE A 892 10.57 -26.36 40.09
CA ILE A 892 11.13 -26.16 38.74
C ILE A 892 11.72 -24.74 38.65
N PRO A 893 12.97 -24.56 38.20
CA PRO A 893 13.54 -23.24 38.01
C PRO A 893 12.88 -22.53 36.81
N MET A 894 12.39 -21.31 37.01
CA MET A 894 11.84 -20.46 35.95
C MET A 894 12.56 -19.10 35.92
N PRO A 895 12.88 -18.56 34.72
CA PRO A 895 13.47 -17.22 34.59
C PRO A 895 12.45 -16.11 34.87
N ALA A 896 12.94 -14.95 35.28
CA ALA A 896 12.14 -13.73 35.40
C ALA A 896 11.49 -13.33 34.06
N GLY A 897 10.26 -12.83 34.12
CA GLY A 897 9.42 -12.55 32.96
C GLY A 897 8.17 -13.44 32.90
N VAL A 898 7.44 -13.35 31.78
CA VAL A 898 6.21 -14.11 31.55
C VAL A 898 6.55 -15.53 31.09
N ASN A 899 6.17 -16.53 31.88
CA ASN A 899 6.35 -17.94 31.59
C ASN A 899 4.99 -18.60 31.35
N ASN A 900 4.79 -19.22 30.18
CA ASN A 900 3.55 -19.95 29.90
C ASN A 900 3.64 -21.37 30.47
N VAL A 901 2.81 -21.66 31.47
CA VAL A 901 2.75 -22.95 32.18
C VAL A 901 1.48 -23.70 31.79
N VAL A 902 1.64 -24.96 31.40
CA VAL A 902 0.54 -25.91 31.12
C VAL A 902 0.79 -27.18 31.92
N VAL A 903 -0.15 -27.58 32.77
CA VAL A 903 -0.13 -28.88 33.45
C VAL A 903 -0.94 -29.89 32.62
N VAL A 904 -0.43 -31.12 32.56
CA VAL A 904 -1.00 -32.24 31.82
C VAL A 904 -1.22 -33.41 32.78
N ASP A 905 -2.41 -34.00 32.78
CA ASP A 905 -2.74 -35.18 33.60
C ASP A 905 -2.38 -36.51 32.91
N SER A 906 -2.48 -37.62 33.63
CA SER A 906 -2.08 -38.94 33.11
C SER A 906 -2.99 -39.47 32.00
N THR A 907 -4.15 -38.85 31.77
CA THR A 907 -5.09 -39.17 30.69
C THR A 907 -4.93 -38.25 29.48
N GLY A 908 -4.05 -37.24 29.58
CA GLY A 908 -3.75 -36.29 28.52
C GLY A 908 -4.55 -34.98 28.59
N ASN A 909 -5.40 -34.79 29.61
CA ASN A 909 -6.09 -33.52 29.80
C ASN A 909 -5.08 -32.42 30.10
N ARG A 910 -5.28 -31.24 29.53
CA ARG A 910 -4.40 -30.08 29.69
C ARG A 910 -5.17 -28.94 30.32
N THR A 911 -4.52 -28.19 31.20
CA THR A 911 -5.01 -26.87 31.59
C THR A 911 -4.88 -25.89 30.42
N ALA A 912 -5.65 -24.81 30.45
CA ALA A 912 -5.32 -23.63 29.65
C ALA A 912 -3.88 -23.16 29.98
N PRO A 913 -3.13 -22.59 29.01
CA PRO A 913 -1.84 -21.97 29.29
C PRO A 913 -2.01 -20.81 30.26
N ALA A 914 -1.45 -20.93 31.46
CA ALA A 914 -1.40 -19.82 32.41
C ALA A 914 -0.09 -19.04 32.19
N ALA A 915 -0.22 -17.75 31.88
CA ALA A 915 0.91 -16.84 31.79
C ALA A 915 1.35 -16.44 33.21
N GLU A 916 2.33 -17.15 33.76
CA GLU A 916 2.88 -16.88 35.09
C GLU A 916 4.05 -15.89 35.00
N THR A 917 3.87 -14.69 35.55
CA THR A 917 4.91 -13.66 35.53
C THR A 917 5.80 -13.79 36.75
N ILE A 918 7.01 -14.31 36.59
CA ILE A 918 8.02 -14.33 37.65
C ILE A 918 8.65 -12.93 37.74
N PRO A 919 8.52 -12.21 38.88
CA PRO A 919 9.11 -10.88 39.00
C PRO A 919 10.64 -10.97 38.95
N ALA A 920 11.27 -9.94 38.39
CA ALA A 920 12.73 -9.77 38.49
C ALA A 920 13.17 -9.69 39.96
N GLN A 921 14.44 -10.00 40.22
CA GLN A 921 15.02 -9.96 41.57
C GLN A 921 14.72 -8.63 42.27
N LEU A 922 14.23 -8.70 43.51
CA LEU A 922 13.99 -7.52 44.33
C LEU A 922 15.32 -6.81 44.59
N THR A 923 15.42 -5.61 44.04
CA THR A 923 16.59 -4.74 44.05
C THR A 923 16.15 -3.32 44.39
N THR A 924 17.10 -2.48 44.76
CA THR A 924 16.86 -1.05 44.93
C THR A 924 17.68 -0.30 43.91
N GLY A 925 17.03 0.62 43.21
CA GLY A 925 17.66 1.55 42.30
C GLY A 925 18.58 2.53 43.03
N GLN A 926 19.19 3.41 42.24
CA GLN A 926 20.14 4.40 42.73
C GLN A 926 19.53 5.29 43.83
N LEU A 927 20.26 5.48 44.92
CA LEU A 927 19.89 6.38 46.00
C LEU A 927 19.93 7.84 45.49
N GLN A 928 18.85 8.57 45.70
CA GLN A 928 18.76 10.01 45.48
C GLN A 928 18.76 10.72 46.83
N PHE A 929 19.78 11.54 47.08
CA PHE A 929 19.92 12.31 48.29
C PHE A 929 19.42 13.74 48.07
N VAL A 930 18.63 14.26 49.00
CA VAL A 930 18.18 15.64 49.05
C VAL A 930 18.75 16.25 50.32
N ASP A 931 19.84 16.99 50.16
CA ASP A 931 20.53 17.65 51.26
C ASP A 931 19.72 18.83 51.80
N ASP A 932 19.67 18.98 53.14
CA ASP A 932 19.31 20.21 53.84
C ASP A 932 20.57 20.76 54.54
N PRO A 933 21.38 21.58 53.83
CA PRO A 933 22.66 22.07 54.35
C PRO A 933 22.48 23.04 55.52
N ALA A 934 21.29 23.61 55.71
CA ALA A 934 20.99 24.50 56.83
C ALA A 934 20.77 23.75 58.14
N LYS A 935 20.35 22.48 58.07
CA LYS A 935 20.14 21.60 59.23
C LYS A 935 21.19 20.51 59.40
N GLY A 936 22.05 20.27 58.40
CA GLY A 936 23.07 19.22 58.44
C GLY A 936 22.48 17.80 58.36
N VAL A 937 21.33 17.68 57.70
CA VAL A 937 20.60 16.44 57.46
C VAL A 937 20.33 16.27 55.97
N TYR A 938 20.01 15.07 55.54
CA TYR A 938 19.52 14.77 54.21
C TYR A 938 18.29 13.86 54.28
N ASP A 939 17.43 14.03 53.29
CA ASP A 939 16.41 13.05 52.94
C ASP A 939 17.00 12.13 51.86
N VAL A 940 16.57 10.87 51.81
CA VAL A 940 16.97 9.92 50.78
C VAL A 940 15.73 9.24 50.22
N THR A 941 15.64 9.25 48.90
CA THR A 941 14.59 8.57 48.14
C THR A 941 15.23 7.58 47.18
N PHE A 942 14.66 6.40 47.08
CA PHE A 942 15.09 5.41 46.10
C PHE A 942 13.92 4.57 45.61
N ARG A 943 14.00 4.18 44.34
CA ARG A 943 13.01 3.32 43.70
C ARG A 943 13.33 1.85 44.01
N ILE A 944 12.31 1.10 44.36
CA ILE A 944 12.34 -0.35 44.54
C ILE A 944 12.02 -0.97 43.18
N THR A 945 12.85 -1.89 42.71
CA THR A 945 12.76 -2.50 41.38
C THR A 945 12.75 -4.03 41.49
N GLY A 946 11.88 -4.69 40.73
CA GLY A 946 11.64 -6.13 40.90
C GLY A 946 10.84 -6.44 42.17
N GLY A 947 10.67 -7.73 42.47
CA GLY A 947 9.75 -8.21 43.51
C GLY A 947 8.27 -7.91 43.20
N THR A 948 7.42 -8.01 44.22
CA THR A 948 5.96 -7.87 44.12
C THR A 948 5.46 -6.76 45.05
N ALA A 949 4.93 -5.67 44.50
CA ALA A 949 4.28 -4.61 45.28
C ALA A 949 2.99 -5.12 45.99
N PRO A 950 2.57 -4.51 47.12
CA PRO A 950 3.20 -3.40 47.83
C PRO A 950 4.49 -3.80 48.57
N TYR A 951 5.44 -2.87 48.64
CA TYR A 951 6.68 -3.07 49.40
C TYR A 951 6.58 -2.43 50.80
N THR A 952 7.38 -2.93 51.72
CA THR A 952 7.54 -2.42 53.08
C THR A 952 9.02 -2.17 53.35
N SER A 953 9.33 -1.20 54.20
CA SER A 953 10.69 -0.85 54.59
C SER A 953 10.83 -0.83 56.11
N THR A 954 12.00 -1.23 56.64
CA THR A 954 12.33 -1.06 58.06
C THR A 954 12.63 0.39 58.46
N LYS A 955 12.84 1.28 57.48
CA LYS A 955 13.06 2.73 57.67
C LYS A 955 12.38 3.54 56.56
N GLY A 956 11.75 4.66 56.94
CA GLY A 956 11.08 5.55 56.00
C GLY A 956 9.70 5.07 55.56
N THR A 957 9.12 5.79 54.62
CA THR A 957 7.77 5.58 54.10
C THR A 957 7.85 5.09 52.66
N VAL A 958 7.18 3.98 52.35
CA VAL A 958 7.04 3.48 50.98
C VAL A 958 5.73 3.98 50.38
N THR A 959 5.81 4.66 49.24
CA THR A 959 4.67 5.09 48.43
C THR A 959 4.80 4.51 47.03
N GLY A 960 3.92 3.59 46.66
CA GLY A 960 4.02 2.87 45.39
C GLY A 960 5.27 1.98 45.34
N ASP A 961 6.18 2.29 44.42
CA ASP A 961 7.47 1.63 44.26
C ASP A 961 8.65 2.46 44.79
N THR A 962 8.39 3.53 45.53
CA THR A 962 9.41 4.49 45.97
C THR A 962 9.46 4.55 47.49
N CYS A 963 10.66 4.38 48.08
CA CYS A 963 10.90 4.52 49.51
C CYS A 963 11.58 5.85 49.79
N THR A 964 11.04 6.64 50.73
CA THR A 964 11.61 7.91 51.17
C THR A 964 11.85 7.87 52.68
N ILE A 965 13.09 8.12 53.09
CA ILE A 965 13.49 8.30 54.49
C ILE A 965 13.93 9.74 54.65
N THR A 966 13.35 10.46 55.61
CA THR A 966 13.65 11.87 55.83
C THR A 966 14.46 12.10 57.10
N THR A 967 15.16 13.24 57.16
CA THR A 967 15.88 13.77 58.34
C THR A 967 17.03 12.89 58.85
N ILE A 968 17.77 12.21 57.97
CA ILE A 968 18.99 11.46 58.32
C ILE A 968 20.14 12.44 58.53
N LYS A 969 20.97 12.31 59.57
CA LYS A 969 22.10 13.23 59.79
C LYS A 969 23.25 12.96 58.81
N SER A 970 24.01 14.00 58.47
CA SER A 970 25.25 13.82 57.70
C SER A 970 26.12 12.72 58.31
N ASP A 971 26.62 11.84 57.44
CA ASP A 971 27.51 10.72 57.75
C ASP A 971 26.90 9.61 58.62
N GLU A 972 25.61 9.67 58.95
CA GLU A 972 24.89 8.63 59.68
C GLU A 972 24.69 7.37 58.82
N VAL A 973 25.10 6.22 59.35
CA VAL A 973 24.96 4.92 58.68
C VAL A 973 23.61 4.31 59.03
N VAL A 974 22.67 4.33 58.08
CA VAL A 974 21.31 3.80 58.24
C VAL A 974 21.14 2.51 57.43
N PRO A 975 21.05 1.33 58.08
CA PRO A 975 20.65 0.10 57.40
C PRO A 975 19.16 0.09 57.12
N VAL A 976 18.78 -0.36 55.91
CA VAL A 976 17.40 -0.39 55.42
C VAL A 976 17.14 -1.73 54.75
N ASP A 977 16.12 -2.44 55.24
CA ASP A 977 15.64 -3.67 54.62
C ASP A 977 14.32 -3.37 53.91
N ILE A 978 14.27 -3.69 52.62
CA ILE A 978 13.04 -3.68 51.82
C ILE A 978 12.50 -5.10 51.77
N THR A 979 11.23 -5.27 52.15
CA THR A 979 10.50 -6.54 52.03
C THR A 979 9.30 -6.36 51.11
N ASP A 980 9.17 -7.19 50.08
CA ASP A 980 8.02 -7.17 49.16
C ASP A 980 6.78 -7.85 49.75
N ALA A 981 5.64 -7.79 49.05
CA ALA A 981 4.37 -8.37 49.49
C ALA A 981 4.38 -9.89 49.67
N ARG A 982 5.44 -10.58 49.21
CA ARG A 982 5.62 -12.04 49.30
C ARG A 982 6.76 -12.43 50.25
N GLY A 983 7.34 -11.47 50.96
CA GLY A 983 8.39 -11.71 51.94
C GLY A 983 9.81 -11.77 51.37
N CYS A 984 10.01 -11.47 50.08
CA CYS A 984 11.33 -11.35 49.49
C CYS A 984 12.04 -10.11 50.04
N ARG A 985 13.31 -10.25 50.42
CA ARG A 985 14.07 -9.19 51.10
C ARG A 985 15.31 -8.79 50.33
N THR A 986 15.60 -7.49 50.34
CA THR A 986 16.89 -6.93 49.97
C THR A 986 17.29 -5.88 51.00
N SER A 987 18.59 -5.79 51.29
CA SER A 987 19.14 -4.93 52.33
C SER A 987 20.17 -3.98 51.73
N LEU A 988 20.08 -2.71 52.08
CA LEU A 988 21.06 -1.70 51.67
C LEU A 988 21.46 -0.85 52.87
N THR A 989 22.66 -0.27 52.79
CA THR A 989 23.17 0.66 53.81
C THR A 989 23.27 2.05 53.22
N ILE A 990 22.63 3.01 53.85
CA ILE A 990 22.64 4.41 53.45
C ILE A 990 23.66 5.16 54.31
N GLN A 991 24.56 5.89 53.67
CA GLN A 991 25.41 6.90 54.29
C GLN A 991 25.69 7.97 53.25
N HIS A 992 25.52 9.25 53.61
CA HIS A 992 25.80 10.38 52.73
C HIS A 992 26.31 11.58 53.55
N THR A 993 27.25 12.32 52.97
CA THR A 993 27.83 13.53 53.58
C THR A 993 27.15 14.74 52.95
N VAL A 994 26.48 15.55 53.78
CA VAL A 994 25.66 16.68 53.30
C VAL A 994 26.56 17.71 52.62
N GLY A 995 26.41 17.86 51.30
CA GLY A 995 27.13 18.83 50.49
C GLY A 995 26.50 20.22 50.56
N LYS A 996 27.21 21.25 50.08
CA LYS A 996 26.53 22.52 49.75
C LYS A 996 25.64 22.28 48.53
N GLY A 997 24.33 22.46 48.73
CA GLY A 997 23.31 22.30 47.68
C GLY A 997 23.54 23.20 46.46
N CYS A 998 22.89 22.85 45.36
CA CYS A 998 23.03 23.56 44.09
C CYS A 998 21.82 24.45 43.80
N ASP A 999 22.03 25.77 43.83
CA ASP A 999 20.97 26.77 43.65
C ASP A 999 20.62 27.04 42.17
N LYS A 1000 20.65 26.02 41.29
CA LYS A 1000 20.40 26.15 39.84
C LYS A 1000 19.06 25.48 39.42
N PRO A 1001 18.30 26.06 38.47
CA PRO A 1001 17.03 25.50 37.99
C PRO A 1001 17.13 24.04 37.53
N CYS A 1002 16.04 23.28 37.69
CA CYS A 1002 15.95 21.86 37.37
C CYS A 1002 17.11 20.99 37.94
N ASP A 1003 17.52 21.22 39.20
CA ASP A 1003 18.68 20.60 39.86
C ASP A 1003 20.00 20.78 39.08
N GLY A 1004 20.11 21.88 38.32
CA GLY A 1004 21.21 22.17 37.41
C GLY A 1004 21.28 21.30 36.16
N LEU A 1005 20.31 20.42 35.90
CA LEU A 1005 20.29 19.58 34.71
C LEU A 1005 19.85 20.39 33.49
N ALA A 1006 20.76 20.51 32.52
CA ALA A 1006 20.51 21.11 31.22
C ALA A 1006 20.58 20.07 30.10
N GLU A 1007 19.84 20.30 29.02
CA GLU A 1007 19.96 19.56 27.78
C GLU A 1007 20.38 20.48 26.63
N ARG A 1008 21.36 20.02 25.86
CA ARG A 1008 21.81 20.61 24.61
C ARG A 1008 21.35 19.73 23.45
N TRP A 1009 20.72 20.36 22.46
CA TRP A 1009 20.22 19.70 21.25
C TRP A 1009 20.73 20.40 19.99
N ARG A 1010 20.92 19.63 18.92
CA ARG A 1010 21.24 20.13 17.57
C ARG A 1010 19.97 20.36 16.76
N TYR A 1011 20.00 21.46 16.00
CA TYR A 1011 18.95 21.91 15.08
C TYR A 1011 19.60 22.34 13.76
N LEU A 1012 18.83 22.33 12.68
CA LEU A 1012 19.27 22.83 11.38
C LEU A 1012 19.38 24.36 11.42
N LEU A 1013 20.52 24.92 11.03
CA LEU A 1013 20.71 26.36 10.92
C LEU A 1013 19.97 26.89 9.67
N TRP A 1014 19.29 28.03 9.82
CA TRP A 1014 18.37 28.59 8.82
C TRP A 1014 19.06 29.09 7.54
N LEU A 1015 20.33 29.48 7.65
CA LEU A 1015 21.20 29.72 6.50
C LEU A 1015 22.15 28.52 6.38
N PRO A 1016 22.26 27.86 5.22
CA PRO A 1016 23.31 26.87 5.00
C PRO A 1016 24.67 27.56 4.76
N ARG A 1017 25.77 26.84 4.94
CA ARG A 1017 27.12 27.33 4.58
C ARG A 1017 27.22 27.49 3.06
N PRO A 1018 27.62 28.67 2.53
CA PRO A 1018 27.98 28.83 1.12
C PRO A 1018 29.24 28.00 0.81
N VAL A 1019 29.30 27.34 -0.35
CA VAL A 1019 30.48 26.55 -0.72
C VAL A 1019 30.93 26.83 -2.17
N GLY A 1020 32.18 27.24 -2.33
CA GLY A 1020 32.77 27.64 -3.61
C GLY A 1020 32.58 29.13 -3.90
N LYS A 1021 31.95 29.47 -5.04
CA LYS A 1021 31.64 30.85 -5.44
C LYS A 1021 30.26 31.35 -4.97
N GLU A 1022 29.52 30.54 -4.23
CA GLU A 1022 28.18 30.90 -3.76
C GLU A 1022 28.23 32.07 -2.78
N THR A 1023 27.30 33.02 -2.92
CA THR A 1023 27.09 34.09 -1.94
C THR A 1023 25.59 34.22 -1.62
N PHE A 1024 25.27 34.58 -0.36
CA PHE A 1024 23.92 34.95 0.05
C PHE A 1024 23.84 36.45 0.33
N ILE A 1025 22.82 37.10 -0.22
CA ILE A 1025 22.50 38.50 0.07
C ILE A 1025 21.12 38.52 0.70
N LEU A 1026 21.05 38.83 2.00
CA LEU A 1026 19.78 38.91 2.71
C LEU A 1026 19.13 40.26 2.40
N ARG A 1027 18.03 40.25 1.64
CA ARG A 1027 17.27 41.47 1.26
C ARG A 1027 16.48 42.05 2.43
N GLY A 1028 16.25 41.25 3.46
CA GLY A 1028 15.75 41.67 4.77
C GLY A 1028 15.54 40.47 5.68
N VAL A 1029 15.84 40.61 6.97
CA VAL A 1029 15.54 39.60 7.99
C VAL A 1029 14.76 40.28 9.11
N LYS A 1030 13.63 39.70 9.48
CA LYS A 1030 12.91 40.05 10.69
C LYS A 1030 13.01 38.90 11.66
N SER A 1031 13.36 39.21 12.90
CA SER A 1031 13.43 38.26 14.00
C SER A 1031 12.47 38.70 15.08
N ASP A 1032 11.63 37.77 15.53
CA ASP A 1032 10.94 37.94 16.80
C ASP A 1032 11.95 37.83 17.95
N ASP A 1033 11.60 38.33 19.13
CA ASP A 1033 12.38 38.11 20.34
C ASP A 1033 12.40 36.61 20.67
N LEU A 1034 13.56 36.08 21.08
CA LEU A 1034 13.67 34.73 21.64
C LEU A 1034 12.86 34.68 22.94
N ILE A 1035 11.87 33.79 23.03
CA ILE A 1035 11.08 33.59 24.25
C ILE A 1035 11.57 32.34 24.96
N VAL A 1036 12.08 32.50 26.18
CA VAL A 1036 12.38 31.37 27.07
C VAL A 1036 11.26 31.24 28.11
N ARG A 1037 10.81 30.02 28.36
CA ARG A 1037 9.78 29.67 29.35
C ARG A 1037 10.46 28.96 30.51
N ASP A 1038 10.41 29.55 31.70
CA ASP A 1038 10.98 28.96 32.91
C ASP A 1038 10.16 27.78 33.46
N GLU A 1039 10.67 27.14 34.52
CA GLU A 1039 10.06 26.01 35.21
C GLU A 1039 8.67 26.30 35.81
N THR A 1040 8.33 27.58 36.03
CA THR A 1040 7.00 28.02 36.48
C THR A 1040 6.01 28.23 35.33
N GLY A 1041 6.48 28.09 34.08
CA GLY A 1041 5.73 28.37 32.87
C GLY A 1041 5.72 29.85 32.46
N LYS A 1042 6.44 30.72 33.18
CA LYS A 1042 6.52 32.15 32.88
C LYS A 1042 7.40 32.38 31.66
N GLN A 1043 6.88 33.16 30.71
CA GLN A 1043 7.59 33.53 29.49
C GLN A 1043 8.44 34.78 29.71
N GLN A 1044 9.69 34.73 29.27
CA GLN A 1044 10.67 35.79 29.34
C GLN A 1044 11.20 36.04 27.91
N PRO A 1045 10.73 37.10 27.21
CA PRO A 1045 11.30 37.50 25.94
C PRO A 1045 12.69 38.11 26.16
N ILE A 1046 13.63 37.81 25.26
CA ILE A 1046 14.96 38.41 25.21
C ILE A 1046 14.88 39.57 24.20
N PRO A 1047 14.83 40.84 24.66
CA PRO A 1047 14.61 41.98 23.78
C PRO A 1047 15.88 42.35 23.02
N GLY A 1048 15.69 42.87 21.79
CA GLY A 1048 16.78 43.43 20.97
C GLY A 1048 17.45 42.42 20.04
N ILE A 1049 16.93 41.19 19.97
CA ILE A 1049 17.41 40.15 19.05
C ILE A 1049 17.34 40.60 17.59
N GLN A 1050 16.26 41.30 17.18
CA GLN A 1050 16.14 41.95 15.87
C GLN A 1050 17.35 42.85 15.54
N GLY A 1051 17.82 43.67 16.49
CA GLY A 1051 18.93 44.59 16.26
C GLY A 1051 20.27 43.89 16.05
N ILE A 1052 20.48 42.74 16.70
CA ILE A 1052 21.66 41.88 16.46
C ILE A 1052 21.59 41.31 15.04
N VAL A 1053 20.42 40.80 14.64
CA VAL A 1053 20.20 40.25 13.30
C VAL A 1053 20.38 41.32 12.22
N ASP A 1054 19.85 42.53 12.38
CA ASP A 1054 20.02 43.64 11.44
C ASP A 1054 21.49 44.08 11.28
N ASN A 1055 22.25 44.09 12.37
CA ASN A 1055 23.66 44.46 12.35
C ASN A 1055 24.54 43.42 11.64
N LEU A 1056 24.29 42.14 11.89
CA LEU A 1056 25.11 41.03 11.36
C LEU A 1056 24.73 40.65 9.92
N PHE A 1057 23.47 40.82 9.54
CA PHE A 1057 22.93 40.40 8.24
C PHE A 1057 22.53 41.58 7.35
N ASN A 1058 23.39 42.59 7.29
CA ASN A 1058 23.21 43.78 6.46
C ASN A 1058 23.15 43.44 4.96
N PRO A 1059 22.12 43.86 4.20
CA PRO A 1059 22.00 43.63 2.76
C PRO A 1059 23.19 44.09 1.89
N GLN A 1060 24.06 44.97 2.41
CA GLN A 1060 25.25 45.46 1.72
C GLN A 1060 26.48 44.53 1.84
N THR A 1061 26.40 43.43 2.60
CA THR A 1061 27.52 42.51 2.83
C THR A 1061 27.14 41.10 2.39
N PRO A 1062 27.64 40.63 1.22
CA PRO A 1062 27.44 39.25 0.78
C PRO A 1062 28.07 38.26 1.76
N ILE A 1063 27.36 37.18 2.05
CA ILE A 1063 27.82 36.09 2.93
C ILE A 1063 28.42 35.01 2.04
N ASP A 1064 29.71 34.72 2.20
CA ASP A 1064 30.50 33.78 1.41
C ASP A 1064 31.17 32.71 2.29
N GLU A 1065 31.86 31.75 1.68
CA GLU A 1065 32.51 30.65 2.42
C GLU A 1065 33.60 31.14 3.41
N ASN A 1066 34.12 32.35 3.22
CA ASN A 1066 35.20 32.94 4.03
C ASN A 1066 34.68 33.68 5.26
N ASN A 1067 33.55 34.40 5.15
CA ASN A 1067 32.99 35.20 6.24
C ASN A 1067 31.86 34.51 7.02
N TYR A 1068 31.25 33.45 6.47
CA TYR A 1068 30.11 32.76 7.06
C TYR A 1068 30.37 32.25 8.49
N ASP A 1069 31.47 31.54 8.72
CA ASP A 1069 31.79 30.96 10.04
C ASP A 1069 32.01 32.07 11.10
N GLU A 1070 32.53 33.23 10.68
CA GLU A 1070 32.72 34.40 11.56
C GLU A 1070 31.37 35.05 11.92
N ILE A 1071 30.50 35.25 10.93
CA ILE A 1071 29.15 35.83 11.12
C ILE A 1071 28.31 34.94 12.04
N MET A 1072 28.31 33.63 11.84
CA MET A 1072 27.52 32.71 12.68
C MET A 1072 28.10 32.56 14.10
N SER A 1073 29.42 32.65 14.25
CA SER A 1073 30.05 32.70 15.58
C SER A 1073 29.70 34.00 16.32
N LYS A 1074 29.66 35.14 15.63
CA LYS A 1074 29.20 36.43 16.18
C LYS A 1074 27.73 36.39 16.58
N LEU A 1075 26.87 35.82 15.74
CA LEU A 1075 25.44 35.66 16.03
C LEU A 1075 25.20 34.90 17.34
N ALA A 1076 25.84 33.74 17.50
CA ALA A 1076 25.73 32.95 18.72
C ALA A 1076 26.28 33.72 19.94
N GLY A 1077 27.40 34.43 19.78
CA GLY A 1077 28.00 35.27 20.83
C GLY A 1077 27.08 36.41 21.29
N GLU A 1078 26.58 37.23 20.37
CA GLU A 1078 25.71 38.37 20.68
C GLU A 1078 24.35 37.92 21.22
N PHE A 1079 23.81 36.79 20.75
CA PHE A 1079 22.61 36.17 21.35
C PHE A 1079 22.88 35.79 22.80
N ASN A 1080 24.00 35.10 23.09
CA ASN A 1080 24.37 34.72 24.45
C ASN A 1080 24.57 35.93 25.36
N GLU A 1081 25.12 37.05 24.86
CA GLU A 1081 25.18 38.30 25.62
C GLU A 1081 23.79 38.86 25.94
N ALA A 1082 22.89 38.92 24.94
CA ALA A 1082 21.52 39.41 25.14
C ALA A 1082 20.75 38.54 26.14
N ILE A 1083 20.87 37.21 26.01
CA ILE A 1083 20.28 36.23 26.93
C ILE A 1083 20.83 36.41 28.34
N ALA A 1084 22.16 36.50 28.49
CA ALA A 1084 22.81 36.61 29.81
C ALA A 1084 22.44 37.89 30.57
N ARG A 1085 22.10 38.99 29.86
CA ARG A 1085 21.59 40.23 30.47
C ARG A 1085 20.19 40.10 31.06
N VAL A 1086 19.37 39.14 30.58
CA VAL A 1086 17.96 38.96 31.01
C VAL A 1086 17.79 37.78 31.95
N LEU A 1087 18.39 36.64 31.62
CA LEU A 1087 18.24 35.38 32.36
C LEU A 1087 19.43 35.07 33.27
N GLY A 1088 20.58 35.73 33.07
CA GLY A 1088 21.85 35.36 33.66
C GLY A 1088 22.67 34.41 32.79
N PRO A 1089 23.99 34.32 33.01
CA PRO A 1089 24.85 33.39 32.28
C PRO A 1089 24.42 31.93 32.52
N ASP A 1090 24.67 31.09 31.52
CA ASP A 1090 24.42 29.64 31.53
C ASP A 1090 22.96 29.18 31.64
N VAL A 1091 21.95 30.07 31.63
CA VAL A 1091 20.53 29.66 31.71
C VAL A 1091 19.99 29.13 30.38
N PHE A 1092 20.32 29.81 29.29
CA PHE A 1092 20.07 29.39 27.92
C PHE A 1092 21.30 29.75 27.09
N ILE A 1093 21.81 28.82 26.27
CA ILE A 1093 23.03 29.02 25.48
C ILE A 1093 22.75 28.63 24.02
N VAL A 1094 23.08 29.54 23.11
CA VAL A 1094 23.13 29.32 21.67
C VAL A 1094 24.57 28.96 21.31
N GLY A 1095 24.78 27.79 20.71
CA GLY A 1095 26.12 27.30 20.33
C GLY A 1095 26.25 27.05 18.84
N TYR A 1096 27.40 27.38 18.29
CA TYR A 1096 27.77 27.14 16.90
C TYR A 1096 29.22 26.63 16.86
N ASP A 1097 29.48 25.56 16.10
CA ASP A 1097 30.83 25.02 15.86
C ASP A 1097 31.09 25.07 14.33
N PRO A 1098 32.11 25.81 13.86
CA PRO A 1098 32.49 25.83 12.44
C PRO A 1098 32.78 24.44 11.83
N LYS A 1099 33.13 23.43 12.65
CA LYS A 1099 33.32 22.04 12.21
C LYS A 1099 32.01 21.31 11.96
N GLU A 1100 30.90 21.79 12.53
CA GLU A 1100 29.54 21.29 12.35
C GLU A 1100 28.70 22.32 11.57
N ALA A 1101 29.30 22.96 10.57
CA ALA A 1101 28.68 24.04 9.81
C ALA A 1101 27.32 23.64 9.21
N GLY A 1102 26.31 24.52 9.39
CA GLY A 1102 24.91 24.23 9.07
C GLY A 1102 24.10 23.68 10.25
N ILE A 1103 24.73 23.49 11.42
CA ILE A 1103 24.06 23.15 12.68
C ILE A 1103 24.11 24.33 13.65
N ILE A 1104 23.00 24.57 14.34
CA ILE A 1104 22.93 25.41 15.54
C ILE A 1104 22.55 24.54 16.73
N THR A 1105 23.08 24.84 17.91
CA THR A 1105 22.71 24.17 19.16
C THR A 1105 22.00 25.12 20.09
N PHE A 1106 20.96 24.61 20.75
CA PHE A 1106 20.30 25.27 21.85
C PHE A 1106 20.47 24.41 23.10
N GLU A 1107 20.98 25.02 24.16
CA GLU A 1107 21.15 24.42 25.47
C GLU A 1107 20.30 25.17 26.50
N SER A 1108 19.44 24.45 27.20
CA SER A 1108 18.54 25.01 28.22
C SER A 1108 18.39 24.03 29.38
N TYR A 1109 17.98 24.50 30.56
CA TYR A 1109 17.60 23.58 31.64
C TYR A 1109 16.46 22.64 31.19
N VAL A 1110 16.45 21.39 31.67
CA VAL A 1110 15.54 20.33 31.15
C VAL A 1110 14.06 20.60 31.37
N CYS A 1111 13.72 21.46 32.32
CA CYS A 1111 12.35 21.89 32.62
C CYS A 1111 12.00 23.29 32.05
N HIS A 1112 12.91 23.90 31.28
CA HIS A 1112 12.64 25.10 30.51
C HIS A 1112 12.19 24.75 29.08
N GLY A 1113 11.34 25.61 28.49
CA GLY A 1113 11.02 25.57 27.06
C GLY A 1113 11.52 26.84 26.36
N PHE A 1114 11.51 26.85 25.02
CA PHE A 1114 11.78 28.07 24.27
C PHE A 1114 11.02 28.10 22.94
N MET A 1115 10.93 29.30 22.37
CA MET A 1115 10.44 29.55 21.02
C MET A 1115 11.20 30.73 20.43
N TYR A 1116 11.70 30.57 19.21
CA TYR A 1116 12.40 31.60 18.46
C TYR A 1116 11.94 31.55 17.01
N GLN A 1117 11.49 32.69 16.46
CA GLN A 1117 10.98 32.77 15.10
C GLN A 1117 11.65 33.91 14.34
N LEU A 1118 11.95 33.66 13.08
CA LEU A 1118 12.49 34.65 12.16
C LEU A 1118 11.91 34.46 10.75
N SER A 1119 11.66 35.55 10.05
CA SER A 1119 11.26 35.57 8.65
C SER A 1119 12.30 36.31 7.82
N MET A 1120 12.75 35.73 6.72
CA MET A 1120 13.80 36.33 5.88
C MET A 1120 13.40 36.39 4.42
N SER A 1121 14.06 37.28 3.68
CA SER A 1121 14.09 37.29 2.22
C SER A 1121 15.55 37.11 1.76
N ILE A 1122 15.92 35.91 1.29
CA ILE A 1122 17.28 35.63 0.79
C ILE A 1122 17.33 35.80 -0.72
N LEU A 1123 18.32 36.53 -1.23
CA LEU A 1123 18.76 36.47 -2.62
C LEU A 1123 19.96 35.52 -2.73
N SER A 1124 19.86 34.55 -3.65
CA SER A 1124 20.95 33.61 -3.96
C SER A 1124 20.85 33.20 -5.43
N ASN A 1125 21.91 33.42 -6.22
CA ASN A 1125 21.94 33.17 -7.67
C ASN A 1125 20.67 33.74 -8.37
N ASP A 1126 20.40 35.02 -8.12
CA ASP A 1126 19.23 35.79 -8.60
C ASP A 1126 17.82 35.28 -8.21
N VAL A 1127 17.71 34.21 -7.43
CA VAL A 1127 16.45 33.74 -6.85
C VAL A 1127 16.21 34.41 -5.49
N VAL A 1128 15.06 35.07 -5.34
CA VAL A 1128 14.55 35.58 -4.05
C VAL A 1128 13.68 34.51 -3.39
N ARG A 1129 13.91 34.22 -2.11
CA ARG A 1129 13.04 33.34 -1.31
C ARG A 1129 12.64 33.98 0.01
N ASP A 1130 11.33 33.96 0.27
CA ASP A 1130 10.75 34.37 1.54
C ASP A 1130 10.39 33.13 2.36
N GLU A 1131 11.02 32.98 3.54
CA GLU A 1131 10.87 31.80 4.42
C GLU A 1131 10.68 32.25 5.88
N VAL A 1132 9.82 31.56 6.64
CA VAL A 1132 9.66 31.75 8.09
C VAL A 1132 10.13 30.51 8.83
N TRP A 1133 11.16 30.67 9.66
CA TRP A 1133 11.78 29.61 10.45
C TRP A 1133 11.40 29.77 11.92
N THR A 1134 10.91 28.70 12.55
CA THR A 1134 10.56 28.64 13.98
C THR A 1134 11.32 27.50 14.66
N TYR A 1135 12.04 27.81 15.73
CA TYR A 1135 12.75 26.85 16.59
C TYR A 1135 12.05 26.73 17.94
N ASN A 1136 11.88 25.51 18.47
CA ASN A 1136 11.27 25.27 19.78
C ASN A 1136 11.68 23.92 20.40
N ASP A 1137 11.04 23.55 21.51
CA ASP A 1137 11.21 22.30 22.25
C ASP A 1137 10.81 21.00 21.50
N LYS A 1138 10.30 21.09 20.26
CA LYS A 1138 10.03 19.94 19.38
C LYS A 1138 11.04 19.83 18.24
N GLY A 1139 11.48 20.95 17.69
CA GLY A 1139 12.34 20.97 16.51
C GLY A 1139 12.40 22.31 15.80
N THR A 1140 12.69 22.26 14.50
CA THR A 1140 12.61 23.40 13.57
C THR A 1140 11.40 23.24 12.66
N PHE A 1141 10.64 24.31 12.46
CA PHE A 1141 9.49 24.38 11.56
C PHE A 1141 9.77 25.47 10.53
N ILE A 1142 9.67 25.14 9.24
CA ILE A 1142 9.89 26.08 8.13
C ILE A 1142 8.56 26.28 7.43
N ARG A 1143 8.15 27.52 7.21
CA ARG A 1143 7.02 27.88 6.35
C ARG A 1143 7.54 28.56 5.10
N HIS A 1144 7.30 27.93 3.96
CA HIS A 1144 7.68 28.42 2.63
C HIS A 1144 6.68 29.48 2.12
N SER A 1145 7.06 30.20 1.06
CA SER A 1145 6.26 31.30 0.48
C SER A 1145 4.94 30.86 -0.16
N ASP A 1146 4.79 29.56 -0.47
CA ASP A 1146 3.55 28.92 -0.94
C ASP A 1146 2.61 28.51 0.22
N GLY A 1147 3.07 28.58 1.47
CA GLY A 1147 2.34 28.18 2.66
C GLY A 1147 2.59 26.75 3.13
N GLU A 1148 3.43 25.94 2.46
CA GLU A 1148 3.81 24.61 2.97
C GLU A 1148 4.59 24.75 4.30
N ILE A 1149 4.32 23.83 5.24
CA ILE A 1149 5.01 23.75 6.54
C ILE A 1149 5.81 22.44 6.61
N GLN A 1150 7.11 22.57 6.83
CA GLN A 1150 8.11 21.50 6.91
C GLN A 1150 8.62 21.39 8.35
N GLU A 1151 8.50 20.21 8.96
CA GLU A 1151 8.93 19.93 10.34
C GLU A 1151 10.24 19.11 10.37
N ILE A 1152 11.15 19.48 11.27
CA ILE A 1152 12.49 18.91 11.44
C ILE A 1152 12.70 18.61 12.92
N LEU A 1153 12.81 17.34 13.30
CA LEU A 1153 13.05 16.97 14.71
C LEU A 1153 14.47 17.33 15.16
N ARG A 1154 14.59 17.81 16.41
CA ARG A 1154 15.88 18.03 17.08
C ARG A 1154 16.64 16.73 17.32
N PHE A 1155 17.97 16.75 17.24
CA PHE A 1155 18.82 15.56 17.31
C PHE A 1155 20.08 15.76 18.17
N GLY A 1156 20.84 14.68 18.43
CA GLY A 1156 22.15 14.76 19.10
C GLY A 1156 22.12 15.26 20.54
N ARG A 1157 21.17 14.78 21.37
CA ARG A 1157 21.01 15.18 22.78
C ARG A 1157 22.28 14.98 23.60
N VAL A 1158 22.64 16.00 24.37
CA VAL A 1158 23.64 15.94 25.45
C VAL A 1158 23.00 16.46 26.73
N VAL A 1159 23.07 15.72 27.82
CA VAL A 1159 22.60 16.13 29.15
C VAL A 1159 23.80 16.55 30.00
N ILE A 1160 23.73 17.73 30.61
CA ILE A 1160 24.81 18.41 31.31
C ILE A 1160 24.34 18.72 32.73
N ASP A 1161 25.14 18.34 33.72
CA ASP A 1161 24.97 18.67 35.13
C ASP A 1161 25.79 19.95 35.39
N LYS A 1162 25.09 21.09 35.45
CA LYS A 1162 25.67 22.42 35.68
C LYS A 1162 26.02 22.70 37.14
N CYS A 1163 25.69 21.77 38.05
CA CYS A 1163 26.11 21.81 39.44
C CYS A 1163 27.52 21.20 39.61
N ALA A 1164 27.74 20.04 39.00
CA ALA A 1164 29.03 19.34 39.02
C ALA A 1164 29.94 19.67 37.82
N GLY A 1165 29.47 20.48 36.86
CA GLY A 1165 30.25 20.92 35.71
C GLY A 1165 30.61 19.79 34.72
N ARG A 1166 29.74 18.79 34.56
CA ARG A 1166 30.04 17.55 33.82
C ARG A 1166 28.91 17.13 32.88
N ILE A 1167 29.27 16.39 31.83
CA ILE A 1167 28.28 15.71 30.96
C ILE A 1167 27.77 14.47 31.70
N VAL A 1168 26.44 14.33 31.78
CA VAL A 1168 25.74 13.18 32.39
C VAL A 1168 25.50 12.10 31.35
N SER A 1169 25.10 12.49 30.14
CA SER A 1169 24.96 11.58 28.99
C SER A 1169 25.13 12.32 27.66
N GLU A 1170 25.72 11.67 26.67
CA GLU A 1170 25.86 12.17 25.30
C GLU A 1170 25.36 11.06 24.36
N ALA A 1171 24.39 11.36 23.50
CA ALA A 1171 23.99 10.44 22.44
C ALA A 1171 25.18 10.22 21.49
N PRO A 1172 25.46 8.98 21.04
CA PRO A 1172 26.67 8.68 20.28
C PRO A 1172 26.74 9.51 18.99
N ARG A 1173 27.87 10.21 18.77
CA ARG A 1173 28.08 11.10 17.62
C ARG A 1173 27.84 10.43 16.26
N SER A 1174 28.05 9.12 16.17
CA SER A 1174 27.82 8.31 14.97
C SER A 1174 26.35 7.98 14.69
N ALA A 1175 25.39 8.39 15.52
CA ALA A 1175 23.97 8.12 15.27
C ALA A 1175 23.43 8.82 14.02
N VAL A 1176 23.94 10.02 13.70
CA VAL A 1176 23.61 10.79 12.49
C VAL A 1176 24.87 11.53 12.01
N GLU A 1177 25.55 11.04 10.98
CA GLU A 1177 26.52 11.83 10.23
C GLU A 1177 25.79 12.61 9.13
N ILE A 1178 25.74 13.94 9.22
CA ILE A 1178 25.29 14.75 8.07
C ILE A 1178 26.44 14.79 7.06
N GLY A 1179 26.33 13.99 6.01
CA GLY A 1179 27.31 13.94 4.93
C GLY A 1179 26.88 14.80 3.75
N ILE A 1180 27.76 15.69 3.29
CA ILE A 1180 27.61 16.34 1.99
C ILE A 1180 28.01 15.31 0.92
N GLU A 1181 27.04 14.82 0.13
CA GLU A 1181 27.34 14.10 -1.11
C GLU A 1181 27.24 15.07 -2.29
N GLU A 1182 28.40 15.47 -2.82
CA GLU A 1182 28.50 16.23 -4.06
C GLU A 1182 28.19 15.32 -5.26
N SER A 1183 26.96 15.45 -5.75
CA SER A 1183 26.54 14.99 -7.07
C SER A 1183 26.68 16.17 -8.05
N THR A 1184 27.13 15.92 -9.28
CA THR A 1184 27.50 16.96 -10.26
C THR A 1184 26.31 17.69 -10.92
N ALA A 1185 25.20 17.82 -10.20
CA ALA A 1185 24.00 18.56 -10.59
C ALA A 1185 23.20 19.09 -9.39
N ASP A 1186 23.25 18.43 -8.23
CA ASP A 1186 22.57 18.81 -6.99
C ASP A 1186 23.43 18.43 -5.78
N ARG A 1187 23.54 19.31 -4.78
CA ARG A 1187 24.21 19.01 -3.50
C ARG A 1187 23.22 18.33 -2.55
N ILE A 1188 23.45 17.06 -2.20
CA ILE A 1188 22.51 16.33 -1.33
C ILE A 1188 23.10 16.23 0.09
N LEU A 1189 22.43 16.86 1.06
CA LEU A 1189 22.72 16.73 2.48
C LEU A 1189 22.05 15.46 3.01
N VAL A 1190 22.78 14.34 2.96
CA VAL A 1190 22.24 13.05 3.41
C VAL A 1190 22.60 12.81 4.87
N PRO A 1191 21.62 12.59 5.79
CA PRO A 1191 21.89 12.08 7.11
C PRO A 1191 22.19 10.59 6.98
N LYS A 1192 23.45 10.20 7.16
CA LYS A 1192 23.88 8.81 7.30
C LYS A 1192 23.61 8.38 8.73
N TYR A 1193 22.51 7.65 8.91
CA TYR A 1193 22.21 6.95 10.15
C TYR A 1193 23.12 5.73 10.29
N SER A 1194 23.74 5.56 11.46
CA SER A 1194 24.42 4.31 11.81
C SER A 1194 23.40 3.19 12.03
N PRO A 1195 23.66 1.94 11.59
CA PRO A 1195 22.71 0.83 11.67
C PRO A 1195 22.37 0.36 13.11
N ALA A 1196 22.90 1.01 14.15
CA ALA A 1196 22.75 0.61 15.54
C ALA A 1196 21.47 1.12 16.25
N ILE A 1197 20.71 2.07 15.67
CA ILE A 1197 19.49 2.63 16.31
C ILE A 1197 18.35 2.68 15.29
N ALA A 1198 17.69 1.55 15.10
CA ALA A 1198 16.58 1.38 14.14
C ALA A 1198 15.18 1.37 14.81
N GLU A 1199 15.02 2.03 15.97
CA GLU A 1199 13.78 2.02 16.77
C GLU A 1199 13.06 3.38 16.91
N ALA A 1200 13.46 4.41 16.16
CA ALA A 1200 12.72 5.67 16.06
C ALA A 1200 12.39 6.01 14.60
N ASN A 1201 11.09 6.15 14.30
CA ASN A 1201 10.58 6.40 12.95
C ASN A 1201 10.81 7.85 12.47
N ALA A 1202 12.04 8.19 12.09
CA ALA A 1202 12.39 9.45 11.41
C ALA A 1202 12.99 9.17 10.02
N ARG A 1203 12.12 8.98 9.01
CA ARG A 1203 12.52 8.75 7.61
C ARG A 1203 12.40 10.04 6.80
N PHE A 1204 13.42 10.90 6.89
CA PHE A 1204 13.54 12.10 6.08
C PHE A 1204 14.91 12.13 5.39
N SER A 1205 14.91 12.49 4.12
CA SER A 1205 16.12 12.72 3.33
C SER A 1205 16.06 14.11 2.71
N TRP A 1206 17.10 14.91 2.92
CA TRP A 1206 17.18 16.28 2.42
C TRP A 1206 17.86 16.27 1.06
N ARG A 1207 17.24 16.90 0.07
CA ARG A 1207 17.85 17.17 -1.24
C ARG A 1207 17.87 18.67 -1.44
N MET A 1208 19.02 19.22 -1.83
CA MET A 1208 18.99 20.52 -2.49
C MET A 1208 18.50 20.27 -3.92
N ASP A 1209 17.40 20.92 -4.31
CA ASP A 1209 16.97 21.01 -5.71
C ASP A 1209 17.33 22.44 -6.15
N GLY A 1210 18.45 22.58 -6.85
CA GLY A 1210 19.16 23.87 -6.93
C GLY A 1210 19.59 24.37 -5.55
N ASN A 1211 19.15 25.57 -5.14
CA ASN A 1211 19.47 26.16 -3.82
C ASN A 1211 18.35 25.94 -2.77
N LEU A 1212 17.36 25.08 -3.05
CA LEU A 1212 16.16 24.85 -2.22
C LEU A 1212 16.29 23.56 -1.39
N MET A 1213 16.16 23.62 -0.06
CA MET A 1213 16.34 22.46 0.81
C MET A 1213 15.02 21.67 1.00
N ILE A 1214 14.75 20.71 0.12
CA ILE A 1214 13.52 19.91 0.10
C ILE A 1214 13.64 18.71 1.03
N VAL A 1215 12.66 18.52 1.94
CA VAL A 1215 12.42 17.24 2.61
C VAL A 1215 11.72 16.29 1.65
N SER A 1216 12.46 15.31 1.14
CA SER A 1216 11.85 14.21 0.41
C SER A 1216 11.15 13.26 1.39
N LYS A 1217 9.83 13.14 1.22
CA LYS A 1217 8.99 12.05 1.78
C LYS A 1217 9.09 10.76 0.97
N ASP A 1218 9.84 10.74 -0.14
CA ASP A 1218 9.99 9.56 -1.00
C ASP A 1218 11.03 8.57 -0.41
N PRO A 1219 10.66 7.31 -0.10
CA PRO A 1219 11.60 6.29 0.35
C PRO A 1219 12.68 5.88 -0.68
N LYS A 1220 12.72 6.48 -1.88
CA LYS A 1220 13.66 6.19 -2.97
C LYS A 1220 14.86 7.14 -3.10
N ALA A 1221 15.08 8.06 -2.15
CA ALA A 1221 16.29 8.87 -2.14
C ALA A 1221 17.56 7.99 -2.03
N LYS A 1222 18.39 7.98 -3.08
CA LYS A 1222 19.60 7.15 -3.15
C LYS A 1222 20.68 7.67 -2.20
N VAL A 1223 20.93 6.93 -1.12
CA VAL A 1223 22.09 7.13 -0.24
C VAL A 1223 23.27 6.32 -0.77
N SER A 1224 24.39 6.96 -1.11
CA SER A 1224 25.62 6.24 -1.47
C SER A 1224 26.40 5.84 -0.22
N MET A 1225 26.49 4.55 0.09
CA MET A 1225 27.51 4.06 1.03
C MET A 1225 28.82 3.78 0.28
N LYS A 1226 29.86 4.57 0.55
CA LYS A 1226 31.25 4.21 0.18
C LYS A 1226 31.71 3.03 1.04
N MET A 1227 31.53 1.81 0.56
CA MET A 1227 32.19 0.64 1.14
C MET A 1227 33.69 0.67 0.84
N GLN A 1228 34.52 0.58 1.87
CA GLN A 1228 35.98 0.47 1.74
C GLN A 1228 36.40 -0.95 1.37
N THR A 1229 36.47 -1.27 0.07
CA THR A 1229 37.37 -2.32 -0.49
C THR A 1229 37.41 -2.24 -2.03
N PRO A 1230 38.54 -2.56 -2.69
CA PRO A 1230 38.71 -2.26 -4.11
C PRO A 1230 38.21 -3.38 -5.04
N PHE A 1231 37.22 -3.07 -5.87
CA PHE A 1231 36.84 -3.86 -7.05
C PHE A 1231 37.35 -3.18 -8.33
N ARG A 1232 37.70 -3.96 -9.36
CA ARG A 1232 38.20 -3.43 -10.64
C ARG A 1232 37.13 -3.56 -11.73
N VAL A 1233 36.45 -2.45 -12.03
CA VAL A 1233 35.41 -2.37 -13.05
C VAL A 1233 36.04 -2.41 -14.46
N ARG A 1234 35.57 -3.31 -15.33
CA ARG A 1234 35.73 -3.20 -16.78
C ARG A 1234 34.37 -2.84 -17.39
N HIS A 1235 34.34 -1.71 -18.09
CA HIS A 1235 33.17 -1.00 -18.64
C HIS A 1235 32.24 -0.30 -17.63
N VAL A 1236 31.99 0.97 -17.95
CA VAL A 1236 30.85 1.78 -17.50
C VAL A 1236 30.13 2.25 -18.77
N ALA A 1237 28.79 2.28 -18.71
CA ALA A 1237 27.91 2.77 -19.76
C ALA A 1237 26.98 3.80 -19.13
N ASN A 1238 26.90 5.02 -19.68
CA ASN A 1238 26.20 6.13 -19.05
C ASN A 1238 24.95 6.50 -19.86
N VAL A 1239 23.76 6.21 -19.30
CA VAL A 1239 22.45 6.72 -19.74
C VAL A 1239 21.64 7.02 -18.47
N LYS A 1240 20.83 8.08 -18.50
CA LYS A 1240 20.06 8.54 -17.34
C LYS A 1240 19.05 7.47 -16.88
N ASN A 1241 18.93 7.33 -15.56
CA ASN A 1241 18.00 6.49 -14.80
C ASN A 1241 18.19 4.95 -14.90
N ALA A 1242 18.33 4.32 -13.71
CA ALA A 1242 18.49 2.87 -13.45
C ALA A 1242 19.77 2.18 -14.00
N GLY A 1243 20.91 2.40 -13.36
CA GLY A 1243 22.11 1.57 -13.55
C GLY A 1243 22.05 0.26 -12.76
N TRP A 1244 22.21 -0.87 -13.44
CA TRP A 1244 22.50 -2.19 -12.84
C TRP A 1244 23.98 -2.51 -13.01
N ALA A 1245 24.62 -3.10 -11.99
CA ALA A 1245 25.98 -3.61 -12.08
C ALA A 1245 25.99 -5.14 -11.91
N TYR A 1246 26.64 -5.85 -12.83
CA TYR A 1246 26.91 -7.28 -12.67
C TYR A 1246 28.19 -7.44 -11.83
N VAL A 1247 28.08 -8.07 -10.66
CA VAL A 1247 29.22 -8.30 -9.76
C VAL A 1247 29.49 -9.80 -9.69
N GLU A 1248 30.68 -10.22 -10.11
CA GLU A 1248 31.14 -11.60 -10.00
C GLU A 1248 32.18 -11.71 -8.86
N GLN A 1249 31.93 -12.61 -7.91
CA GLN A 1249 32.76 -12.74 -6.70
C GLN A 1249 34.00 -13.60 -6.96
N ILE A 1250 35.17 -12.98 -7.09
CA ILE A 1250 36.46 -13.70 -7.14
C ILE A 1250 36.98 -13.92 -5.72
N VAL A 1251 36.89 -15.16 -5.23
CA VAL A 1251 37.59 -15.60 -4.01
C VAL A 1251 39.01 -16.05 -4.37
N GLY A 1252 40.01 -15.34 -3.85
CA GLY A 1252 41.38 -15.85 -3.66
C GLY A 1252 42.21 -16.13 -4.93
N GLY A 1253 42.97 -15.14 -5.39
CA GLY A 1253 43.94 -15.33 -6.47
C GLY A 1253 45.18 -16.15 -6.04
N ARG A 1254 45.21 -17.45 -6.37
CA ARG A 1254 46.46 -18.21 -6.61
C ARG A 1254 46.32 -19.06 -7.86
N ARG A 1255 47.27 -18.92 -8.80
CA ARG A 1255 47.44 -19.84 -9.93
C ARG A 1255 47.90 -21.20 -9.41
N LEU A 1256 47.22 -22.27 -9.82
CA LEU A 1256 47.80 -23.60 -9.98
C LEU A 1256 47.21 -24.22 -11.24
N ASP A 1257 48.04 -24.38 -12.28
CA ASP A 1257 47.73 -25.21 -13.44
C ASP A 1257 47.87 -26.68 -13.06
N THR A 1258 46.88 -27.51 -13.38
CA THR A 1258 47.02 -28.82 -14.08
C THR A 1258 45.65 -29.48 -14.25
N ARG A 1259 45.49 -30.29 -15.31
CA ARG A 1259 44.22 -30.96 -15.69
C ARG A 1259 44.10 -32.38 -15.06
N PRO A 1260 43.19 -33.29 -15.48
CA PRO A 1260 42.17 -33.83 -14.58
C PRO A 1260 42.30 -35.34 -14.29
N VAL A 1261 41.79 -35.80 -13.14
CA VAL A 1261 41.59 -37.25 -12.90
C VAL A 1261 40.26 -37.54 -12.18
N SER A 1262 39.62 -38.60 -12.66
CA SER A 1262 38.46 -39.33 -12.11
C SER A 1262 38.62 -40.78 -12.59
N PRO A 1263 38.00 -41.83 -12.00
CA PRO A 1263 37.59 -42.08 -10.61
C PRO A 1263 38.05 -43.48 -10.09
N THR A 1264 38.07 -43.73 -8.76
CA THR A 1264 38.05 -45.13 -8.23
C THR A 1264 37.43 -45.30 -6.82
N ARG A 1265 36.34 -46.08 -6.80
CA ARG A 1265 35.77 -47.00 -5.79
C ARG A 1265 36.77 -47.80 -4.90
N PRO A 1266 36.33 -48.68 -3.95
CA PRO A 1266 35.26 -48.60 -2.92
C PRO A 1266 35.70 -49.30 -1.57
N VAL A 1267 34.77 -49.62 -0.66
CA VAL A 1267 34.52 -50.97 -0.06
C VAL A 1267 33.62 -50.88 1.19
N SER A 1268 32.65 -51.81 1.32
CA SER A 1268 31.92 -52.15 2.56
C SER A 1268 31.88 -53.68 2.73
N PRO A 1269 31.79 -54.19 3.97
CA PRO A 1269 30.71 -55.10 4.40
C PRO A 1269 30.33 -54.87 5.90
N THR A 1270 29.29 -55.41 6.57
CA THR A 1270 27.96 -56.03 6.32
C THR A 1270 27.17 -55.92 7.67
N ARG A 1271 25.89 -56.29 7.90
CA ARG A 1271 24.87 -57.12 7.20
C ARG A 1271 23.45 -56.60 7.54
N ARG A 1272 22.41 -57.46 7.43
CA ARG A 1272 21.01 -57.33 7.93
C ARG A 1272 20.63 -58.68 8.65
N PRO A 1273 19.36 -59.09 8.94
CA PRO A 1273 18.05 -58.41 8.86
C PRO A 1273 17.01 -58.69 9.98
N ARG A 1274 16.05 -57.77 10.15
CA ARG A 1274 14.65 -57.98 9.72
C ARG A 1274 14.01 -56.64 9.38
#